data_AF-A0A1Y2D2B1-F1
#
_entry.id   AF-A0A1Y2D2B1-F1
#
_cell.length_a   1.000
_cell.length_b   1.000
_cell.length_c   1.000
_cell.angle_alpha   90.00
_cell.angle_beta   90.00
_cell.angle_gamma   90.00
#
_symmetry.space_group_name_H-M   'P 1'
#
loop_
_entity.id
_entity.type
_entity.pdbx_description
1 polymer ?
#
loop_
_entity_poly.entity_id
_entity_poly.type
_entity_poly.pdbx_seq_one_letter_code
_entity_poly.pdbx_strand_id
1 'polypeptide(L)'
;MQASSLVNATACSQCRLNKQKCEISSNPNICTRCLKGGRSCDIPQLQKAKQAPQVPKTCARCVKSRKKCVRASPLDACSDCIKRGLEDECLSNIGQTSQIAITTSRQPQFDTLTSHSDNSLVTTNGDKLSTASNFGVHSCFSSSLFLNAMDDSLINYVDYQTELEDPDFIPTIADFYLCANWLRGEEFKKRRPDCVMFDRERFLSRYFQAPAVLRLSTCCWALRQSSQAELCLSYFNRAMKALQRSDMDPSLDLVIACSQLCGLAIVVAMKFLVMALKMIIDLKMYIDPADSPWLIHLTLREKEERRHVFWYCFVSYATALANFATQIQLTIISDGVHHPSQVLDPEPIFFLNNAIPFTARLFQEINNLKILFSHPPSSPELLLEIQSACAIQTRLPDKYTLEFDNPSSVTPSDMARFILQCSSLASNLGQLNLILQSALSIHSRPIMFLSIAPLEKFKGDDQMKIRQAINQCLNSAWRIYSLYKFLFTVSTAELVESDELWRYDPYYYACPFLEMVFVFWFFSCRMDPSWMEFTDPALRNPLEISAPLQLMMSKRPLTFHGGAAIPFFTVMKCALDEMEEIARTNVRKRFHHDDYDTNVVEVGMRVMPLGQKDDQASQPVEAICYMGLLGHCRLSKRKCEVSRDPNVCDRCLKGDRACDVQQFRNAPQVPRVLKTCARCMKSHKKCVRTSTSEACSDCIRRGLEKECLDNTVQTSLTITSTSYPSQFRSLTANSDFDDHTSNGDTISPTASNFGVHSCFRASLFLNAMDDTLINYIDFQTELEDPDFIPTISDFYLCANWLRGEEFKKRRPNCMMFDRERFLARYFQAPAVLRLSTCCWALRQSSQPELCLSYFNRAMKALQRSDMDPSLDLVIACAQLCGLAIDYSQPVVAMKFLVMALKMIIDLKMDIDPADSPWLIHLTLREKEERRHVFWYCFQHYTATLANSTRQIQLTLNSDRVHYPSQVLDPEPIFFVNNAITYTTKLYQEIHNLKILFSYPPSSPELLLEIHSACSIQTSLPASYILQFSNPSSITPSDTIRFIEQTSTFESNLGQLNLILQATLSIHSRPIMFLSMAPLEKFSINNQRKIRHAINQCLDSAWRIYSLYKFLFTVSTAELVEINELWRYDPYYYACPFLEMVFVFWFISCRMDPGWMTFTDPTLRNFVEISAPLQHMMSKRPMTFDGGVTVPFFTVMNCALQELEEVSRTNKRHGFHLEENDANILELGMRVMPLGQKDDQASQLVESMCYMGLLGLQIGNKIRWKGIVEDSWRLFWKLL
;
A
#
# COMPACT_ATOMS: atom_id res chain seq x y z
N MET A 1 39.76 -28.74 33.52
CA MET A 1 41.03 -28.54 32.77
C MET A 1 40.98 -27.23 31.97
N GLN A 2 40.75 -26.09 32.62
CA GLN A 2 40.60 -24.77 31.97
C GLN A 2 41.59 -23.78 32.61
N ALA A 3 42.79 -23.65 32.05
CA ALA A 3 43.72 -22.57 32.39
C ALA A 3 44.76 -22.24 31.30
N SER A 4 44.75 -22.86 30.10
CA SER A 4 45.87 -22.73 29.16
C SER A 4 45.56 -22.08 27.80
N SER A 5 44.32 -21.66 27.49
CA SER A 5 43.98 -21.20 26.13
C SER A 5 44.02 -19.68 25.89
N LEU A 6 44.11 -18.82 26.92
CA LEU A 6 44.10 -17.34 26.73
C LEU A 6 45.48 -16.68 26.55
N VAL A 7 46.59 -17.40 26.65
CA VAL A 7 47.95 -16.79 26.67
C VAL A 7 48.56 -16.60 25.26
N ASN A 8 47.97 -17.16 24.20
CA ASN A 8 48.64 -17.22 22.89
C ASN A 8 48.43 -16.00 21.97
N ALA A 9 47.49 -15.09 22.26
CA ALA A 9 47.17 -13.99 21.36
C ALA A 9 48.13 -12.79 21.42
N THR A 10 48.93 -12.63 22.48
CA THR A 10 49.79 -11.45 22.73
C THR A 10 51.30 -11.72 22.67
N ALA A 11 51.72 -12.96 22.36
CA ALA A 11 53.12 -13.32 22.27
C ALA A 11 53.72 -13.02 20.89
N CYS A 12 54.93 -12.43 20.85
CA CYS A 12 55.71 -12.30 19.61
C CYS A 12 56.03 -13.68 19.01
N SER A 13 56.24 -13.76 17.69
CA SER A 13 56.44 -15.02 16.96
C SER A 13 57.60 -15.84 17.54
N GLN A 14 58.65 -15.18 18.00
CA GLN A 14 59.81 -15.84 18.62
C GLN A 14 59.49 -16.50 19.97
N CYS A 15 58.70 -15.84 20.82
CA CYS A 15 58.24 -16.45 22.07
C CYS A 15 57.24 -17.58 21.81
N ARG A 16 56.41 -17.45 20.76
CA ARG A 16 55.44 -18.47 20.34
C ARG A 16 56.13 -19.72 19.78
N LEU A 17 57.14 -19.55 18.92
CA LEU A 17 57.99 -20.64 18.40
C LEU A 17 58.67 -21.43 19.52
N ASN A 18 59.18 -20.72 20.54
CA ASN A 18 59.91 -21.34 21.64
C ASN A 18 59.01 -21.82 22.80
N LYS A 19 57.67 -21.74 22.67
CA LYS A 19 56.68 -22.05 23.73
C LYS A 19 56.97 -21.36 25.06
N GLN A 20 57.44 -20.11 25.00
CA GLN A 20 57.88 -19.32 26.16
C GLN A 20 56.96 -18.13 26.40
N LYS A 21 56.75 -17.78 27.68
CA LYS A 21 55.93 -16.63 28.09
C LYS A 21 56.55 -15.31 27.58
N CYS A 22 55.75 -14.51 26.89
CA CYS A 22 56.13 -13.21 26.33
C CYS A 22 55.66 -12.10 27.27
N GLU A 23 56.59 -11.35 27.86
CA GLU A 23 56.29 -10.27 28.80
C GLU A 23 56.65 -8.92 28.16
N ILE A 24 55.77 -7.92 28.30
CA ILE A 24 55.97 -6.58 27.73
C ILE A 24 57.16 -5.93 28.45
N SER A 25 58.16 -5.45 27.70
CA SER A 25 59.29 -4.72 28.27
C SER A 25 58.96 -3.23 28.44
N SER A 26 59.84 -2.48 29.11
CA SER A 26 59.76 -1.02 29.14
C SER A 26 59.84 -0.36 27.75
N ASN A 27 60.39 -1.06 26.75
CA ASN A 27 60.35 -0.65 25.35
C ASN A 27 59.15 -1.33 24.66
N PRO A 28 58.15 -0.55 24.18
CA PRO A 28 56.90 -1.09 23.62
C PRO A 28 57.10 -1.90 22.33
N ASN A 29 58.29 -1.84 21.72
CA ASN A 29 58.59 -2.54 20.47
C ASN A 29 59.30 -3.90 20.67
N ILE A 30 59.57 -4.31 21.91
CA ILE A 30 60.31 -5.55 22.17
C ILE A 30 59.88 -6.18 23.50
N CYS A 31 59.68 -7.50 23.54
CA CYS A 31 59.35 -8.19 24.79
C CYS A 31 60.59 -8.29 25.68
N THR A 32 60.42 -8.38 26.99
CA THR A 32 61.52 -8.42 27.98
C THR A 32 62.53 -9.53 27.67
N ARG A 33 62.05 -10.63 27.06
CA ARG A 33 62.87 -11.79 26.70
C ARG A 33 63.66 -11.58 25.42
N CYS A 34 63.05 -11.03 24.38
CA CYS A 34 63.76 -10.65 23.16
C CYS A 34 64.76 -9.52 23.44
N LEU A 35 64.42 -8.59 24.35
CA LEU A 35 65.31 -7.52 24.81
C LEU A 35 66.53 -8.09 25.53
N LYS A 36 66.33 -9.00 26.49
CA LYS A 36 67.44 -9.70 27.19
C LYS A 36 68.25 -10.59 26.25
N GLY A 37 67.63 -11.15 25.22
CA GLY A 37 68.26 -12.06 24.26
C GLY A 37 68.92 -11.37 23.07
N GLY A 38 68.80 -10.05 22.91
CA GLY A 38 69.29 -9.31 21.73
C GLY A 38 68.64 -9.75 20.42
N ARG A 39 67.38 -10.22 20.45
CA ARG A 39 66.67 -10.75 19.26
C ARG A 39 65.59 -9.79 18.78
N SER A 40 65.28 -9.81 17.48
CA SER A 40 64.15 -9.07 16.93
C SER A 40 62.82 -9.58 17.49
N CYS A 41 61.85 -8.69 17.65
CA CYS A 41 60.58 -8.97 18.30
C CYS A 41 59.46 -8.28 17.54
N ASP A 42 58.41 -9.03 17.23
CA ASP A 42 57.28 -8.64 16.40
C ASP A 42 55.98 -8.68 17.21
N ILE A 43 55.97 -8.03 18.38
CA ILE A 43 54.74 -7.90 19.17
C ILE A 43 53.69 -7.16 18.32
N PRO A 44 52.50 -7.73 18.09
CA PRO A 44 51.42 -7.05 17.39
C PRO A 44 50.97 -5.84 18.23
N GLN A 45 51.15 -4.62 17.71
CA GLN A 45 50.71 -3.42 18.41
C GLN A 45 49.17 -3.38 18.50
N LEU A 46 48.63 -3.33 19.72
CA LEU A 46 47.24 -2.94 19.96
C LEU A 46 47.06 -1.48 19.50
N GLN A 47 46.45 -1.27 18.33
CA GLN A 47 46.10 0.05 17.83
C GLN A 47 45.01 0.67 18.73
N LYS A 48 45.39 1.69 19.52
CA LYS A 48 44.46 2.67 20.09
C LYS A 48 44.40 3.91 19.18
N ALA A 49 43.17 4.24 18.80
CA ALA A 49 42.55 5.55 18.54
C ALA A 49 43.43 6.74 18.05
N LYS A 50 43.06 7.21 16.85
CA LYS A 50 42.99 8.61 16.36
C LYS A 50 44.17 9.53 16.72
N GLN A 51 45.14 9.61 15.81
CA GLN A 51 45.97 10.81 15.65
C GLN A 51 45.16 11.94 15.00
N ALA A 52 45.34 13.16 15.49
CA ALA A 52 44.83 14.38 14.87
C ALA A 52 45.38 14.55 13.43
N PRO A 53 44.63 15.16 12.51
CA PRO A 53 45.03 15.29 11.12
C PRO A 53 46.30 16.15 11.00
N GLN A 54 47.35 15.61 10.37
CA GLN A 54 48.53 16.40 10.04
C GLN A 54 48.21 17.38 8.91
N VAL A 55 48.42 18.67 9.17
CA VAL A 55 48.26 19.75 8.18
C VAL A 55 49.26 19.54 7.03
N PRO A 56 48.82 19.58 5.76
CA PRO A 56 49.70 19.37 4.61
C PRO A 56 50.79 20.47 4.53
N LYS A 57 52.05 20.05 4.40
CA LYS A 57 53.24 20.92 4.35
C LYS A 57 53.33 21.84 3.13
N THR A 58 52.45 21.66 2.14
CA THR A 58 52.49 22.41 0.86
C THR A 58 51.07 22.75 0.40
N CYS A 59 50.81 24.00 -0.02
CA CYS A 59 49.49 24.39 -0.55
C CYS A 59 49.24 23.81 -1.96
N ALA A 60 47.98 23.54 -2.29
CA ALA A 60 47.57 22.95 -3.57
C ALA A 60 48.12 23.72 -4.80
N ARG A 61 48.27 25.04 -4.68
CA ARG A 61 48.81 25.89 -5.75
C ARG A 61 50.30 25.72 -5.96
N CYS A 62 51.09 25.62 -4.89
CA CYS A 62 52.52 25.35 -4.99
C CYS A 62 52.77 23.94 -5.56
N VAL A 63 51.91 22.97 -5.22
CA VAL A 63 51.92 21.63 -5.80
C VAL A 63 51.64 21.69 -7.31
N LYS A 64 50.56 22.38 -7.72
CA LYS A 64 50.17 22.53 -9.13
C LYS A 64 51.20 23.27 -9.98
N SER A 65 51.89 24.26 -9.40
CA SER A 65 52.95 25.03 -10.07
C SER A 65 54.35 24.44 -9.92
N ARG A 66 54.50 23.30 -9.22
CA ARG A 66 55.78 22.64 -8.89
C ARG A 66 56.83 23.58 -8.27
N LYS A 67 56.39 24.55 -7.47
CA LYS A 67 57.26 25.50 -6.76
C LYS A 67 57.38 25.16 -5.27
N LYS A 68 58.51 25.54 -4.66
CA LYS A 68 58.78 25.29 -3.24
C LYS A 68 57.84 26.14 -2.38
N CYS A 69 56.94 25.48 -1.64
CA CYS A 69 56.05 26.14 -0.69
C CYS A 69 56.81 26.40 0.61
N VAL A 70 57.03 27.68 0.95
CA VAL A 70 57.67 28.08 2.22
C VAL A 70 56.66 28.84 3.05
N ARG A 71 56.25 28.27 4.18
CA ARG A 71 55.36 28.88 5.18
C ARG A 71 56.15 29.18 6.45
N ALA A 72 55.82 30.28 7.11
CA ALA A 72 56.36 30.61 8.43
C ALA A 72 55.66 29.80 9.54
N SER A 73 54.35 29.55 9.38
CA SER A 73 53.50 28.77 10.30
C SER A 73 52.51 27.86 9.54
N PRO A 74 52.00 26.76 10.12
CA PRO A 74 50.94 25.94 9.51
C PRO A 74 49.65 26.71 9.18
N LEU A 75 49.41 27.84 9.86
CA LEU A 75 48.24 28.70 9.70
C LEU A 75 48.46 29.88 8.74
N ASP A 76 49.68 30.08 8.22
CA ASP A 76 49.99 31.20 7.33
C ASP A 76 49.92 30.79 5.85
N ALA A 77 49.54 31.74 5.01
CA ALA A 77 49.72 31.62 3.57
C ALA A 77 51.22 31.46 3.25
N CYS A 78 51.55 30.70 2.21
CA CYS A 78 52.97 30.56 1.85
C CYS A 78 53.51 31.85 1.23
N SER A 79 54.80 32.10 1.40
CA SER A 79 55.46 33.33 0.93
C SER A 79 55.25 33.63 -0.56
N ASP A 80 55.10 32.62 -1.42
CA ASP A 80 54.82 32.82 -2.85
C ASP A 80 53.36 33.22 -3.12
N CYS A 81 52.41 32.79 -2.28
CA CYS A 81 51.02 33.25 -2.35
C CYS A 81 50.86 34.66 -1.77
N ILE A 82 51.59 34.99 -0.69
CA ILE A 82 51.61 36.34 -0.11
C ILE A 82 52.15 37.35 -1.12
N LYS A 83 53.28 37.04 -1.79
CA LYS A 83 53.84 37.90 -2.84
C LYS A 83 52.90 38.14 -4.02
N ARG A 84 51.85 37.33 -4.17
CA ARG A 84 50.90 37.38 -5.27
C ARG A 84 49.53 37.93 -4.84
N GLY A 85 49.35 38.31 -3.57
CA GLY A 85 48.07 38.80 -3.03
C GLY A 85 46.96 37.74 -3.03
N LEU A 86 47.32 36.47 -2.79
CA LEU A 86 46.42 35.30 -2.90
C LEU A 86 46.47 34.47 -1.61
N GLU A 87 46.51 35.17 -0.48
CA GLU A 87 46.59 34.60 0.86
C GLU A 87 45.35 33.77 1.19
N ASP A 88 44.16 34.32 0.89
CA ASP A 88 42.88 33.69 1.23
C ASP A 88 42.64 32.38 0.46
N GLU A 89 43.01 32.33 -0.83
CA GLU A 89 43.00 31.08 -1.63
C GLU A 89 43.99 30.03 -1.10
N CYS A 90 45.14 30.49 -0.58
CA CYS A 90 46.15 29.60 -0.04
C CYS A 90 45.72 28.95 1.28
N LEU A 91 44.88 29.65 2.05
CA LEU A 91 44.37 29.22 3.35
C LEU A 91 43.08 28.42 3.24
N SER A 92 42.16 28.80 2.34
CA SER A 92 40.88 28.10 2.12
C SER A 92 41.04 26.65 1.66
N ASN A 93 42.12 26.35 0.92
CA ASN A 93 42.42 25.01 0.41
C ASN A 93 43.13 24.08 1.41
N ILE A 94 43.42 24.53 2.65
CA ILE A 94 44.06 23.69 3.68
C ILE A 94 43.03 22.77 4.37
N GLY A 95 41.73 23.09 4.28
CA GLY A 95 40.63 22.34 4.89
C GLY A 95 39.93 21.30 3.99
N GLN A 96 40.25 21.24 2.70
CA GLN A 96 39.55 20.40 1.72
C GLN A 96 40.46 19.33 1.09
N THR A 97 40.79 18.28 1.84
CA THR A 97 41.40 17.07 1.25
C THR A 97 40.75 15.81 1.81
N SER A 98 39.57 15.47 1.28
CA SER A 98 39.09 14.08 1.20
C SER A 98 37.84 13.94 0.33
N GLN A 99 37.89 14.33 -0.95
CA GLN A 99 36.98 13.78 -1.98
C GLN A 99 37.72 13.67 -3.32
N ILE A 100 37.78 12.43 -3.83
CA ILE A 100 38.31 12.07 -5.15
C ILE A 100 37.24 12.41 -6.19
N ALA A 101 37.67 13.05 -7.27
CA ALA A 101 36.84 13.67 -8.31
C ALA A 101 36.02 12.66 -9.13
N ILE A 102 34.74 12.99 -9.37
CA ILE A 102 34.00 12.64 -10.58
C ILE A 102 33.70 13.94 -11.30
N THR A 103 34.14 14.01 -12.56
CA THR A 103 33.97 15.11 -13.50
C THR A 103 32.50 15.39 -13.83
N THR A 104 32.04 16.62 -13.57
CA THR A 104 30.92 17.24 -14.28
C THR A 104 31.26 18.67 -14.69
N SER A 105 30.68 19.05 -15.82
CA SER A 105 31.04 20.13 -16.73
C SER A 105 30.72 21.54 -16.26
N ARG A 106 31.60 22.47 -16.68
CA ARG A 106 31.51 23.94 -16.72
C ARG A 106 30.10 24.54 -16.69
N GLN A 107 29.83 25.41 -15.70
CA GLN A 107 28.96 26.59 -15.83
C GLN A 107 29.81 27.81 -16.25
N PRO A 108 29.32 28.71 -17.12
CA PRO A 108 30.02 29.93 -17.49
C PRO A 108 29.78 31.06 -16.46
N GLN A 109 30.82 31.85 -16.25
CA GLN A 109 30.83 33.05 -15.42
C GLN A 109 30.02 34.18 -16.07
N PHE A 110 29.22 34.88 -15.26
CA PHE A 110 28.60 36.15 -15.60
C PHE A 110 29.65 37.26 -15.44
N ASP A 111 30.10 37.84 -16.54
CA ASP A 111 30.84 39.11 -16.52
C ASP A 111 29.87 40.28 -16.68
N THR A 112 30.03 41.24 -15.78
CA THR A 112 29.33 42.52 -15.72
C THR A 112 29.90 43.44 -16.80
N LEU A 113 29.13 43.85 -17.81
CA LEU A 113 29.50 44.98 -18.66
C LEU A 113 28.31 45.86 -19.05
N THR A 114 28.58 47.14 -18.86
CA THR A 114 27.79 48.36 -19.00
C THR A 114 27.28 48.64 -20.42
N SER A 115 26.12 49.30 -20.48
CA SER A 115 25.44 49.77 -21.69
C SER A 115 26.19 50.89 -22.42
N HIS A 116 26.36 50.74 -23.73
CA HIS A 116 26.45 51.87 -24.65
C HIS A 116 25.72 51.56 -25.96
N SER A 117 24.95 52.55 -26.40
CA SER A 117 24.20 52.67 -27.64
C SER A 117 25.12 52.74 -28.86
N ASP A 118 24.72 52.16 -30.00
CA ASP A 118 24.21 52.93 -31.16
C ASP A 118 24.13 52.13 -32.46
N ASN A 119 23.23 52.63 -33.31
CA ASN A 119 22.78 52.22 -34.63
C ASN A 119 23.88 51.92 -35.68
N SER A 120 23.63 50.95 -36.59
CA SER A 120 23.37 51.26 -38.02
C SER A 120 23.23 50.02 -38.92
N LEU A 121 22.26 50.14 -39.82
CA LEU A 121 21.86 49.37 -40.99
C LEU A 121 22.97 48.88 -41.97
N VAL A 122 22.61 47.82 -42.74
CA VAL A 122 22.65 47.70 -44.24
C VAL A 122 23.51 46.59 -44.91
N THR A 123 22.77 45.70 -45.60
CA THR A 123 22.94 45.05 -46.93
C THR A 123 23.70 43.71 -47.17
N THR A 124 22.86 42.70 -47.50
CA THR A 124 22.75 41.89 -48.75
C THR A 124 23.72 40.75 -49.13
N ASN A 125 23.04 39.67 -49.55
CA ASN A 125 23.29 38.73 -50.66
C ASN A 125 23.94 37.36 -50.39
N GLY A 126 23.21 36.31 -50.80
CA GLY A 126 23.72 35.40 -51.84
C GLY A 126 23.97 33.93 -51.46
N ASP A 127 22.96 33.09 -51.73
CA ASP A 127 23.02 31.72 -52.28
C ASP A 127 23.70 30.52 -51.56
N LYS A 128 22.80 29.57 -51.24
CA LYS A 128 22.78 28.12 -51.55
C LYS A 128 23.91 27.16 -51.10
N LEU A 129 23.44 26.25 -50.24
CA LEU A 129 23.52 24.78 -50.28
C LEU A 129 24.50 24.05 -49.34
N SER A 130 23.85 23.34 -48.41
CA SER A 130 24.15 22.01 -47.89
C SER A 130 25.08 21.85 -46.68
N THR A 131 24.54 21.04 -45.74
CA THR A 131 25.17 20.26 -44.66
C THR A 131 25.58 20.95 -43.36
N ALA A 132 24.84 20.55 -42.31
CA ALA A 132 25.21 20.46 -40.90
C ALA A 132 25.57 21.75 -40.15
N SER A 133 24.69 22.18 -39.23
CA SER A 133 25.11 22.67 -37.91
C SER A 133 23.93 22.88 -36.95
N ASN A 134 24.20 22.49 -35.71
CA ASN A 134 23.59 22.99 -34.49
C ASN A 134 23.35 24.50 -34.52
N PHE A 135 22.14 24.94 -34.17
CA PHE A 135 21.81 26.16 -33.41
C PHE A 135 20.31 25.99 -33.06
N GLY A 136 19.86 25.93 -31.80
CA GLY A 136 20.32 26.72 -30.67
C GLY A 136 19.57 28.06 -30.60
N VAL A 137 18.23 28.01 -30.62
CA VAL A 137 17.38 29.12 -30.14
C VAL A 137 16.37 28.52 -29.17
N HIS A 138 16.85 28.14 -27.98
CA HIS A 138 15.95 27.98 -26.84
C HIS A 138 15.51 29.38 -26.39
N SER A 139 14.20 29.50 -26.21
CA SER A 139 13.48 30.75 -26.02
C SER A 139 13.88 31.50 -24.73
N CYS A 140 14.29 32.75 -24.87
CA CYS A 140 14.36 33.74 -23.78
C CYS A 140 12.96 34.14 -23.22
N PHE A 141 11.87 33.50 -23.66
CA PHE A 141 10.50 33.79 -23.21
C PHE A 141 10.17 33.22 -21.82
N SER A 142 10.94 32.25 -21.31
CA SER A 142 10.70 31.63 -20.00
C SER A 142 10.87 32.61 -18.83
N SER A 143 11.90 33.45 -18.91
CA SER A 143 12.23 34.41 -17.86
C SER A 143 11.25 35.58 -17.83
N SER A 144 10.77 36.08 -18.97
CA SER A 144 9.88 37.26 -19.00
C SER A 144 8.48 36.98 -18.44
N LEU A 145 7.87 35.83 -18.75
CA LEU A 145 6.56 35.46 -18.20
C LEU A 145 6.61 35.19 -16.69
N PHE A 146 7.68 34.56 -16.20
CA PHE A 146 7.90 34.35 -14.77
C PHE A 146 8.16 35.68 -14.05
N LEU A 147 9.00 36.55 -14.62
CA LEU A 147 9.29 37.87 -14.05
C LEU A 147 8.04 38.74 -14.01
N ASN A 148 7.23 38.76 -15.08
CA ASN A 148 5.96 39.49 -15.09
C ASN A 148 4.98 38.98 -14.02
N ALA A 149 4.88 37.64 -13.84
CA ALA A 149 4.02 37.06 -12.81
C ALA A 149 4.50 37.36 -11.38
N MET A 150 5.81 37.45 -11.18
CA MET A 150 6.43 37.81 -9.91
C MET A 150 6.30 39.31 -9.61
N ASP A 151 6.59 40.17 -10.58
CA ASP A 151 6.55 41.63 -10.45
C ASP A 151 5.14 42.13 -10.11
N ASP A 152 4.10 41.62 -10.78
CA ASP A 152 2.71 41.95 -10.46
C ASP A 152 2.26 41.39 -9.09
N SER A 153 2.90 40.31 -8.60
CA SER A 153 2.60 39.71 -7.29
C SER A 153 3.27 40.47 -6.14
N LEU A 154 4.54 40.82 -6.27
CA LEU A 154 5.32 41.49 -5.22
C LEU A 154 4.79 42.89 -4.90
N ILE A 155 4.21 43.57 -5.88
CA ILE A 155 3.61 44.90 -5.70
C ILE A 155 2.28 44.82 -4.93
N ASN A 156 1.52 43.72 -5.05
CA ASN A 156 0.22 43.56 -4.39
C ASN A 156 0.29 42.73 -3.09
N TYR A 157 1.30 41.87 -2.92
CA TYR A 157 1.44 40.97 -1.77
C TYR A 157 1.87 41.72 -0.48
N VAL A 158 2.50 42.88 -0.62
CA VAL A 158 2.95 43.70 0.51
C VAL A 158 1.78 44.47 1.18
N ASP A 159 0.67 44.68 0.48
CA ASP A 159 -0.44 45.53 0.95
C ASP A 159 -1.63 44.77 1.58
N TYR A 160 -1.69 43.43 1.55
CA TYR A 160 -2.94 42.70 1.82
C TYR A 160 -2.98 41.57 2.87
N GLN A 161 -1.95 41.30 3.70
CA GLN A 161 -2.09 40.25 4.74
C GLN A 161 -1.67 40.66 6.16
N THR A 162 -2.69 40.79 7.02
CA THR A 162 -2.59 40.69 8.49
C THR A 162 -3.06 39.32 9.02
N GLU A 163 -3.47 38.39 8.16
CA GLU A 163 -3.89 37.03 8.55
C GLU A 163 -2.95 35.97 7.95
N LEU A 164 -2.46 35.05 8.77
CA LEU A 164 -1.59 33.95 8.33
C LEU A 164 -2.35 33.04 7.35
N GLU A 165 -1.95 33.05 6.07
CA GLU A 165 -2.48 32.12 5.07
C GLU A 165 -2.02 30.68 5.39
N ASP A 166 -2.87 29.68 5.12
CA ASP A 166 -2.53 28.27 5.35
C ASP A 166 -1.33 27.88 4.47
N PRO A 167 -0.26 27.29 5.04
CA PRO A 167 0.93 26.91 4.28
C PRO A 167 0.64 26.03 3.05
N ASP A 168 -0.45 25.25 3.08
CA ASP A 168 -0.85 24.40 1.94
C ASP A 168 -1.32 25.20 0.71
N PHE A 169 -1.68 26.48 0.87
CA PHE A 169 -2.22 27.34 -0.19
C PHE A 169 -1.18 28.27 -0.81
N ILE A 170 -0.03 28.40 -0.14
CA ILE A 170 1.09 29.21 -0.60
C ILE A 170 1.61 28.60 -1.92
N PRO A 171 1.60 29.36 -3.02
CA PRO A 171 2.10 28.88 -4.30
C PRO A 171 3.61 28.71 -4.24
N THR A 172 4.11 27.56 -4.68
CA THR A 172 5.56 27.37 -4.81
C THR A 172 6.03 27.60 -6.25
N ILE A 173 7.32 27.88 -6.40
CA ILE A 173 7.98 27.95 -7.72
C ILE A 173 7.90 26.58 -8.43
N ALA A 174 7.95 25.48 -7.68
CA ALA A 174 7.79 24.15 -8.25
C ALA A 174 6.37 23.93 -8.80
N ASP A 175 5.34 24.43 -8.10
CA ASP A 175 3.94 24.37 -8.55
C ASP A 175 3.77 25.17 -9.87
N PHE A 176 4.40 26.35 -9.98
CA PHE A 176 4.42 27.15 -11.20
C PHE A 176 5.09 26.41 -12.36
N TYR A 177 6.29 25.85 -12.15
CA TYR A 177 7.00 25.12 -13.21
C TYR A 177 6.25 23.87 -13.65
N LEU A 178 5.63 23.13 -12.73
CA LEU A 178 4.79 22.00 -13.06
C LEU A 178 3.65 22.41 -14.01
N CYS A 179 2.92 23.47 -13.68
CA CYS A 179 1.85 23.99 -14.54
C CYS A 179 2.39 24.56 -15.86
N ALA A 180 3.49 25.31 -15.83
CA ALA A 180 4.08 25.93 -17.01
C ALA A 180 4.61 24.89 -18.00
N ASN A 181 5.33 23.88 -17.51
CA ASN A 181 5.88 22.81 -18.33
C ASN A 181 4.76 21.99 -18.98
N TRP A 182 3.69 21.72 -18.24
CA TRP A 182 2.49 21.05 -18.77
C TRP A 182 1.76 21.91 -19.82
N LEU A 183 1.49 23.19 -19.52
CA LEU A 183 0.78 24.11 -20.43
C LEU A 183 1.56 24.44 -21.71
N ARG A 184 2.90 24.36 -21.66
CA ARG A 184 3.79 24.56 -22.82
C ARG A 184 4.08 23.28 -23.58
N GLY A 185 3.87 22.11 -22.98
CA GLY A 185 4.24 20.82 -23.57
C GLY A 185 5.75 20.55 -23.61
N GLU A 186 6.53 21.22 -22.74
CA GLU A 186 8.01 21.16 -22.75
C GLU A 186 8.56 19.92 -22.02
N GLU A 187 7.94 19.49 -20.92
CA GLU A 187 8.36 18.28 -20.17
C GLU A 187 8.03 16.98 -20.89
N PHE A 188 6.97 16.99 -21.69
CA PHE A 188 6.52 15.85 -22.47
C PHE A 188 6.74 16.18 -23.94
N LYS A 189 7.98 16.01 -24.42
CA LYS A 189 8.39 16.36 -25.80
C LYS A 189 7.28 16.04 -26.82
N LYS A 190 6.61 17.10 -27.31
CA LYS A 190 5.49 17.11 -28.30
C LYS A 190 4.05 16.88 -27.80
N ARG A 191 3.77 16.69 -26.51
CA ARG A 191 2.38 16.65 -26.00
C ARG A 191 1.81 18.06 -25.88
N ARG A 192 0.83 18.37 -26.72
CA ARG A 192 -0.02 19.57 -26.56
C ARG A 192 -1.10 19.27 -25.51
N PRO A 193 -1.33 20.09 -24.48
CA PRO A 193 -2.35 19.84 -23.46
C PRO A 193 -3.77 19.87 -24.06
N ASP A 194 -4.51 18.76 -23.98
CA ASP A 194 -5.71 18.54 -24.80
C ASP A 194 -7.02 19.14 -24.31
N CYS A 195 -6.96 19.93 -23.25
CA CYS A 195 -8.10 20.72 -22.81
C CYS A 195 -7.63 21.73 -21.78
N VAL A 196 -7.15 22.87 -22.25
CA VAL A 196 -7.10 24.05 -21.38
C VAL A 196 -8.46 24.72 -21.52
N MET A 197 -9.27 24.62 -20.45
CA MET A 197 -10.58 25.29 -20.38
C MET A 197 -10.45 26.82 -20.30
N PHE A 198 -9.22 27.29 -20.12
CA PHE A 198 -8.85 28.67 -19.88
C PHE A 198 -7.67 29.07 -20.74
N ASP A 199 -7.40 30.35 -20.75
CA ASP A 199 -6.25 30.92 -21.44
C ASP A 199 -4.95 30.64 -20.68
N ARG A 200 -4.07 29.82 -21.28
CA ARG A 200 -2.80 29.41 -20.67
C ARG A 200 -1.87 30.59 -20.35
N GLU A 201 -1.81 31.60 -21.20
CA GLU A 201 -0.87 32.72 -21.02
C GLU A 201 -1.38 33.63 -19.90
N ARG A 202 -2.68 33.92 -19.93
CA ARG A 202 -3.35 34.69 -18.89
C ARG A 202 -3.27 34.01 -17.53
N PHE A 203 -3.41 32.68 -17.47
CA PHE A 203 -3.26 31.92 -16.24
C PHE A 203 -1.82 31.96 -15.70
N LEU A 204 -0.83 31.72 -16.56
CA LEU A 204 0.58 31.74 -16.15
C LEU A 204 1.03 33.14 -15.72
N SER A 205 0.60 34.20 -16.41
CA SER A 205 0.94 35.57 -16.01
C SER A 205 0.32 35.97 -14.67
N ARG A 206 -0.84 35.41 -14.31
CA ARG A 206 -1.50 35.66 -13.02
C ARG A 206 -1.30 34.56 -11.98
N TYR A 207 -0.41 33.58 -12.21
CA TYR A 207 -0.40 32.34 -11.43
C TYR A 207 -0.38 32.58 -9.91
N PHE A 208 0.52 33.45 -9.44
CA PHE A 208 0.66 33.77 -8.02
C PHE A 208 -0.53 34.55 -7.42
N GLN A 209 -1.35 35.18 -8.28
CA GLN A 209 -2.58 35.88 -7.91
C GLN A 209 -3.85 35.01 -8.12
N ALA A 210 -3.74 33.90 -8.86
CA ALA A 210 -4.86 33.01 -9.10
C ALA A 210 -5.33 32.35 -7.78
N PRO A 211 -6.64 32.10 -7.61
CA PRO A 211 -7.16 31.41 -6.44
C PRO A 211 -6.43 30.08 -6.19
N ALA A 212 -6.11 29.79 -4.93
CA ALA A 212 -5.39 28.57 -4.55
C ALA A 212 -6.07 27.30 -5.10
N VAL A 213 -7.40 27.27 -5.10
CA VAL A 213 -8.19 26.15 -5.65
C VAL A 213 -7.89 25.90 -7.13
N LEU A 214 -7.79 26.95 -7.96
CA LEU A 214 -7.52 26.86 -9.40
C LEU A 214 -6.07 26.44 -9.67
N ARG A 215 -5.11 26.99 -8.91
CA ARG A 215 -3.70 26.58 -9.02
C ARG A 215 -3.51 25.11 -8.71
N LEU A 216 -4.02 24.67 -7.55
CA LEU A 216 -3.83 23.32 -7.04
C LEU A 216 -4.59 22.29 -7.89
N SER A 217 -5.80 22.61 -8.36
CA SER A 217 -6.53 21.75 -9.31
C SER A 217 -5.79 21.62 -10.64
N THR A 218 -5.14 22.69 -11.12
CA THR A 218 -4.32 22.66 -12.34
C THR A 218 -3.03 21.87 -12.14
N CYS A 219 -2.37 21.96 -10.99
CA CYS A 219 -1.21 21.11 -10.64
C CYS A 219 -1.60 19.63 -10.60
N CYS A 220 -2.74 19.32 -9.98
CA CYS A 220 -3.29 17.97 -9.97
C CYS A 220 -3.57 17.46 -11.40
N TRP A 221 -4.15 18.31 -12.25
CA TRP A 221 -4.43 17.99 -13.64
C TRP A 221 -3.16 17.75 -14.46
N ALA A 222 -2.10 18.54 -14.24
CA ALA A 222 -0.80 18.34 -14.87
C ALA A 222 -0.18 16.98 -14.48
N LEU A 223 -0.29 16.60 -13.20
CA LEU A 223 0.27 15.34 -12.70
C LEU A 223 -0.55 14.11 -13.05
N ARG A 224 -1.84 14.25 -13.37
CA ARG A 224 -2.70 13.14 -13.81
C ARG A 224 -2.11 12.38 -14.99
N GLN A 225 -1.39 13.07 -15.87
CA GLN A 225 -0.75 12.50 -17.06
C GLN A 225 0.67 11.97 -16.79
N SER A 226 1.17 12.13 -15.56
CA SER A 226 2.47 11.64 -15.11
C SER A 226 2.34 10.28 -14.40
N SER A 227 3.46 9.59 -14.18
CA SER A 227 3.51 8.38 -13.35
C SER A 227 3.43 8.66 -11.83
N GLN A 228 3.25 9.91 -11.41
CA GLN A 228 3.30 10.35 -10.01
C GLN A 228 1.91 10.42 -9.36
N ALA A 229 1.25 9.27 -9.23
CA ALA A 229 -0.11 9.19 -8.69
C ALA A 229 -0.24 9.75 -7.25
N GLU A 230 0.76 9.57 -6.40
CA GLU A 230 0.75 10.06 -5.01
C GLU A 230 0.83 11.59 -4.93
N LEU A 231 1.68 12.20 -5.76
CA LEU A 231 1.78 13.65 -5.82
C LEU A 231 0.49 14.26 -6.39
N CYS A 232 -0.09 13.63 -7.42
CA CYS A 232 -1.41 14.00 -7.94
C CYS A 232 -2.48 13.98 -6.84
N LEU A 233 -2.51 12.93 -6.00
CA LEU A 233 -3.45 12.82 -4.89
C LEU A 233 -3.21 13.89 -3.81
N SER A 234 -1.94 14.23 -3.53
CA SER A 234 -1.59 15.32 -2.61
C SER A 234 -2.15 16.66 -3.07
N TYR A 235 -1.95 17.03 -4.34
CA TYR A 235 -2.53 18.26 -4.91
C TYR A 235 -4.05 18.22 -4.95
N PHE A 236 -4.67 17.06 -5.21
CA PHE A 236 -6.12 16.91 -5.13
C PHE A 236 -6.64 17.25 -3.74
N ASN A 237 -6.02 16.71 -2.68
CA ASN A 237 -6.44 16.97 -1.30
C ASN A 237 -6.23 18.44 -0.90
N ARG A 238 -5.13 19.07 -1.34
CA ARG A 238 -4.89 20.51 -1.13
C ARG A 238 -5.93 21.37 -1.85
N ALA A 239 -6.25 21.04 -3.11
CA ALA A 239 -7.28 21.74 -3.88
C ALA A 239 -8.67 21.61 -3.23
N MET A 240 -8.98 20.43 -2.68
CA MET A 240 -10.21 20.19 -1.91
C MET A 240 -10.29 21.05 -0.64
N LYS A 241 -9.19 21.12 0.11
CA LYS A 241 -9.08 21.97 1.30
C LYS A 241 -9.24 23.45 0.94
N ALA A 242 -8.66 23.90 -0.17
CA ALA A 242 -8.80 25.25 -0.68
C ALA A 242 -10.25 25.57 -1.10
N LEU A 243 -10.91 24.64 -1.81
CA LEU A 243 -12.32 24.78 -2.21
C LEU A 243 -13.25 24.88 -1.01
N GLN A 244 -13.01 24.10 0.04
CA GLN A 244 -13.82 24.14 1.27
C GLN A 244 -13.68 25.45 2.06
N ARG A 245 -12.59 26.19 1.87
CA ARG A 245 -12.33 27.46 2.55
C ARG A 245 -12.63 28.68 1.70
N SER A 246 -12.83 28.52 0.39
CA SER A 246 -13.28 29.64 -0.44
C SER A 246 -14.70 30.05 -0.07
N ASP A 247 -15.02 31.34 -0.17
CA ASP A 247 -16.36 31.89 0.08
C ASP A 247 -17.43 31.36 -0.89
N MET A 248 -17.02 30.51 -1.84
CA MET A 248 -17.87 29.87 -2.85
C MET A 248 -18.60 30.85 -3.78
N ASP A 249 -18.16 32.10 -3.82
CA ASP A 249 -18.69 33.11 -4.74
C ASP A 249 -18.50 32.64 -6.20
N PRO A 250 -19.58 32.56 -7.00
CA PRO A 250 -19.49 32.10 -8.38
C PRO A 250 -18.52 32.95 -9.19
N SER A 251 -17.48 32.31 -9.72
CA SER A 251 -16.48 32.94 -10.59
C SER A 251 -16.05 31.98 -11.68
N LEU A 252 -15.51 32.51 -12.78
CA LEU A 252 -15.03 31.69 -13.90
C LEU A 252 -13.92 30.73 -13.44
N ASP A 253 -12.99 31.21 -12.61
CA ASP A 253 -11.88 30.44 -12.05
C ASP A 253 -12.38 29.26 -11.19
N LEU A 254 -13.45 29.47 -10.42
CA LEU A 254 -14.03 28.42 -9.57
C LEU A 254 -14.82 27.39 -10.39
N VAL A 255 -15.49 27.81 -11.48
CA VAL A 255 -16.11 26.90 -12.46
C VAL A 255 -15.04 26.00 -13.10
N ILE A 256 -13.91 26.59 -13.52
CA ILE A 256 -12.78 25.85 -14.10
C ILE A 256 -12.22 24.85 -13.09
N ALA A 257 -11.94 25.30 -11.86
CA ALA A 257 -11.36 24.44 -10.82
C ALA A 257 -12.29 23.27 -10.46
N CYS A 258 -13.59 23.52 -10.28
CA CYS A 258 -14.58 22.47 -10.04
C CYS A 258 -14.68 21.50 -11.23
N SER A 259 -14.55 21.99 -12.46
CA SER A 259 -14.59 21.15 -13.67
C SER A 259 -13.35 20.26 -13.79
N GLN A 260 -12.17 20.78 -13.44
CA GLN A 260 -10.94 19.99 -13.33
C GLN A 260 -11.05 18.94 -12.21
N LEU A 261 -11.52 19.32 -11.02
CA LEU A 261 -11.72 18.36 -9.92
C LEU A 261 -12.75 17.28 -10.27
N CYS A 262 -13.82 17.64 -11.00
CA CYS A 262 -14.79 16.70 -11.55
C CYS A 262 -14.13 15.64 -12.43
N GLY A 263 -13.23 16.05 -13.32
CA GLY A 263 -12.54 15.11 -14.20
C GLY A 263 -11.53 14.20 -13.50
N LEU A 264 -11.06 14.54 -12.29
CA LEU A 264 -10.03 13.81 -11.54
C LEU A 264 -10.61 12.72 -10.61
N ALA A 265 -11.81 12.93 -10.06
CA ALA A 265 -12.37 12.05 -9.04
C ALA A 265 -13.75 11.50 -9.43
N ILE A 266 -13.80 10.44 -10.23
CA ILE A 266 -15.06 9.86 -10.79
C ILE A 266 -16.17 9.68 -9.73
N VAL A 267 -15.80 9.36 -8.49
CA VAL A 267 -16.74 9.09 -7.40
C VAL A 267 -17.32 10.37 -6.77
N VAL A 268 -16.52 11.42 -6.60
CA VAL A 268 -16.98 12.71 -6.04
C VAL A 268 -17.33 13.69 -7.17
N ALA A 269 -17.08 13.31 -8.43
CA ALA A 269 -17.21 14.11 -9.63
C ALA A 269 -18.58 14.78 -9.74
N MET A 270 -19.65 14.06 -9.39
CA MET A 270 -21.01 14.59 -9.46
C MET A 270 -21.22 15.82 -8.56
N LYS A 271 -20.57 15.88 -7.39
CA LYS A 271 -20.69 17.05 -6.50
C LYS A 271 -20.04 18.28 -7.13
N PHE A 272 -18.82 18.14 -7.65
CA PHE A 272 -18.12 19.25 -8.30
C PHE A 272 -18.80 19.68 -9.60
N LEU A 273 -19.34 18.72 -10.36
CA LEU A 273 -20.12 19.02 -11.55
C LEU A 273 -21.37 19.82 -11.19
N VAL A 274 -22.15 19.39 -10.20
CA VAL A 274 -23.33 20.14 -9.74
C VAL A 274 -22.95 21.54 -9.25
N MET A 275 -21.82 21.69 -8.54
CA MET A 275 -21.31 23.00 -8.11
C MET A 275 -20.96 23.88 -9.31
N ALA A 276 -20.21 23.37 -10.29
CA ALA A 276 -19.86 24.08 -11.52
C ALA A 276 -21.10 24.49 -12.32
N LEU A 277 -22.10 23.61 -12.44
CA LEU A 277 -23.35 23.88 -13.16
C LEU A 277 -24.20 24.95 -12.46
N LYS A 278 -24.26 24.95 -11.12
CA LYS A 278 -24.91 26.04 -10.37
C LYS A 278 -24.23 27.37 -10.64
N MET A 279 -22.91 27.41 -10.58
CA MET A 279 -22.15 28.63 -10.90
C MET A 279 -22.34 29.07 -12.35
N ILE A 280 -22.46 28.15 -13.32
CA ILE A 280 -22.80 28.46 -14.72
C ILE A 280 -24.16 29.16 -14.82
N ILE A 281 -25.16 28.70 -14.05
CA ILE A 281 -26.48 29.31 -14.00
C ILE A 281 -26.39 30.70 -13.36
N ASP A 282 -25.71 30.81 -12.22
CA ASP A 282 -25.56 32.07 -11.48
C ASP A 282 -24.82 33.13 -12.30
N LEU A 283 -23.78 32.72 -13.04
CA LEU A 283 -23.01 33.56 -13.96
C LEU A 283 -23.71 33.79 -15.31
N LYS A 284 -24.89 33.19 -15.52
CA LYS A 284 -25.67 33.24 -16.77
C LYS A 284 -24.87 32.83 -18.01
N MET A 285 -23.99 31.85 -17.89
CA MET A 285 -23.13 31.38 -18.97
C MET A 285 -23.89 30.60 -20.06
N TYR A 286 -25.18 30.32 -19.86
CA TYR A 286 -26.10 29.74 -20.86
C TYR A 286 -26.61 30.77 -21.89
N ILE A 287 -26.24 32.05 -21.74
CA ILE A 287 -26.45 33.11 -22.73
C ILE A 287 -25.10 33.39 -23.36
N ASP A 288 -25.02 33.39 -24.69
CA ASP A 288 -23.78 33.68 -25.38
C ASP A 288 -23.22 35.05 -24.95
N PRO A 289 -21.92 35.15 -24.64
CA PRO A 289 -21.35 36.41 -24.17
C PRO A 289 -21.33 37.52 -25.24
N ALA A 290 -21.57 37.21 -26.52
CA ALA A 290 -21.81 38.23 -27.56
C ALA A 290 -23.24 38.79 -27.53
N ASP A 291 -24.21 37.98 -27.10
CA ASP A 291 -25.63 38.37 -27.03
C ASP A 291 -26.01 38.96 -25.66
N SER A 292 -25.09 38.88 -24.69
CA SER A 292 -25.27 39.38 -23.34
C SER A 292 -24.95 40.88 -23.23
N PRO A 293 -25.95 41.74 -22.90
CA PRO A 293 -25.72 43.18 -22.79
C PRO A 293 -24.79 43.59 -21.63
N TRP A 294 -24.63 42.74 -20.61
CA TRP A 294 -23.74 43.02 -19.48
C TRP A 294 -22.29 42.54 -19.70
N LEU A 295 -22.03 41.71 -20.71
CA LEU A 295 -20.68 41.19 -21.03
C LEU A 295 -20.07 41.84 -22.28
N ILE A 296 -20.66 42.94 -22.77
CA ILE A 296 -20.16 43.63 -23.97
C ILE A 296 -18.71 44.11 -23.80
N HIS A 297 -18.31 44.44 -22.58
CA HIS A 297 -16.98 44.92 -22.21
C HIS A 297 -15.89 43.84 -22.24
N LEU A 298 -16.26 42.55 -22.30
CA LEU A 298 -15.29 41.46 -22.40
C LEU A 298 -14.59 41.49 -23.76
N THR A 299 -13.29 41.22 -23.74
CA THR A 299 -12.50 41.02 -24.96
C THR A 299 -12.99 39.77 -25.71
N LEU A 300 -12.69 39.66 -27.01
CA LEU A 300 -13.03 38.47 -27.79
C LEU A 300 -12.45 37.18 -27.16
N ARG A 301 -11.23 37.27 -26.61
CA ARG A 301 -10.53 36.17 -25.94
C ARG A 301 -11.27 35.71 -24.68
N GLU A 302 -11.78 36.64 -23.88
CA GLU A 302 -12.59 36.33 -22.69
C GLU A 302 -13.98 35.77 -23.02
N LYS A 303 -14.57 36.23 -24.12
CA LYS A 303 -15.85 35.68 -24.62
C LYS A 303 -15.67 34.23 -25.07
N GLU A 304 -14.57 33.91 -25.76
CA GLU A 304 -14.25 32.54 -26.17
C GLU A 304 -13.89 31.64 -24.99
N GLU A 305 -13.10 32.13 -24.02
CA GLU A 305 -12.82 31.40 -22.78
C GLU A 305 -14.12 30.97 -22.08
N ARG A 306 -15.10 31.88 -21.96
CA ARG A 306 -16.42 31.57 -21.39
C ARG A 306 -17.19 30.52 -22.21
N ARG A 307 -17.16 30.57 -23.55
CA ARG A 307 -17.78 29.55 -24.42
C ARG A 307 -17.13 28.18 -24.21
N HIS A 308 -15.80 28.14 -24.10
CA HIS A 308 -15.04 26.91 -23.85
C HIS A 308 -15.40 26.28 -22.51
N VAL A 309 -15.39 27.06 -21.43
CA VAL A 309 -15.78 26.59 -20.10
C VAL A 309 -17.23 26.08 -20.10
N PHE A 310 -18.17 26.81 -20.72
CA PHE A 310 -19.56 26.39 -20.83
C PHE A 310 -19.69 25.03 -21.52
N TRP A 311 -19.15 24.89 -22.72
CA TRP A 311 -19.28 23.66 -23.51
C TRP A 311 -18.58 22.46 -22.86
N TYR A 312 -17.45 22.68 -22.18
CA TYR A 312 -16.77 21.62 -21.41
C TYR A 312 -17.62 21.13 -20.23
N CYS A 313 -18.21 22.06 -19.46
CA CYS A 313 -19.11 21.70 -18.37
C CYS A 313 -20.38 21.03 -18.91
N PHE A 314 -20.91 21.52 -20.03
CA PHE A 314 -22.13 21.00 -20.64
C PHE A 314 -21.94 19.58 -21.18
N VAL A 315 -20.80 19.25 -21.80
CA VAL A 315 -20.52 17.86 -22.20
C VAL A 315 -20.35 16.94 -20.99
N SER A 316 -19.74 17.43 -19.91
CA SER A 316 -19.62 16.68 -18.65
C SER A 316 -20.98 16.43 -18.01
N TYR A 317 -21.87 17.43 -18.03
CA TYR A 317 -23.27 17.33 -17.62
C TYR A 317 -24.06 16.34 -18.47
N ALA A 318 -23.99 16.45 -19.80
CA ALA A 318 -24.70 15.54 -20.70
C ALA A 318 -24.19 14.09 -20.52
N THR A 319 -22.88 13.89 -20.37
CA THR A 319 -22.28 12.58 -20.08
C THR A 319 -22.79 12.03 -18.74
N ALA A 320 -22.86 12.87 -17.72
CA ALA A 320 -23.37 12.49 -16.40
C ALA A 320 -24.86 12.11 -16.45
N LEU A 321 -25.69 12.86 -17.15
CA LEU A 321 -27.10 12.49 -17.39
C LEU A 321 -27.20 11.15 -18.12
N ALA A 322 -26.44 10.98 -19.20
CA ALA A 322 -26.44 9.76 -19.98
C ALA A 322 -26.05 8.53 -19.14
N ASN A 323 -25.16 8.67 -18.15
CA ASN A 323 -24.65 7.54 -17.35
C ASN A 323 -25.37 7.36 -15.99
N PHE A 324 -25.87 8.43 -15.37
CA PHE A 324 -26.33 8.46 -13.97
C PHE A 324 -27.68 9.18 -13.80
N ALA A 325 -28.61 8.95 -14.74
CA ALA A 325 -29.87 9.68 -14.98
C ALA A 325 -30.71 10.11 -13.74
N THR A 326 -30.53 9.52 -12.55
CA THR A 326 -31.31 9.81 -11.34
C THR A 326 -30.72 10.90 -10.42
N GLN A 327 -29.49 11.38 -10.65
CA GLN A 327 -28.77 12.20 -9.65
C GLN A 327 -28.69 13.71 -9.91
N ILE A 328 -28.98 14.19 -11.13
CA ILE A 328 -28.88 15.62 -11.47
C ILE A 328 -30.27 16.18 -11.79
N GLN A 329 -30.80 17.04 -10.91
CA GLN A 329 -32.11 17.69 -11.06
C GLN A 329 -32.05 19.09 -11.70
N LEU A 330 -30.92 19.44 -12.32
CA LEU A 330 -30.73 20.73 -12.99
C LEU A 330 -31.04 20.57 -14.49
N THR A 331 -31.78 21.51 -15.07
CA THR A 331 -32.03 21.57 -16.52
C THR A 331 -31.28 22.76 -17.11
N ILE A 332 -30.27 22.48 -17.94
CA ILE A 332 -29.52 23.51 -18.68
C ILE A 332 -29.75 23.29 -20.18
N ILE A 333 -30.06 24.38 -20.89
CA ILE A 333 -30.30 24.39 -22.33
C ILE A 333 -29.08 25.01 -23.02
N SER A 334 -28.59 24.39 -24.10
CA SER A 334 -27.40 24.86 -24.84
C SER A 334 -27.71 25.72 -26.07
N ASP A 335 -28.98 25.85 -26.46
CA ASP A 335 -29.40 26.53 -27.69
C ASP A 335 -29.06 28.02 -27.75
N GLY A 336 -28.78 28.64 -26.60
CA GLY A 336 -28.45 30.06 -26.48
C GLY A 336 -26.95 30.40 -26.48
N VAL A 337 -26.05 29.42 -26.65
CA VAL A 337 -24.59 29.64 -26.65
C VAL A 337 -23.99 29.23 -28.00
N HIS A 338 -23.25 30.14 -28.64
CA HIS A 338 -22.61 29.84 -29.91
C HIS A 338 -21.55 28.74 -29.75
N HIS A 339 -21.29 28.01 -30.83
CA HIS A 339 -20.14 27.11 -30.88
C HIS A 339 -18.86 27.94 -30.72
N PRO A 340 -17.85 27.43 -29.99
CA PRO A 340 -16.57 28.12 -29.90
C PRO A 340 -15.99 28.34 -31.30
N SER A 341 -15.55 29.56 -31.59
CA SER A 341 -14.96 29.88 -32.88
C SER A 341 -13.45 29.69 -32.83
N GLN A 342 -12.83 29.19 -33.91
CA GLN A 342 -11.38 29.26 -34.03
C GLN A 342 -11.02 30.75 -34.13
N VAL A 343 -10.57 31.34 -33.02
CA VAL A 343 -9.94 32.66 -33.08
C VAL A 343 -8.80 32.57 -34.09
N LEU A 344 -8.77 33.49 -35.04
CA LEU A 344 -7.90 33.56 -36.22
C LEU A 344 -6.40 33.80 -35.88
N ASP A 345 -5.93 33.40 -34.71
CA ASP A 345 -4.51 33.48 -34.37
C ASP A 345 -3.72 32.33 -35.02
N PRO A 346 -2.50 32.59 -35.54
CA PRO A 346 -1.67 31.59 -36.21
C PRO A 346 -1.17 30.48 -35.27
N GLU A 347 -1.29 30.67 -33.96
CA GLU A 347 -1.16 29.61 -32.95
C GLU A 347 -2.51 29.43 -32.22
N PRO A 348 -3.09 28.21 -32.17
CA PRO A 348 -4.35 28.00 -31.46
C PRO A 348 -4.16 28.23 -29.95
N ILE A 349 -4.60 29.39 -29.47
CA ILE A 349 -4.56 29.79 -28.05
C ILE A 349 -5.46 28.86 -27.21
N PHE A 350 -6.56 28.39 -27.80
CA PHE A 350 -7.42 27.36 -27.23
C PHE A 350 -7.39 26.10 -28.12
N PHE A 351 -7.24 24.92 -27.53
CA PHE A 351 -7.41 23.67 -28.28
C PHE A 351 -8.90 23.45 -28.53
N LEU A 352 -9.37 23.83 -29.74
CA LEU A 352 -10.75 23.59 -30.15
C LEU A 352 -10.96 22.11 -30.44
N ASN A 353 -11.60 21.42 -29.51
CA ASN A 353 -12.35 20.22 -29.86
C ASN A 353 -13.73 20.65 -30.37
N ASN A 354 -13.79 21.02 -31.66
CA ASN A 354 -15.02 21.40 -32.37
C ASN A 354 -16.16 20.36 -32.26
N ALA A 355 -15.82 19.13 -31.87
CA ALA A 355 -16.76 18.04 -31.65
C ALA A 355 -17.46 18.08 -30.27
N ILE A 356 -17.02 18.89 -29.30
CA ILE A 356 -17.60 18.93 -27.94
C ILE A 356 -19.11 19.21 -27.96
N PRO A 357 -19.62 20.23 -28.69
CA PRO A 357 -21.04 20.52 -28.72
C PRO A 357 -21.87 19.37 -29.30
N PHE A 358 -21.36 18.70 -30.33
CA PHE A 358 -22.01 17.53 -30.94
C PHE A 358 -22.00 16.33 -30.00
N THR A 359 -20.89 16.12 -29.29
CA THR A 359 -20.75 15.08 -28.27
C THR A 359 -21.77 15.27 -27.14
N ALA A 360 -21.92 16.51 -26.66
CA ALA A 360 -22.90 16.83 -25.62
C ALA A 360 -24.35 16.57 -26.09
N ARG A 361 -24.70 16.95 -27.32
CA ARG A 361 -26.02 16.68 -27.90
C ARG A 361 -26.29 15.18 -28.03
N LEU A 362 -25.31 14.38 -28.46
CA LEU A 362 -25.47 12.93 -28.53
C LEU A 362 -25.72 12.29 -27.16
N PHE A 363 -24.99 12.72 -26.13
CA PHE A 363 -25.24 12.24 -24.76
C PHE A 363 -26.62 12.66 -24.23
N GLN A 364 -27.08 13.86 -24.57
CA GLN A 364 -28.44 14.29 -24.24
C GLN A 364 -29.50 13.41 -24.92
N GLU A 365 -29.30 13.03 -26.18
CA GLU A 365 -30.20 12.10 -26.86
C GLU A 365 -30.15 10.69 -26.24
N ILE A 366 -28.98 10.19 -25.86
CA ILE A 366 -28.87 8.93 -25.11
C ILE A 366 -29.69 9.00 -23.81
N ASN A 367 -29.61 10.11 -23.08
CA ASN A 367 -30.39 10.30 -21.86
C ASN A 367 -31.91 10.36 -22.16
N ASN A 368 -32.33 11.08 -23.19
CA ASN A 368 -33.73 11.13 -23.62
C ASN A 368 -34.26 9.74 -23.96
N LEU A 369 -33.48 8.93 -24.67
CA LEU A 369 -33.81 7.53 -24.96
C LEU A 369 -33.91 6.71 -23.68
N LYS A 370 -32.98 6.85 -22.74
CA LYS A 370 -33.05 6.15 -21.45
C LYS A 370 -34.30 6.51 -20.65
N ILE A 371 -34.69 7.78 -20.64
CA ILE A 371 -35.93 8.26 -19.99
C ILE A 371 -37.16 7.70 -20.73
N LEU A 372 -37.15 7.71 -22.07
CA LEU A 372 -38.24 7.13 -22.86
C LEU A 372 -38.44 5.64 -22.55
N PHE A 373 -37.34 4.91 -22.39
CA PHE A 373 -37.34 3.49 -22.02
C PHE A 373 -37.41 3.26 -20.51
N SER A 374 -37.52 4.33 -19.69
CA SER A 374 -37.40 4.13 -18.26
C SER A 374 -38.60 3.37 -17.67
N HIS A 375 -39.71 3.42 -18.38
CA HIS A 375 -40.93 2.68 -18.11
C HIS A 375 -41.10 1.60 -19.18
N PRO A 376 -41.32 0.32 -18.79
CA PRO A 376 -41.58 -0.73 -19.76
C PRO A 376 -42.85 -0.35 -20.54
N PRO A 377 -42.83 -0.38 -21.88
CA PRO A 377 -44.01 -0.10 -22.67
C PRO A 377 -45.10 -1.10 -22.32
N SER A 378 -46.35 -0.63 -22.27
CA SER A 378 -47.50 -1.45 -21.88
C SER A 378 -47.78 -2.62 -22.85
N SER A 379 -47.19 -2.60 -24.05
CA SER A 379 -47.25 -3.71 -25.00
C SER A 379 -46.04 -3.72 -25.95
N PRO A 380 -45.67 -4.89 -26.52
CA PRO A 380 -44.61 -5.01 -27.54
C PRO A 380 -44.89 -4.20 -28.82
N GLU A 381 -46.15 -3.95 -29.16
CA GLU A 381 -46.56 -3.20 -30.35
C GLU A 381 -46.14 -1.72 -30.26
N LEU A 382 -46.14 -1.13 -29.06
CA LEU A 382 -45.67 0.24 -28.81
C LEU A 382 -44.18 0.41 -29.09
N LEU A 383 -43.37 -0.65 -28.96
CA LEU A 383 -41.95 -0.60 -29.33
C LEU A 383 -41.76 -0.48 -30.85
N LEU A 384 -42.70 -1.04 -31.63
CA LEU A 384 -42.67 -1.02 -33.09
C LEU A 384 -43.19 0.30 -33.68
N GLU A 385 -43.76 1.18 -32.86
CA GLU A 385 -44.21 2.54 -33.23
C GLU A 385 -43.10 3.61 -33.05
N ILE A 386 -42.00 3.27 -32.38
CA ILE A 386 -40.85 4.16 -32.21
C ILE A 386 -40.23 4.46 -33.59
N GLN A 387 -40.15 5.75 -33.94
CA GLN A 387 -39.61 6.20 -35.23
C GLN A 387 -38.17 5.72 -35.46
N SER A 388 -37.77 5.59 -36.73
CA SER A 388 -36.45 5.06 -37.11
C SER A 388 -35.29 5.94 -36.63
N ALA A 389 -34.15 5.31 -36.33
CA ALA A 389 -32.91 5.93 -35.83
C ALA A 389 -32.27 6.97 -36.78
N CYS A 390 -32.87 7.21 -37.96
CA CYS A 390 -32.38 8.09 -39.02
C CYS A 390 -32.23 9.56 -38.58
N ALA A 391 -32.98 10.00 -37.57
CA ALA A 391 -32.91 11.37 -37.05
C ALA A 391 -31.63 11.68 -36.25
N ILE A 392 -30.92 10.68 -35.72
CA ILE A 392 -29.68 10.87 -34.95
C ILE A 392 -28.49 11.07 -35.89
N GLN A 393 -28.45 10.31 -36.99
CA GLN A 393 -27.34 10.34 -37.94
C GLN A 393 -27.34 11.59 -38.84
N THR A 394 -28.52 12.11 -39.19
CA THR A 394 -28.69 13.31 -40.04
C THR A 394 -28.32 14.64 -39.37
N ARG A 395 -28.00 14.62 -38.06
CA ARG A 395 -27.67 15.83 -37.27
C ARG A 395 -26.16 16.08 -37.12
N LEU A 396 -25.31 15.14 -37.55
CA LEU A 396 -23.86 15.32 -37.60
C LEU A 396 -23.42 15.73 -39.00
N PRO A 397 -22.64 16.82 -39.16
CA PRO A 397 -22.02 17.13 -40.44
C PRO A 397 -21.15 15.97 -40.95
N ASP A 398 -21.19 15.67 -42.25
CA ASP A 398 -20.45 14.54 -42.89
C ASP A 398 -18.96 14.51 -42.55
N LYS A 399 -18.35 15.68 -42.33
CA LYS A 399 -16.94 15.80 -41.91
C LYS A 399 -16.63 15.18 -40.55
N TYR A 400 -17.64 14.85 -39.74
CA TYR A 400 -17.50 14.24 -38.42
C TYR A 400 -17.96 12.78 -38.37
N THR A 401 -18.48 12.24 -39.47
CA THR A 401 -18.89 10.83 -39.58
C THR A 401 -17.80 10.00 -40.24
N LEU A 402 -17.48 8.85 -39.65
CA LEU A 402 -16.54 7.91 -40.23
C LEU A 402 -17.29 6.86 -41.05
N GLU A 403 -16.96 6.80 -42.33
CA GLU A 403 -17.40 5.74 -43.22
C GLU A 403 -16.30 4.66 -43.31
N PHE A 404 -16.67 3.43 -42.97
CA PHE A 404 -15.86 2.24 -43.20
C PHE A 404 -16.44 1.49 -44.40
N ASP A 405 -15.58 1.11 -45.34
CA ASP A 405 -15.98 0.35 -46.54
C ASP A 405 -16.62 -1.01 -46.15
N ASN A 406 -16.16 -1.61 -45.03
CA ASN A 406 -16.80 -2.77 -44.40
C ASN A 406 -16.81 -2.62 -42.85
N PRO A 407 -17.97 -2.64 -42.18
CA PRO A 407 -18.04 -2.49 -40.72
C PRO A 407 -17.32 -3.59 -39.92
N SER A 408 -17.18 -4.80 -40.48
CA SER A 408 -16.50 -5.93 -39.81
C SER A 408 -14.99 -6.01 -40.09
N SER A 409 -14.47 -5.21 -41.02
CA SER A 409 -13.03 -5.18 -41.33
C SER A 409 -12.54 -3.79 -41.70
N VAL A 410 -11.73 -3.19 -40.82
CA VAL A 410 -11.02 -1.93 -41.11
C VAL A 410 -9.83 -2.26 -42.00
N THR A 411 -9.82 -1.74 -43.23
CA THR A 411 -8.67 -1.90 -44.12
C THR A 411 -7.55 -0.92 -43.73
N PRO A 412 -6.27 -1.18 -44.06
CA PRO A 412 -5.19 -0.21 -43.88
C PRO A 412 -5.47 1.15 -44.59
N SER A 413 -6.28 1.15 -45.65
CA SER A 413 -6.73 2.36 -46.34
C SER A 413 -7.71 3.17 -45.47
N ASP A 414 -8.68 2.52 -44.84
CA ASP A 414 -9.59 3.15 -43.87
C ASP A 414 -8.80 3.72 -42.68
N MET A 415 -7.75 3.00 -42.24
CA MET A 415 -6.84 3.46 -41.17
C MET A 415 -6.08 4.72 -41.57
N ALA A 416 -5.53 4.77 -42.79
CA ALA A 416 -4.83 5.95 -43.29
C ALA A 416 -5.77 7.16 -43.43
N ARG A 417 -6.99 6.93 -43.95
CA ARG A 417 -8.04 7.96 -44.06
C ARG A 417 -8.44 8.50 -42.67
N PHE A 418 -8.59 7.61 -41.69
CA PHE A 418 -8.90 7.95 -40.30
C PHE A 418 -7.77 8.77 -39.65
N ILE A 419 -6.51 8.38 -39.81
CA ILE A 419 -5.34 9.11 -39.26
C ILE A 419 -5.24 10.51 -39.88
N LEU A 420 -5.46 10.64 -41.19
CA LEU A 420 -5.48 11.93 -41.90
C LEU A 420 -6.66 12.83 -41.45
N GLN A 421 -7.84 12.26 -41.21
CA GLN A 421 -8.98 13.01 -40.68
C GLN A 421 -8.78 13.44 -39.22
N CYS A 422 -8.22 12.58 -38.37
CA CYS A 422 -7.94 12.91 -36.97
C CYS A 422 -6.86 14.00 -36.83
N SER A 423 -5.80 13.93 -37.66
CA SER A 423 -4.73 14.93 -37.66
C SER A 423 -5.17 16.29 -38.20
N SER A 424 -6.04 16.33 -39.21
CA SER A 424 -6.54 17.58 -39.81
C SER A 424 -7.62 18.29 -38.98
N LEU A 425 -8.43 17.55 -38.22
CA LEU A 425 -9.55 18.13 -37.45
C LEU A 425 -9.20 18.48 -36.00
N ALA A 426 -8.00 18.15 -35.52
CA ALA A 426 -7.56 18.34 -34.13
C ALA A 426 -8.62 17.90 -33.09
N SER A 427 -9.41 16.89 -33.43
CA SER A 427 -10.64 16.54 -32.71
C SER A 427 -10.65 15.09 -32.29
N ASN A 428 -11.40 14.81 -31.23
CA ASN A 428 -11.65 13.47 -30.71
C ASN A 428 -12.66 12.71 -31.59
N LEU A 429 -12.40 12.64 -32.90
CA LEU A 429 -13.31 12.09 -33.91
C LEU A 429 -13.63 10.61 -33.65
N GLY A 430 -12.64 9.84 -33.21
CA GLY A 430 -12.84 8.44 -32.79
C GLY A 430 -13.82 8.33 -31.62
N GLN A 431 -13.71 9.21 -30.63
CA GLN A 431 -14.60 9.22 -29.45
C GLN A 431 -16.03 9.60 -29.84
N LEU A 432 -16.18 10.65 -30.65
CA LEU A 432 -17.49 11.07 -31.16
C LEU A 432 -18.18 9.93 -31.92
N ASN A 433 -17.43 9.21 -32.76
CA ASN A 433 -17.97 8.08 -33.51
C ASN A 433 -18.30 6.87 -32.62
N LEU A 434 -17.49 6.58 -31.58
CA LEU A 434 -17.84 5.57 -30.58
C LEU A 434 -19.16 5.91 -29.85
N ILE A 435 -19.36 7.17 -29.50
CA ILE A 435 -20.59 7.64 -28.84
C ILE A 435 -21.78 7.60 -29.80
N LEU A 436 -21.59 8.03 -31.05
CA LEU A 436 -22.61 7.95 -32.10
C LEU A 436 -23.08 6.51 -32.32
N GLN A 437 -22.17 5.56 -32.51
CA GLN A 437 -22.53 4.16 -32.70
C GLN A 437 -23.24 3.60 -31.45
N SER A 438 -22.82 4.01 -30.26
CA SER A 438 -23.51 3.62 -29.02
C SER A 438 -24.92 4.17 -28.95
N ALA A 439 -25.15 5.43 -29.33
CA ALA A 439 -26.47 6.05 -29.39
C ALA A 439 -27.40 5.33 -30.38
N LEU A 440 -26.88 4.99 -31.57
CA LEU A 440 -27.62 4.24 -32.59
C LEU A 440 -27.98 2.83 -32.11
N SER A 441 -27.05 2.15 -31.42
CA SER A 441 -27.30 0.84 -30.79
C SER A 441 -28.35 0.92 -29.69
N ILE A 442 -28.23 1.87 -28.75
CA ILE A 442 -29.19 2.11 -27.66
C ILE A 442 -30.59 2.36 -28.21
N HIS A 443 -30.71 3.17 -29.26
CA HIS A 443 -31.99 3.49 -29.89
C HIS A 443 -32.68 2.24 -30.46
N SER A 444 -31.94 1.38 -31.17
CA SER A 444 -32.51 0.20 -31.83
C SER A 444 -32.66 -1.03 -30.92
N ARG A 445 -32.02 -1.02 -29.74
CA ARG A 445 -31.98 -2.18 -28.83
C ARG A 445 -33.34 -2.69 -28.36
N PRO A 446 -34.31 -1.84 -27.96
CA PRO A 446 -35.60 -2.34 -27.47
C PRO A 446 -36.36 -3.14 -28.54
N ILE A 447 -36.27 -2.72 -29.80
CA ILE A 447 -36.84 -3.45 -30.94
C ILE A 447 -36.05 -4.74 -31.19
N MET A 448 -34.71 -4.68 -31.10
CA MET A 448 -33.85 -5.88 -31.22
C MET A 448 -34.22 -6.94 -30.18
N PHE A 449 -34.56 -6.59 -28.93
CA PHE A 449 -34.93 -7.57 -27.91
C PHE A 449 -36.20 -8.38 -28.21
N LEU A 450 -37.05 -7.93 -29.15
CA LEU A 450 -38.18 -8.73 -29.61
C LEU A 450 -37.73 -10.03 -30.32
N SER A 451 -36.48 -10.10 -30.80
CA SER A 451 -35.89 -11.29 -31.43
C SER A 451 -35.55 -12.44 -30.46
N ILE A 452 -35.78 -12.27 -29.15
CA ILE A 452 -35.83 -13.40 -28.20
C ILE A 452 -36.98 -14.35 -28.58
N ALA A 453 -38.04 -13.82 -29.18
CA ALA A 453 -39.17 -14.61 -29.63
C ALA A 453 -38.94 -15.15 -31.06
N PRO A 454 -39.43 -16.35 -31.41
CA PRO A 454 -39.28 -16.89 -32.75
C PRO A 454 -39.87 -15.97 -33.84
N LEU A 455 -39.20 -15.92 -35.00
CA LEU A 455 -39.57 -15.10 -36.17
C LEU A 455 -41.06 -15.23 -36.54
N GLU A 456 -41.61 -16.43 -36.43
CA GLU A 456 -42.99 -16.81 -36.77
C GLU A 456 -44.06 -16.06 -35.95
N LYS A 457 -43.70 -15.49 -34.80
CA LYS A 457 -44.62 -14.73 -33.95
C LYS A 457 -44.93 -13.32 -34.47
N PHE A 458 -44.15 -12.82 -35.43
CA PHE A 458 -44.27 -11.46 -35.95
C PHE A 458 -44.79 -11.47 -37.38
N LYS A 459 -45.58 -10.46 -37.75
CA LYS A 459 -46.10 -10.29 -39.12
C LYS A 459 -45.09 -9.53 -39.98
N GLY A 460 -45.21 -9.60 -41.31
CA GLY A 460 -44.18 -9.15 -42.27
C GLY A 460 -43.56 -7.76 -42.00
N ASP A 461 -44.37 -6.74 -41.72
CA ASP A 461 -43.86 -5.39 -41.43
C ASP A 461 -43.08 -5.33 -40.11
N ASP A 462 -43.53 -6.06 -39.10
CA ASP A 462 -42.87 -6.15 -37.79
C ASP A 462 -41.54 -6.92 -37.91
N GLN A 463 -41.52 -8.00 -38.69
CA GLN A 463 -40.30 -8.75 -39.00
C GLN A 463 -39.27 -7.84 -39.68
N MET A 464 -39.70 -6.98 -40.61
CA MET A 464 -38.81 -6.03 -41.29
C MET A 464 -38.23 -4.99 -40.31
N LYS A 465 -39.06 -4.44 -39.42
CA LYS A 465 -38.59 -3.49 -38.38
C LYS A 465 -37.61 -4.13 -37.40
N ILE A 466 -37.89 -5.35 -36.94
CA ILE A 466 -36.99 -6.11 -36.06
C ILE A 466 -35.67 -6.42 -36.78
N ARG A 467 -35.73 -6.81 -38.06
CA ARG A 467 -34.53 -7.04 -38.88
C ARG A 467 -33.70 -5.77 -39.06
N GLN A 468 -34.32 -4.63 -39.31
CA GLN A 468 -33.63 -3.35 -39.40
C GLN A 468 -32.94 -2.98 -38.07
N ALA A 469 -33.63 -3.19 -36.94
CA ALA A 469 -33.06 -2.96 -35.61
C ALA A 469 -31.88 -3.90 -35.30
N ILE A 470 -31.99 -5.19 -35.65
CA ILE A 470 -30.91 -6.17 -35.55
C ILE A 470 -29.68 -5.69 -36.33
N ASN A 471 -29.87 -5.32 -37.60
CA ASN A 471 -28.77 -4.87 -38.46
C ASN A 471 -28.14 -3.57 -37.93
N GLN A 472 -28.94 -2.63 -37.42
CA GLN A 472 -28.45 -1.39 -36.85
C GLN A 472 -27.58 -1.63 -35.60
N CYS A 473 -28.04 -2.46 -34.66
CA CYS A 473 -27.27 -2.82 -33.46
C CYS A 473 -25.98 -3.55 -33.82
N LEU A 474 -26.04 -4.52 -34.72
CA LEU A 474 -24.87 -5.28 -35.18
C LEU A 474 -23.85 -4.40 -35.90
N ASN A 475 -24.29 -3.55 -36.82
CA ASN A 475 -23.39 -2.63 -37.52
C ASN A 475 -22.73 -1.65 -36.55
N SER A 476 -23.48 -1.17 -35.56
CA SER A 476 -22.96 -0.29 -34.52
C SER A 476 -21.92 -1.01 -33.65
N ALA A 477 -22.20 -2.24 -33.21
CA ALA A 477 -21.26 -3.05 -32.43
C ALA A 477 -19.99 -3.39 -33.21
N TRP A 478 -20.11 -3.78 -34.49
CA TRP A 478 -18.95 -4.03 -35.36
C TRP A 478 -18.10 -2.77 -35.59
N ARG A 479 -18.74 -1.61 -35.80
CA ARG A 479 -18.01 -0.34 -35.91
C ARG A 479 -17.31 0.06 -34.62
N ILE A 480 -17.95 -0.15 -33.47
CA ILE A 480 -17.31 0.03 -32.16
C ILE A 480 -16.12 -0.91 -32.04
N TYR A 481 -16.28 -2.21 -32.32
CA TYR A 481 -15.20 -3.21 -32.28
C TYR A 481 -14.03 -2.82 -33.17
N SER A 482 -14.32 -2.46 -34.42
CA SER A 482 -13.36 -2.01 -35.43
C SER A 482 -12.58 -0.78 -34.98
N LEU A 483 -13.28 0.24 -34.45
CA LEU A 483 -12.66 1.43 -33.86
C LEU A 483 -11.80 1.08 -32.65
N TYR A 484 -12.31 0.26 -31.73
CA TYR A 484 -11.58 -0.19 -30.54
C TYR A 484 -10.31 -0.97 -30.89
N LYS A 485 -10.41 -1.92 -31.81
CA LYS A 485 -9.28 -2.71 -32.31
C LYS A 485 -8.25 -1.82 -32.98
N PHE A 486 -8.68 -0.85 -33.77
CA PHE A 486 -7.80 0.14 -34.39
C PHE A 486 -7.08 0.98 -33.33
N LEU A 487 -7.82 1.63 -32.43
CA LEU A 487 -7.28 2.45 -31.34
C LEU A 487 -6.30 1.65 -30.47
N PHE A 488 -6.65 0.41 -30.15
CA PHE A 488 -5.79 -0.52 -29.42
C PHE A 488 -4.52 -0.86 -30.21
N THR A 489 -4.63 -1.16 -31.51
CA THR A 489 -3.48 -1.47 -32.38
C THR A 489 -2.56 -0.26 -32.51
N VAL A 490 -3.10 0.94 -32.71
CA VAL A 490 -2.32 2.19 -32.72
C VAL A 490 -1.65 2.44 -31.38
N SER A 491 -2.34 2.17 -30.27
CA SER A 491 -1.77 2.35 -28.93
C SER A 491 -0.71 1.31 -28.55
N THR A 492 -0.64 0.19 -29.26
CA THR A 492 0.29 -0.92 -28.93
C THR A 492 1.39 -1.11 -29.96
N ALA A 493 1.17 -0.67 -31.19
CA ALA A 493 2.20 -0.59 -32.20
C ALA A 493 3.05 0.67 -31.92
N GLU A 494 4.37 0.54 -31.88
CA GLU A 494 5.35 1.64 -31.78
C GLU A 494 5.31 2.63 -32.98
N LEU A 495 4.22 2.61 -33.76
CA LEU A 495 3.99 3.41 -34.96
C LEU A 495 3.65 4.87 -34.65
N VAL A 496 3.23 5.17 -33.41
CA VAL A 496 2.96 6.51 -32.91
C VAL A 496 3.97 6.80 -31.80
N GLU A 497 4.65 7.94 -31.86
CA GLU A 497 5.56 8.37 -30.79
C GLU A 497 4.80 8.27 -29.45
N SER A 498 5.45 7.73 -28.41
CA SER A 498 4.85 7.36 -27.11
C SER A 498 4.02 8.46 -26.44
N ASP A 499 4.13 9.68 -26.93
CA ASP A 499 3.54 10.90 -26.42
C ASP A 499 2.15 11.25 -27.00
N GLU A 500 1.74 10.68 -28.15
CA GLU A 500 0.38 10.85 -28.69
C GLU A 500 -0.56 9.67 -28.38
N LEU A 501 -0.05 8.62 -27.74
CA LEU A 501 -0.72 7.35 -27.49
C LEU A 501 -2.06 7.46 -26.74
N TRP A 502 -2.18 8.47 -25.87
CA TRP A 502 -3.36 8.68 -25.03
C TRP A 502 -4.58 9.20 -25.83
N ARG A 503 -4.38 9.89 -26.98
CA ARG A 503 -5.48 10.26 -27.91
C ARG A 503 -6.21 9.03 -28.45
N TYR A 504 -5.46 7.95 -28.53
CA TYR A 504 -5.91 6.67 -29.06
C TYR A 504 -6.23 5.69 -27.94
N ASP A 505 -6.32 6.13 -26.68
CA ASP A 505 -6.64 5.25 -25.56
C ASP A 505 -8.15 4.96 -25.54
N PRO A 506 -8.57 3.75 -25.94
CA PRO A 506 -9.98 3.44 -26.06
C PRO A 506 -10.64 3.22 -24.68
N TYR A 507 -9.86 3.06 -23.61
CA TYR A 507 -10.36 2.67 -22.28
C TYR A 507 -11.04 3.81 -21.51
N TYR A 508 -10.92 5.06 -21.97
CA TYR A 508 -11.73 6.18 -21.47
C TYR A 508 -13.24 6.04 -21.79
N TYR A 509 -13.63 5.07 -22.65
CA TYR A 509 -15.00 4.90 -23.15
C TYR A 509 -15.60 3.54 -22.81
N ALA A 510 -15.47 3.10 -21.56
CA ALA A 510 -16.02 1.82 -21.08
C ALA A 510 -17.49 1.58 -21.46
N CYS A 511 -18.31 2.64 -21.59
CA CYS A 511 -19.71 2.51 -21.99
C CYS A 511 -19.91 2.01 -23.44
N PRO A 512 -19.31 2.61 -24.49
CA PRO A 512 -19.29 2.01 -25.82
C PRO A 512 -18.74 0.57 -25.87
N PHE A 513 -17.70 0.26 -25.09
CA PHE A 513 -17.16 -1.10 -25.05
C PHE A 513 -18.15 -2.09 -24.44
N LEU A 514 -18.76 -1.75 -23.30
CA LEU A 514 -19.83 -2.54 -22.69
C LEU A 514 -21.00 -2.71 -23.66
N GLU A 515 -21.36 -1.66 -24.39
CA GLU A 515 -22.45 -1.69 -25.36
C GLU A 515 -22.22 -2.74 -26.44
N MET A 516 -21.03 -2.71 -27.04
CA MET A 516 -20.60 -3.69 -28.04
C MET A 516 -20.58 -5.12 -27.47
N VAL A 517 -19.99 -5.33 -26.28
CA VAL A 517 -19.96 -6.65 -25.62
C VAL A 517 -21.38 -7.15 -25.37
N PHE A 518 -22.27 -6.29 -24.90
CA PHE A 518 -23.66 -6.62 -24.61
C PHE A 518 -24.43 -7.01 -25.87
N VAL A 519 -24.24 -6.28 -26.98
CA VAL A 519 -24.84 -6.63 -28.26
C VAL A 519 -24.35 -8.00 -28.73
N PHE A 520 -23.03 -8.23 -28.77
CA PHE A 520 -22.49 -9.53 -29.19
C PHE A 520 -22.93 -10.68 -28.29
N TRP A 521 -22.97 -10.46 -26.98
CA TRP A 521 -23.50 -11.42 -26.02
C TRP A 521 -24.97 -11.73 -26.28
N PHE A 522 -25.81 -10.72 -26.50
CA PHE A 522 -27.23 -10.93 -26.79
C PHE A 522 -27.43 -11.78 -28.06
N PHE A 523 -26.73 -11.46 -29.14
CA PHE A 523 -26.80 -12.22 -30.40
C PHE A 523 -26.30 -13.67 -30.24
N SER A 524 -25.21 -13.86 -29.51
CA SER A 524 -24.58 -15.16 -29.32
C SER A 524 -25.38 -16.07 -28.38
N CYS A 525 -25.96 -15.48 -27.33
CA CYS A 525 -26.46 -16.21 -26.17
C CYS A 525 -27.99 -16.16 -26.03
N ARG A 526 -28.66 -15.10 -26.50
CA ARG A 526 -30.07 -14.81 -26.16
C ARG A 526 -31.03 -14.75 -27.36
N MET A 527 -30.56 -14.38 -28.55
CA MET A 527 -31.41 -14.28 -29.74
C MET A 527 -31.93 -15.66 -30.19
N ASP A 528 -33.20 -15.72 -30.59
CA ASP A 528 -33.78 -16.96 -31.12
C ASP A 528 -33.10 -17.35 -32.44
N PRO A 529 -32.75 -18.64 -32.63
CA PRO A 529 -32.03 -19.11 -33.81
C PRO A 529 -32.70 -18.79 -35.14
N SER A 530 -34.03 -18.65 -35.20
CA SER A 530 -34.75 -18.32 -36.45
C SER A 530 -34.38 -16.95 -37.03
N TRP A 531 -33.78 -16.06 -36.24
CA TRP A 531 -33.27 -14.77 -36.70
C TRP A 531 -31.82 -14.83 -37.23
N MET A 532 -31.07 -15.90 -36.95
CA MET A 532 -29.64 -16.02 -37.28
C MET A 532 -29.38 -16.06 -38.79
N GLU A 533 -30.33 -16.51 -39.60
CA GLU A 533 -30.23 -16.54 -41.06
C GLU A 533 -30.12 -15.13 -41.68
N PHE A 534 -30.55 -14.11 -40.94
CA PHE A 534 -30.50 -12.71 -41.37
C PHE A 534 -29.29 -11.94 -40.83
N THR A 535 -28.39 -12.61 -40.12
CA THR A 535 -27.19 -12.01 -39.50
C THR A 535 -25.90 -12.46 -40.19
N ASP A 536 -24.82 -11.69 -40.01
CA ASP A 536 -23.48 -12.00 -40.54
C ASP A 536 -23.01 -13.41 -40.10
N PRO A 537 -22.50 -14.26 -41.01
CA PRO A 537 -21.92 -15.57 -40.66
C PRO A 537 -20.88 -15.55 -39.54
N ALA A 538 -20.12 -14.44 -39.37
CA ALA A 538 -19.13 -14.29 -38.30
C ALA A 538 -19.75 -14.36 -36.88
N LEU A 539 -21.04 -14.03 -36.74
CA LEU A 539 -21.77 -14.14 -35.47
C LEU A 539 -22.19 -15.57 -35.12
N ARG A 540 -21.97 -16.54 -36.03
CA ARG A 540 -22.25 -17.96 -35.77
C ARG A 540 -21.19 -18.62 -34.90
N ASN A 541 -20.02 -18.00 -34.73
CA ASN A 541 -18.95 -18.49 -33.87
C ASN A 541 -18.58 -17.46 -32.78
N PRO A 542 -19.16 -17.55 -31.57
CA PRO A 542 -18.88 -16.61 -30.48
C PRO A 542 -17.41 -16.59 -30.03
N LEU A 543 -16.60 -17.61 -30.35
CA LEU A 543 -15.16 -17.65 -30.04
C LEU A 543 -14.34 -16.65 -30.85
N GLU A 544 -14.74 -16.38 -32.10
CA GLU A 544 -14.03 -15.42 -32.97
C GLU A 544 -14.15 -13.97 -32.46
N ILE A 545 -15.17 -13.72 -31.62
CA ILE A 545 -15.44 -12.42 -31.01
C ILE A 545 -14.92 -12.37 -29.57
N SER A 546 -15.18 -13.40 -28.77
CA SER A 546 -14.84 -13.40 -27.34
C SER A 546 -13.33 -13.42 -27.06
N ALA A 547 -12.54 -14.20 -27.81
CA ALA A 547 -11.09 -14.32 -27.55
C ALA A 547 -10.32 -13.01 -27.80
N PRO A 548 -10.53 -12.26 -28.91
CA PRO A 548 -9.92 -10.94 -29.08
C PRO A 548 -10.34 -9.93 -28.01
N LEU A 549 -11.61 -9.96 -27.58
CA LEU A 549 -12.12 -9.06 -26.54
C LEU A 549 -11.54 -9.35 -25.16
N GLN A 550 -11.41 -10.63 -24.78
CA GLN A 550 -10.73 -11.03 -23.55
C GLN A 550 -9.24 -10.64 -23.59
N LEU A 551 -8.57 -10.77 -24.74
CA LEU A 551 -7.18 -10.34 -24.92
C LEU A 551 -7.02 -8.82 -24.79
N MET A 552 -7.97 -8.05 -25.34
CA MET A 552 -8.02 -6.60 -25.15
C MET A 552 -8.28 -6.22 -23.69
N MET A 553 -9.06 -7.01 -22.94
CA MET A 553 -9.28 -6.80 -21.51
C MET A 553 -8.08 -7.19 -20.64
N SER A 554 -7.26 -8.17 -21.04
CA SER A 554 -6.14 -8.67 -20.22
C SER A 554 -4.84 -7.88 -20.36
N LYS A 555 -4.65 -7.16 -21.48
CA LYS A 555 -3.38 -6.48 -21.81
C LYS A 555 -3.13 -5.12 -21.12
N ARG A 556 -4.00 -4.62 -20.24
CA ARG A 556 -3.70 -3.47 -19.38
C ARG A 556 -4.13 -3.69 -17.93
N PRO A 557 -3.31 -3.27 -16.94
CA PRO A 557 -3.65 -3.40 -15.54
C PRO A 557 -4.81 -2.45 -15.18
N LEU A 558 -5.78 -2.96 -14.43
CA LEU A 558 -6.91 -2.24 -13.81
C LEU A 558 -6.49 -1.07 -12.89
N THR A 559 -5.20 -0.84 -12.70
CA THR A 559 -4.63 0.08 -11.72
C THR A 559 -4.80 1.56 -12.08
N PHE A 560 -5.06 1.90 -13.36
CA PHE A 560 -5.13 3.29 -13.81
C PHE A 560 -6.52 3.94 -13.77
N HIS A 561 -7.58 3.16 -13.59
CA HIS A 561 -8.94 3.66 -13.52
C HIS A 561 -9.52 3.32 -12.15
N GLY A 562 -9.72 4.33 -11.30
CA GLY A 562 -10.29 4.15 -9.96
C GLY A 562 -11.57 3.30 -9.96
N GLY A 563 -11.94 2.76 -8.78
CA GLY A 563 -12.89 1.65 -8.60
C GLY A 563 -14.27 1.71 -9.30
N ALA A 564 -14.65 2.83 -9.91
CA ALA A 564 -15.87 2.99 -10.69
C ALA A 564 -15.93 2.16 -11.99
N ALA A 565 -14.78 1.77 -12.57
CA ALA A 565 -14.74 0.96 -13.80
C ALA A 565 -14.87 -0.56 -13.54
N ILE A 566 -14.57 -1.02 -12.32
CA ILE A 566 -14.56 -2.44 -11.96
C ILE A 566 -15.91 -3.13 -12.22
N PRO A 567 -17.07 -2.56 -11.86
CA PRO A 567 -18.37 -3.19 -12.11
C PRO A 567 -18.64 -3.42 -13.61
N PHE A 568 -18.26 -2.47 -14.47
CA PHE A 568 -18.40 -2.60 -15.91
C PHE A 568 -17.56 -3.76 -16.44
N PHE A 569 -16.29 -3.86 -16.01
CA PHE A 569 -15.40 -4.96 -16.42
C PHE A 569 -15.86 -6.32 -15.92
N THR A 570 -16.44 -6.39 -14.72
CA THR A 570 -17.04 -7.64 -14.20
C THR A 570 -18.21 -8.08 -15.08
N VAL A 571 -19.14 -7.18 -15.41
CA VAL A 571 -20.29 -7.49 -16.29
C VAL A 571 -19.81 -7.95 -17.67
N MET A 572 -18.84 -7.24 -18.25
CA MET A 572 -18.28 -7.61 -19.55
C MET A 572 -17.59 -8.97 -19.50
N LYS A 573 -16.82 -9.25 -18.45
CA LYS A 573 -16.17 -10.54 -18.27
C LYS A 573 -17.20 -11.67 -18.17
N CYS A 574 -18.24 -11.52 -17.36
CA CYS A 574 -19.31 -12.52 -17.26
C CYS A 574 -20.01 -12.76 -18.61
N ALA A 575 -20.27 -11.71 -19.38
CA ALA A 575 -20.87 -11.83 -20.71
C ALA A 575 -19.94 -12.59 -21.69
N LEU A 576 -18.64 -12.28 -21.68
CA LEU A 576 -17.65 -12.97 -22.51
C LEU A 576 -17.46 -14.44 -22.11
N ASP A 577 -17.45 -14.73 -20.81
CA ASP A 577 -17.34 -16.10 -20.28
C ASP A 577 -18.56 -16.96 -20.70
N GLU A 578 -19.77 -16.39 -20.68
CA GLU A 578 -20.98 -17.08 -21.17
C GLU A 578 -20.95 -17.31 -22.69
N MET A 579 -20.45 -16.35 -23.47
CA MET A 579 -20.24 -16.53 -24.91
C MET A 579 -19.28 -17.68 -25.21
N GLU A 580 -18.19 -17.79 -24.44
CA GLU A 580 -17.20 -18.85 -24.57
C GLU A 580 -17.76 -20.21 -24.14
N GLU A 581 -18.54 -20.27 -23.06
CA GLU A 581 -19.24 -21.48 -22.61
C GLU A 581 -20.20 -22.00 -23.70
N ILE A 582 -20.98 -21.11 -24.32
CA ILE A 582 -21.91 -21.49 -25.39
C ILE A 582 -21.16 -21.97 -26.63
N ALA A 583 -20.05 -21.33 -26.99
CA ALA A 583 -19.24 -21.78 -28.11
C ALA A 583 -18.57 -23.15 -27.85
N ARG A 584 -18.14 -23.41 -26.60
CA ARG A 584 -17.57 -24.71 -26.21
C ARG A 584 -18.61 -25.83 -26.16
N THR A 585 -19.79 -25.55 -25.63
CA THR A 585 -20.84 -26.56 -25.40
C THR A 585 -21.77 -26.73 -26.59
N ASN A 586 -21.85 -25.74 -27.47
CA ASN A 586 -22.86 -25.60 -28.53
C ASN A 586 -24.31 -25.67 -28.01
N VAL A 587 -24.52 -25.45 -26.71
CA VAL A 587 -25.83 -25.49 -26.05
C VAL A 587 -26.22 -24.07 -25.67
N ARG A 588 -27.16 -23.49 -26.41
CA ARG A 588 -27.84 -22.25 -25.97
C ARG A 588 -28.76 -22.60 -24.81
N LYS A 589 -28.47 -22.09 -23.61
CA LYS A 589 -29.37 -22.23 -22.45
C LYS A 589 -30.72 -21.57 -22.81
N ARG A 590 -31.75 -22.39 -23.05
CA ARG A 590 -33.11 -21.88 -23.27
C ARG A 590 -33.60 -21.23 -21.98
N PHE A 591 -34.19 -20.06 -22.11
CA PHE A 591 -34.79 -19.35 -20.98
C PHE A 591 -35.97 -20.16 -20.44
N HIS A 592 -35.78 -20.88 -19.33
CA HIS A 592 -36.89 -21.36 -18.53
C HIS A 592 -37.30 -20.26 -17.56
N HIS A 593 -38.58 -19.90 -17.57
CA HIS A 593 -39.10 -18.76 -16.79
C HIS A 593 -38.90 -18.94 -15.26
N ASP A 594 -38.58 -20.16 -14.83
CA ASP A 594 -38.43 -20.63 -13.45
C ASP A 594 -36.99 -20.52 -12.88
N ASP A 595 -35.96 -20.24 -13.70
CA ASP A 595 -34.55 -20.21 -13.24
C ASP A 595 -34.12 -18.90 -12.52
N TYR A 596 -35.06 -17.98 -12.26
CA TYR A 596 -34.76 -16.66 -11.69
C TYR A 596 -34.47 -16.66 -10.17
N ASP A 597 -34.63 -17.79 -9.47
CA ASP A 597 -34.72 -17.79 -8.00
C ASP A 597 -33.38 -17.90 -7.24
N THR A 598 -32.22 -18.05 -7.90
CA THR A 598 -30.97 -18.33 -7.14
C THR A 598 -29.74 -17.45 -7.36
N ASN A 599 -29.60 -16.63 -8.41
CA ASN A 599 -28.40 -15.78 -8.57
C ASN A 599 -28.64 -14.54 -9.45
N VAL A 600 -29.50 -13.60 -9.03
CA VAL A 600 -29.52 -12.26 -9.63
C VAL A 600 -28.35 -11.46 -9.06
N VAL A 601 -27.31 -11.25 -9.85
CA VAL A 601 -26.26 -10.27 -9.52
C VAL A 601 -26.81 -8.89 -9.91
N GLU A 602 -27.45 -8.21 -8.96
CA GLU A 602 -27.67 -6.76 -9.09
C GLU A 602 -26.31 -6.07 -9.03
N VAL A 603 -25.83 -5.59 -10.17
CA VAL A 603 -24.60 -4.80 -10.24
C VAL A 603 -24.93 -3.34 -9.94
N GLY A 604 -25.11 -3.04 -8.66
CA GLY A 604 -25.14 -1.66 -8.17
C GLY A 604 -23.72 -1.09 -8.08
N MET A 605 -23.50 0.14 -8.53
CA MET A 605 -22.23 0.83 -8.26
C MET A 605 -22.17 1.20 -6.78
N ARG A 606 -21.26 0.56 -6.03
CA ARG A 606 -20.85 1.09 -4.72
C ARG A 606 -19.82 2.19 -4.94
N VAL A 607 -20.21 3.38 -4.54
CA VAL A 607 -19.48 4.62 -4.82
C VAL A 607 -18.57 4.90 -3.62
N MET A 608 -17.26 4.64 -3.76
CA MET A 608 -16.22 4.93 -2.74
C MET A 608 -15.44 6.22 -3.05
N PRO A 609 -15.48 7.27 -2.21
CA PRO A 609 -14.64 8.46 -2.38
C PRO A 609 -13.15 8.08 -2.37
N LEU A 610 -12.36 8.72 -3.25
CA LEU A 610 -10.90 8.70 -3.15
C LEU A 610 -10.52 9.18 -1.74
N GLY A 611 -10.04 8.26 -0.90
CA GLY A 611 -9.62 8.54 0.49
C GLY A 611 -10.57 8.09 1.61
N GLN A 612 -11.68 7.38 1.36
CA GLN A 612 -12.53 6.80 2.42
C GLN A 612 -12.61 5.26 2.35
N LYS A 613 -12.61 4.60 3.52
CA LYS A 613 -12.74 3.13 3.68
C LYS A 613 -14.21 2.68 3.77
N ASP A 614 -14.45 1.40 3.45
CA ASP A 614 -15.74 0.71 3.18
C ASP A 614 -16.95 1.00 4.08
N ASP A 615 -16.77 1.47 5.33
CA ASP A 615 -17.83 1.48 6.33
C ASP A 615 -18.73 2.75 6.35
N GLN A 616 -18.46 3.73 5.49
CA GLN A 616 -19.32 4.93 5.34
C GLN A 616 -19.95 5.07 3.95
N ALA A 617 -20.17 3.94 3.26
CA ALA A 617 -20.85 3.93 1.97
C ALA A 617 -22.27 4.52 2.07
N SER A 618 -22.53 5.58 1.30
CA SER A 618 -23.90 5.95 0.93
C SER A 618 -24.54 4.81 0.12
N GLN A 619 -25.88 4.78 0.08
CA GLN A 619 -26.69 3.79 -0.64
C GLN A 619 -26.11 3.44 -2.03
N PRO A 620 -26.23 2.17 -2.48
CA PRO A 620 -25.77 1.76 -3.80
C PRO A 620 -26.36 2.69 -4.86
N VAL A 621 -25.51 3.20 -5.75
CA VAL A 621 -25.94 3.99 -6.89
C VAL A 621 -26.37 3.00 -7.96
N GLU A 622 -27.67 2.98 -8.26
CA GLU A 622 -28.22 2.22 -9.38
C GLU A 622 -27.69 2.81 -10.69
N ALA A 623 -26.66 2.18 -11.25
CA ALA A 623 -26.42 2.26 -12.68
C ALA A 623 -27.50 1.38 -13.33
N ILE A 624 -28.57 2.00 -13.84
CA ILE A 624 -29.65 1.26 -14.50
C ILE A 624 -29.13 0.70 -15.83
N CYS A 625 -28.62 -0.53 -15.80
CA CYS A 625 -28.62 -1.41 -16.96
C CYS A 625 -29.94 -2.20 -16.91
N TYR A 626 -30.85 -1.91 -17.84
CA TYR A 626 -32.17 -2.56 -17.95
C TYR A 626 -32.07 -4.09 -18.02
N MET A 627 -32.26 -4.75 -16.88
CA MET A 627 -32.58 -6.18 -16.75
C MET A 627 -33.63 -6.37 -15.64
N GLY A 628 -34.82 -5.78 -15.81
CA GLY A 628 -35.90 -5.87 -14.81
C GLY A 628 -37.30 -5.90 -15.41
N LEU A 629 -37.84 -7.10 -15.62
CA LEU A 629 -39.29 -7.33 -15.72
C LEU A 629 -39.73 -8.21 -14.54
N LEU A 630 -40.67 -7.68 -13.74
CA LEU A 630 -41.62 -8.33 -12.80
C LEU A 630 -41.25 -8.42 -11.28
N GLY A 631 -42.05 -7.75 -10.44
CA GLY A 631 -42.01 -7.81 -8.96
C GLY A 631 -42.70 -9.05 -8.33
N HIS A 632 -42.37 -9.37 -7.07
CA HIS A 632 -42.77 -10.63 -6.39
C HIS A 632 -43.85 -10.46 -5.30
N CYS A 633 -44.67 -11.51 -5.09
CA CYS A 633 -45.68 -11.58 -4.03
C CYS A 633 -45.07 -11.92 -2.67
N ARG A 634 -45.23 -11.04 -1.67
CA ARG A 634 -44.59 -11.18 -0.35
C ARG A 634 -45.04 -12.40 0.47
N LEU A 635 -46.25 -12.90 0.26
CA LEU A 635 -46.82 -14.00 1.06
C LEU A 635 -46.44 -15.41 0.58
N SER A 636 -46.02 -15.58 -0.68
CA SER A 636 -45.69 -16.90 -1.24
C SER A 636 -44.27 -17.02 -1.79
N LYS A 637 -43.49 -15.93 -1.77
CA LYS A 637 -42.16 -15.84 -2.39
C LYS A 637 -42.12 -16.29 -3.86
N ARG A 638 -43.22 -16.08 -4.61
CA ARG A 638 -43.30 -16.36 -6.07
C ARG A 638 -43.78 -15.11 -6.84
N LYS A 639 -43.48 -15.02 -8.15
CA LYS A 639 -43.90 -13.92 -9.05
C LYS A 639 -45.42 -13.72 -9.07
N CYS A 640 -45.87 -12.45 -9.08
CA CYS A 640 -47.27 -12.07 -9.27
C CYS A 640 -47.62 -11.98 -10.76
N GLU A 641 -48.76 -12.55 -11.17
CA GLU A 641 -49.40 -12.24 -12.45
C GLU A 641 -50.41 -11.10 -12.23
N VAL A 642 -50.35 -10.08 -13.09
CA VAL A 642 -51.19 -8.88 -12.98
C VAL A 642 -52.61 -9.23 -13.40
N SER A 643 -53.56 -9.08 -12.47
CA SER A 643 -54.99 -9.20 -12.77
C SER A 643 -55.49 -7.99 -13.55
N ARG A 644 -56.68 -8.10 -14.17
CA ARG A 644 -57.39 -6.94 -14.73
C ARG A 644 -57.78 -5.91 -13.67
N ASP A 645 -57.85 -6.32 -12.39
CA ASP A 645 -58.00 -5.39 -11.26
C ASP A 645 -56.61 -4.95 -10.74
N PRO A 646 -56.27 -3.65 -10.80
CA PRO A 646 -54.96 -3.13 -10.38
C PRO A 646 -54.67 -3.29 -8.88
N ASN A 647 -55.64 -3.70 -8.06
CA ASN A 647 -55.51 -3.79 -6.61
C ASN A 647 -55.24 -5.21 -6.08
N VAL A 648 -55.32 -6.25 -6.92
CA VAL A 648 -55.17 -7.66 -6.48
C VAL A 648 -54.44 -8.46 -7.55
N CYS A 649 -53.45 -9.28 -7.21
CA CYS A 649 -52.85 -10.21 -8.19
C CYS A 649 -53.78 -11.42 -8.43
N ASP A 650 -53.76 -11.98 -9.64
CA ASP A 650 -54.68 -13.04 -10.08
C ASP A 650 -54.65 -14.28 -9.16
N ARG A 651 -53.52 -14.50 -8.49
CA ARG A 651 -53.32 -15.63 -7.58
C ARG A 651 -53.92 -15.38 -6.19
N CYS A 652 -53.88 -14.15 -5.68
CA CYS A 652 -54.59 -13.77 -4.46
C CYS A 652 -56.11 -13.73 -4.72
N LEU A 653 -56.51 -13.32 -5.92
CA LEU A 653 -57.89 -13.33 -6.40
C LEU A 653 -58.45 -14.76 -6.45
N LYS A 654 -57.69 -15.72 -7.02
CA LYS A 654 -58.07 -17.14 -7.07
C LYS A 654 -58.01 -17.86 -5.71
N GLY A 655 -57.23 -17.33 -4.77
CA GLY A 655 -57.03 -17.91 -3.45
C GLY A 655 -57.97 -17.36 -2.35
N ASP A 656 -58.85 -16.42 -2.70
CA ASP A 656 -59.76 -15.68 -1.81
C ASP A 656 -59.03 -15.07 -0.59
N ARG A 657 -57.88 -14.42 -0.83
CA ARG A 657 -57.06 -13.77 0.20
C ARG A 657 -56.77 -12.31 -0.17
N ALA A 658 -56.76 -11.44 0.84
CA ALA A 658 -56.42 -10.03 0.67
C ALA A 658 -54.98 -9.85 0.13
N CYS A 659 -54.81 -9.00 -0.88
CA CYS A 659 -53.56 -8.76 -1.59
C CYS A 659 -53.02 -7.36 -1.25
N ASP A 660 -51.78 -7.26 -0.78
CA ASP A 660 -51.20 -6.02 -0.23
C ASP A 660 -50.49 -5.16 -1.31
N VAL A 661 -51.05 -5.10 -2.53
CA VAL A 661 -50.41 -4.46 -3.70
C VAL A 661 -50.43 -2.92 -3.63
N GLN A 662 -51.31 -2.32 -2.83
CA GLN A 662 -51.42 -0.85 -2.75
C GLN A 662 -50.28 -0.15 -1.98
N GLN A 663 -49.48 -0.86 -1.18
CA GLN A 663 -48.44 -0.20 -0.37
C GLN A 663 -47.22 0.30 -1.16
N PHE A 664 -47.04 -0.07 -2.43
CA PHE A 664 -45.88 0.34 -3.23
C PHE A 664 -46.16 1.44 -4.27
N ARG A 665 -47.42 1.83 -4.51
CA ARG A 665 -47.74 2.82 -5.56
C ARG A 665 -48.08 4.21 -5.07
N ASN A 666 -48.40 4.38 -3.78
CA ASN A 666 -48.55 5.69 -3.14
C ASN A 666 -47.91 5.63 -1.76
N ALA A 667 -46.59 5.76 -1.69
CA ALA A 667 -45.96 6.24 -0.46
C ALA A 667 -46.08 7.77 -0.47
N PRO A 668 -46.99 8.40 0.31
CA PRO A 668 -46.85 9.82 0.59
C PRO A 668 -45.52 10.01 1.29
N GLN A 669 -44.82 11.10 0.95
CA GLN A 669 -43.65 11.55 1.68
C GLN A 669 -43.94 11.49 3.17
N VAL A 670 -43.26 10.60 3.90
CA VAL A 670 -43.30 10.58 5.35
C VAL A 670 -42.64 11.87 5.83
N PRO A 671 -43.34 12.75 6.57
CA PRO A 671 -42.67 13.84 7.24
C PRO A 671 -41.84 13.24 8.37
N ARG A 672 -40.54 13.55 8.34
CA ARG A 672 -39.67 13.89 9.48
C ARG A 672 -40.06 13.31 10.85
N VAL A 673 -39.16 12.49 11.40
CA VAL A 673 -38.82 12.35 12.83
C VAL A 673 -39.98 12.63 13.80
N LEU A 674 -40.70 11.58 14.22
CA LEU A 674 -41.61 11.66 15.37
C LEU A 674 -40.80 11.97 16.64
N LYS A 675 -40.80 13.24 17.06
CA LYS A 675 -40.31 13.64 18.38
C LYS A 675 -41.21 12.99 19.45
N THR A 676 -40.61 12.13 20.27
CA THR A 676 -41.18 11.73 21.57
C THR A 676 -41.48 12.99 22.37
N CYS A 677 -42.68 13.12 22.95
CA CYS A 677 -42.95 14.27 23.81
C CYS A 677 -42.00 14.23 25.02
N ALA A 678 -41.59 15.41 25.51
CA ALA A 678 -40.59 15.52 26.58
C ALA A 678 -40.92 14.67 27.82
N ARG A 679 -42.21 14.48 28.09
CA ARG A 679 -42.69 13.65 29.19
C ARG A 679 -42.50 12.16 28.96
N CYS A 680 -42.89 11.63 27.79
CA CYS A 680 -42.66 10.23 27.47
C CYS A 680 -41.16 9.93 27.35
N MET A 681 -40.37 10.92 26.92
CA MET A 681 -38.91 10.86 26.94
C MET A 681 -38.36 10.79 28.38
N LYS A 682 -38.82 11.66 29.28
CA LYS A 682 -38.40 11.70 30.70
C LYS A 682 -38.88 10.49 31.52
N SER A 683 -39.96 9.84 31.10
CA SER A 683 -40.52 8.66 31.76
C SER A 683 -40.16 7.33 31.09
N HIS A 684 -39.34 7.37 30.03
CA HIS A 684 -38.93 6.21 29.23
C HIS A 684 -40.09 5.33 28.74
N LYS A 685 -41.26 5.92 28.44
CA LYS A 685 -42.45 5.21 27.94
C LYS A 685 -42.67 5.44 26.45
N LYS A 686 -43.23 4.43 25.77
CA LYS A 686 -43.53 4.48 24.33
C LYS A 686 -44.58 5.56 24.03
N CYS A 687 -44.17 6.63 23.35
CA CYS A 687 -45.02 7.74 22.94
C CYS A 687 -45.70 7.39 21.61
N VAL A 688 -46.99 7.07 21.64
CA VAL A 688 -47.77 6.76 20.43
C VAL A 688 -48.80 7.87 20.22
N ARG A 689 -48.65 8.70 19.19
CA ARG A 689 -49.69 9.67 18.82
C ARG A 689 -50.86 8.96 18.17
N THR A 690 -52.07 9.23 18.64
CA THR A 690 -53.31 8.77 18.01
C THR A 690 -53.61 9.65 16.80
N SER A 691 -54.13 9.08 15.71
CA SER A 691 -54.44 9.82 14.48
C SER A 691 -55.47 10.94 14.64
N THR A 692 -56.17 11.00 15.78
CA THR A 692 -57.26 11.93 16.07
C THR A 692 -56.92 13.01 17.11
N SER A 693 -55.70 13.04 17.67
CA SER A 693 -55.30 14.02 18.69
C SER A 693 -53.82 14.38 18.61
N GLU A 694 -53.50 15.66 18.86
CA GLU A 694 -52.12 16.17 18.82
C GLU A 694 -51.26 15.70 20.02
N ALA A 695 -51.88 15.23 21.09
CA ALA A 695 -51.20 14.61 22.23
C ALA A 695 -51.00 13.10 22.04
N CYS A 696 -50.04 12.49 22.75
CA CYS A 696 -49.86 11.03 22.66
C CYS A 696 -50.92 10.28 23.48
N SER A 697 -51.23 9.04 23.07
CA SER A 697 -52.22 8.16 23.71
C SER A 697 -52.04 8.03 25.22
N ASP A 698 -50.79 7.98 25.69
CA ASP A 698 -50.51 7.88 27.13
C ASP A 698 -50.75 9.19 27.89
N CYS A 699 -50.58 10.36 27.25
CA CYS A 699 -50.91 11.66 27.84
C CYS A 699 -52.42 11.91 27.80
N ILE A 700 -53.10 11.49 26.72
CA ILE A 700 -54.57 11.54 26.61
C ILE A 700 -55.22 10.66 27.67
N ARG A 701 -54.76 9.41 27.82
CA ARG A 701 -55.28 8.48 28.84
C ARG A 701 -55.13 9.01 30.26
N ARG A 702 -54.18 9.92 30.48
CA ARG A 702 -53.89 10.52 31.79
C ARG A 702 -54.52 11.92 31.96
N GLY A 703 -55.27 12.42 30.97
CA GLY A 703 -55.91 13.75 30.99
C GLY A 703 -54.91 14.92 30.94
N LEU A 704 -53.76 14.73 30.29
CA LEU A 704 -52.63 15.67 30.31
C LEU A 704 -52.25 16.09 28.89
N GLU A 705 -53.25 16.31 28.03
CA GLU A 705 -53.01 16.63 26.62
C GLU A 705 -52.26 17.95 26.43
N LYS A 706 -52.55 18.97 27.25
CA LYS A 706 -51.93 20.30 27.14
C LYS A 706 -50.41 20.28 27.39
N GLU A 707 -49.95 19.57 28.43
CA GLU A 707 -48.52 19.47 28.75
C GLU A 707 -47.69 18.75 27.68
N CYS A 708 -48.34 17.88 26.89
CA CYS A 708 -47.72 17.17 25.78
C CYS A 708 -47.39 18.10 24.60
N LEU A 709 -48.10 19.23 24.48
CA LEU A 709 -48.02 20.17 23.36
C LEU A 709 -47.06 21.34 23.62
N ASP A 710 -46.92 21.79 24.87
CA ASP A 710 -46.14 22.99 25.20
C ASP A 710 -44.61 22.81 25.19
N ASN A 711 -44.09 21.59 25.01
CA ASN A 711 -42.65 21.28 25.14
C ASN A 711 -41.89 21.05 23.81
N THR A 712 -42.38 21.57 22.69
CA THR A 712 -41.67 21.49 21.39
C THR A 712 -40.60 22.61 21.29
N VAL A 713 -39.37 22.28 21.64
CA VAL A 713 -38.20 23.17 21.72
C VAL A 713 -37.97 24.03 20.45
N GLN A 714 -38.13 25.36 20.59
CA GLN A 714 -37.44 26.39 19.80
C GLN A 714 -36.06 26.65 20.42
N THR A 715 -35.00 26.57 19.63
CA THR A 715 -33.63 26.80 20.06
C THR A 715 -33.28 28.28 19.89
N SER A 716 -33.16 29.02 20.99
CA SER A 716 -32.49 30.31 21.05
C SER A 716 -31.84 30.41 22.44
N LEU A 717 -30.52 30.34 22.49
CA LEU A 717 -29.74 30.45 23.73
C LEU A 717 -29.16 31.86 23.81
N THR A 718 -29.62 32.62 24.81
CA THR A 718 -28.94 33.81 25.32
C THR A 718 -28.34 33.46 26.68
N ILE A 719 -27.06 33.79 26.84
CA ILE A 719 -26.27 33.63 28.05
C ILE A 719 -26.79 34.58 29.14
N THR A 720 -26.87 34.11 30.39
CA THR A 720 -26.53 34.93 31.58
C THR A 720 -26.33 34.08 32.84
N SER A 721 -25.53 34.68 33.71
CA SER A 721 -24.70 34.20 34.81
C SER A 721 -25.37 33.93 36.16
N THR A 722 -24.53 33.50 37.13
CA THR A 722 -24.64 33.50 38.62
C THR A 722 -25.30 32.26 39.22
N SER A 723 -24.87 31.68 40.36
CA SER A 723 -23.79 31.93 41.33
C SER A 723 -23.71 30.73 42.30
N TYR A 724 -22.52 30.48 42.86
CA TYR A 724 -22.22 29.63 44.02
C TYR A 724 -23.08 29.97 45.27
N PRO A 725 -23.27 29.04 46.26
CA PRO A 725 -22.28 28.87 47.34
C PRO A 725 -22.02 27.43 47.85
N SER A 726 -20.72 27.17 48.04
CA SER A 726 -20.03 26.48 49.14
C SER A 726 -20.80 25.67 50.20
N GLN A 727 -20.27 24.49 50.54
CA GLN A 727 -19.74 24.23 51.90
C GLN A 727 -18.77 23.02 51.96
N PHE A 728 -17.64 23.29 52.62
CA PHE A 728 -16.55 22.40 53.01
C PHE A 728 -16.91 21.57 54.26
N ARG A 729 -16.42 20.32 54.36
CA ARG A 729 -15.81 19.77 55.59
C ARG A 729 -14.97 18.53 55.31
N SER A 730 -14.01 18.32 56.20
CA SER A 730 -12.70 17.68 56.01
C SER A 730 -12.47 16.56 57.03
N LEU A 731 -11.60 15.60 56.67
CA LEU A 731 -10.84 14.63 57.50
C LEU A 731 -11.67 13.52 58.21
N THR A 732 -11.25 12.25 58.28
CA THR A 732 -10.00 11.69 58.83
C THR A 732 -9.83 10.20 58.44
N ALA A 733 -8.60 9.71 58.49
CA ALA A 733 -8.19 8.31 58.40
C ALA A 733 -8.26 7.57 59.76
N ASN A 734 -8.42 6.23 59.72
CA ASN A 734 -7.95 5.15 60.64
C ASN A 734 -8.87 3.92 60.41
N SER A 735 -8.38 2.81 59.85
CA SER A 735 -7.68 1.66 60.47
C SER A 735 -8.61 0.65 61.17
N ASP A 736 -8.36 -0.62 60.83
CA ASP A 736 -8.62 -1.88 61.54
C ASP A 736 -9.91 -2.69 61.31
N PHE A 737 -9.67 -3.87 60.70
CA PHE A 737 -10.16 -5.23 60.99
C PHE A 737 -11.43 -5.40 61.85
N ASP A 738 -12.47 -6.06 61.31
CA ASP A 738 -12.71 -7.49 61.57
C ASP A 738 -13.93 -8.06 60.81
N ASP A 739 -13.91 -9.39 60.69
CA ASP A 739 -14.86 -10.34 60.12
C ASP A 739 -16.37 -10.07 60.38
N HIS A 740 -17.22 -10.39 59.39
CA HIS A 740 -18.33 -11.35 59.54
C HIS A 740 -19.18 -11.49 58.26
N THR A 741 -19.15 -12.71 57.71
CA THR A 741 -20.23 -13.50 57.10
C THR A 741 -21.60 -12.86 56.77
N SER A 742 -22.01 -13.11 55.52
CA SER A 742 -23.31 -13.64 55.05
C SER A 742 -24.25 -12.73 54.24
N ASN A 743 -24.71 -13.34 53.15
CA ASN A 743 -25.95 -13.14 52.39
C ASN A 743 -26.04 -12.03 51.33
N GLY A 744 -25.91 -12.50 50.08
CA GLY A 744 -27.00 -12.43 49.10
C GLY A 744 -27.30 -11.07 48.49
N ASP A 745 -26.81 -10.83 47.26
CA ASP A 745 -27.70 -10.51 46.16
C ASP A 745 -27.02 -10.66 44.80
N THR A 746 -27.75 -11.30 43.90
CA THR A 746 -27.38 -11.66 42.54
C THR A 746 -27.50 -10.41 41.66
N ILE A 747 -26.38 -9.82 41.23
CA ILE A 747 -26.36 -8.76 40.22
C ILE A 747 -25.79 -9.32 38.91
N SER A 748 -26.67 -9.50 37.93
CA SER A 748 -26.32 -9.73 36.52
C SER A 748 -25.74 -8.44 35.90
N PRO A 749 -24.65 -8.50 35.12
CA PRO A 749 -24.17 -7.36 34.36
C PRO A 749 -24.81 -7.35 32.95
N THR A 750 -25.72 -6.42 32.70
CA THR A 750 -26.16 -6.09 31.33
C THR A 750 -25.43 -4.86 30.83
N ALA A 751 -24.54 -5.10 29.87
CA ALA A 751 -23.79 -4.12 29.10
C ALA A 751 -24.70 -3.33 28.14
N SER A 752 -24.47 -2.01 28.02
CA SER A 752 -24.53 -1.27 26.74
C SER A 752 -24.19 0.21 26.95
N ASN A 753 -22.90 0.56 26.84
CA ASN A 753 -22.43 1.93 26.63
C ASN A 753 -21.66 1.98 25.31
N PHE A 754 -22.27 2.52 24.26
CA PHE A 754 -21.62 2.86 22.99
C PHE A 754 -22.06 4.26 22.57
N GLY A 755 -21.26 5.27 22.92
CA GLY A 755 -21.53 6.67 22.54
C GLY A 755 -20.40 7.69 22.74
N VAL A 756 -19.24 7.33 23.30
CA VAL A 756 -18.21 8.30 23.75
C VAL A 756 -16.99 8.40 22.80
N HIS A 757 -16.91 7.59 21.75
CA HIS A 757 -15.64 7.35 21.04
C HIS A 757 -15.14 8.47 20.09
N SER A 758 -16.00 9.39 19.62
CA SER A 758 -15.53 10.49 18.75
C SER A 758 -14.79 11.60 19.50
N CYS A 759 -15.05 11.78 20.80
CA CYS A 759 -14.43 12.83 21.63
C CYS A 759 -12.97 12.50 22.01
N PHE A 760 -12.64 11.21 22.15
CA PHE A 760 -11.32 10.75 22.61
C PHE A 760 -10.17 11.05 21.63
N ARG A 761 -10.45 11.12 20.32
CA ARG A 761 -9.42 11.42 19.31
C ARG A 761 -8.95 12.86 19.40
N ALA A 762 -9.91 13.78 19.55
CA ALA A 762 -9.61 15.19 19.74
C ALA A 762 -8.92 15.41 21.09
N SER A 763 -9.38 14.78 22.17
CA SER A 763 -8.78 14.99 23.50
C SER A 763 -7.33 14.54 23.59
N LEU A 764 -6.96 13.36 23.06
CA LEU A 764 -5.56 12.92 23.09
C LEU A 764 -4.65 13.82 22.24
N PHE A 765 -5.13 14.26 21.08
CA PHE A 765 -4.37 15.17 20.22
C PHE A 765 -4.23 16.55 20.86
N LEU A 766 -5.32 17.11 21.40
CA LEU A 766 -5.34 18.40 22.09
C LEU A 766 -4.42 18.38 23.30
N ASN A 767 -4.49 17.34 24.14
CA ASN A 767 -3.58 17.20 25.29
C ASN A 767 -2.10 17.15 24.84
N ALA A 768 -1.81 16.42 23.76
CA ALA A 768 -0.44 16.34 23.25
C ALA A 768 0.05 17.69 22.70
N MET A 769 -0.82 18.50 22.10
CA MET A 769 -0.48 19.84 21.61
C MET A 769 -0.36 20.87 22.73
N ASP A 770 -1.32 20.88 23.66
CA ASP A 770 -1.42 21.87 24.74
C ASP A 770 -0.20 21.81 25.66
N ASP A 771 0.28 20.60 26.00
CA ASP A 771 1.48 20.45 26.83
C ASP A 771 2.77 20.87 26.09
N THR A 772 2.77 20.86 24.75
CA THR A 772 3.97 21.18 23.95
C THR A 772 4.15 22.68 23.77
N LEU A 773 3.05 23.43 23.58
CA LEU A 773 3.08 24.88 23.39
C LEU A 773 3.56 25.64 24.64
N ILE A 774 3.30 25.09 25.84
CA ILE A 774 3.67 25.74 27.10
C ILE A 774 5.18 25.61 27.39
N ASN A 775 5.82 24.52 26.95
CA ASN A 775 7.24 24.25 27.25
C ASN A 775 8.23 24.79 26.20
N TYR A 776 7.75 25.16 25.01
CA TYR A 776 8.61 25.60 23.90
C TYR A 776 9.01 27.08 23.93
N ILE A 777 8.48 27.87 24.87
CA ILE A 777 8.70 29.32 24.92
C ILE A 777 10.12 29.69 25.42
N ASP A 778 10.90 28.74 25.95
CA ASP A 778 12.06 29.08 26.79
C ASP A 778 13.45 28.53 26.35
N PHE A 779 13.64 28.05 25.12
CA PHE A 779 14.95 27.54 24.67
C PHE A 779 15.53 28.14 23.38
N GLN A 780 16.86 28.15 23.37
CA GLN A 780 17.77 28.89 22.50
C GLN A 780 17.58 28.66 20.99
N THR A 781 17.86 29.72 20.22
CA THR A 781 17.63 29.94 18.77
C THR A 781 18.40 29.04 17.78
N GLU A 782 18.86 27.85 18.17
CA GLU A 782 19.42 26.92 17.18
C GLU A 782 18.28 26.19 16.47
N LEU A 783 18.16 26.44 15.16
CA LEU A 783 17.15 25.80 14.32
C LEU A 783 17.34 24.27 14.36
N GLU A 784 16.40 23.56 14.98
CA GLU A 784 16.39 22.10 14.98
C GLU A 784 16.37 21.56 13.55
N ASP A 785 17.04 20.43 13.31
CA ASP A 785 17.05 19.79 12.00
C ASP A 785 15.61 19.42 11.57
N PRO A 786 15.15 19.85 10.39
CA PRO A 786 13.80 19.59 9.94
C PRO A 786 13.40 18.12 9.94
N ASP A 787 14.36 17.19 9.81
CA ASP A 787 14.09 15.75 9.86
C ASP A 787 13.58 15.27 11.22
N PHE A 788 13.84 16.01 12.30
CA PHE A 788 13.52 15.64 13.69
C PHE A 788 12.24 16.28 14.19
N ILE A 789 11.78 17.34 13.54
CA ILE A 789 10.55 18.04 13.89
C ILE A 789 9.38 17.06 13.71
N PRO A 790 8.56 16.82 14.76
CA PRO A 790 7.39 15.96 14.64
C PRO A 790 6.39 16.56 13.67
N THR A 791 5.91 15.75 12.73
CA THR A 791 4.79 16.15 11.89
C THR A 791 3.49 15.51 12.36
N ILE A 792 2.37 16.14 12.01
CA ILE A 792 1.03 15.57 12.24
C ILE A 792 0.87 14.24 11.49
N SER A 793 1.48 14.11 10.31
CA SER A 793 1.49 12.87 9.53
C SER A 793 2.20 11.73 10.28
N ASP A 794 3.34 12.03 10.91
CA ASP A 794 4.07 11.06 11.74
C ASP A 794 3.22 10.58 12.93
N PHE A 795 2.54 11.52 13.59
CA PHE A 795 1.61 11.21 14.68
C PHE A 795 0.47 10.29 14.20
N TYR A 796 -0.19 10.61 13.08
CA TYR A 796 -1.29 9.78 12.56
C TYR A 796 -0.81 8.40 12.15
N LEU A 797 0.38 8.30 11.54
CA LEU A 797 0.99 7.02 11.19
C LEU A 797 1.15 6.13 12.44
N CYS A 798 1.75 6.66 13.51
CA CYS A 798 1.89 5.93 14.77
C CYS A 798 0.54 5.65 15.44
N ALA A 799 -0.36 6.64 15.48
CA ALA A 799 -1.66 6.52 16.13
C ALA A 799 -2.54 5.45 15.45
N ASN A 800 -2.56 5.43 14.11
CA ASN A 800 -3.34 4.45 13.34
C ASN A 800 -2.82 3.03 13.60
N TRP A 801 -1.49 2.85 13.63
CA TRP A 801 -0.87 1.56 13.95
C TRP A 801 -1.13 1.14 15.39
N LEU A 802 -0.91 2.01 16.38
CA LEU A 802 -1.05 1.71 17.81
C LEU A 802 -2.50 1.49 18.25
N ARG A 803 -3.46 2.16 17.60
CA ARG A 803 -4.90 1.98 17.84
C ARG A 803 -5.47 0.80 17.06
N GLY A 804 -4.80 0.39 15.99
CA GLY A 804 -5.25 -0.67 15.11
C GLY A 804 -6.55 -0.34 14.39
N GLU A 805 -6.80 0.91 13.95
CA GLU A 805 -8.10 1.30 13.39
C GLU A 805 -8.51 0.53 12.13
N GLU A 806 -7.57 -0.09 11.41
CA GLU A 806 -7.87 -1.04 10.32
C GLU A 806 -8.47 -2.36 10.83
N PHE A 807 -8.21 -2.71 12.08
CA PHE A 807 -8.65 -3.91 12.76
C PHE A 807 -9.63 -3.50 13.85
N LYS A 808 -10.94 -3.57 13.59
CA LYS A 808 -12.06 -3.04 14.42
C LYS A 808 -12.12 -3.42 15.93
N LYS A 809 -11.06 -3.86 16.62
CA LYS A 809 -11.04 -4.24 18.04
C LYS A 809 -9.74 -3.91 18.82
N ARG A 810 -9.93 -3.84 20.14
CA ARG A 810 -9.25 -3.07 21.21
C ARG A 810 -7.81 -3.45 21.65
N ARG A 811 -7.13 -4.42 21.04
CA ARG A 811 -5.87 -4.93 21.63
C ARG A 811 -4.65 -4.02 21.37
N PRO A 812 -3.70 -3.92 22.31
CA PRO A 812 -2.46 -3.16 22.13
C PRO A 812 -1.54 -3.85 21.11
N ASN A 813 -1.21 -3.14 20.02
CA ASN A 813 -0.30 -3.62 18.98
C ASN A 813 1.19 -3.47 19.34
N CYS A 814 1.50 -2.77 20.45
CA CYS A 814 2.87 -2.59 20.91
C CYS A 814 3.15 -3.48 22.13
N MET A 815 4.17 -4.33 22.04
CA MET A 815 4.64 -5.18 23.14
C MET A 815 5.62 -4.47 24.08
N MET A 816 6.11 -3.28 23.73
CA MET A 816 7.25 -2.67 24.43
C MET A 816 6.87 -1.53 25.37
N PHE A 817 5.86 -0.73 25.03
CA PHE A 817 5.57 0.51 25.75
C PHE A 817 4.08 0.82 25.85
N ASP A 818 3.72 1.67 26.81
CA ASP A 818 2.35 2.15 27.00
C ASP A 818 1.97 3.05 25.81
N ARG A 819 1.13 2.51 24.91
CA ARG A 819 0.69 3.21 23.70
C ARG A 819 -0.06 4.51 23.99
N GLU A 820 -0.83 4.57 25.07
CA GLU A 820 -1.63 5.75 25.41
C GLU A 820 -0.72 6.86 25.90
N ARG A 821 0.21 6.50 26.80
CA ARG A 821 1.23 7.42 27.29
C ARG A 821 2.10 7.96 26.17
N PHE A 822 2.56 7.08 25.26
CA PHE A 822 3.36 7.49 24.11
C PHE A 822 2.60 8.46 23.19
N LEU A 823 1.34 8.17 22.86
CA LEU A 823 0.54 9.05 22.00
C LEU A 823 0.22 10.39 22.68
N ALA A 824 -0.08 10.38 23.97
CA ALA A 824 -0.31 11.62 24.73
C ALA A 824 0.94 12.50 24.80
N ARG A 825 2.13 11.91 24.81
CA ARG A 825 3.41 12.62 24.87
C ARG A 825 4.15 12.65 23.55
N TYR A 826 3.47 12.38 22.43
CA TYR A 826 4.14 12.13 21.15
C TYR A 826 5.08 13.29 20.76
N PHE A 827 4.58 14.52 20.74
CA PHE A 827 5.36 15.70 20.34
C PHE A 827 6.50 16.04 21.30
N GLN A 828 6.48 15.51 22.52
CA GLN A 828 7.56 15.64 23.51
C GLN A 828 8.53 14.46 23.48
N ALA A 829 8.15 13.34 22.86
CA ALA A 829 8.97 12.15 22.81
C ALA A 829 10.24 12.41 21.98
N PRO A 830 11.39 11.83 22.37
CA PRO A 830 12.64 11.98 21.63
C PRO A 830 12.46 11.63 20.14
N ALA A 831 13.06 12.42 19.25
CA ALA A 831 12.94 12.22 17.81
C ALA A 831 13.30 10.78 17.38
N VAL A 832 14.32 10.19 18.01
CA VAL A 832 14.73 8.80 17.75
C VAL A 832 13.61 7.80 18.01
N LEU A 833 12.86 7.92 19.10
CA LEU A 833 11.76 7.02 19.46
C LEU A 833 10.56 7.23 18.55
N ARG A 834 10.22 8.48 18.23
CA ARG A 834 9.13 8.79 17.30
C ARG A 834 9.39 8.19 15.93
N LEU A 835 10.56 8.48 15.36
CA LEU A 835 10.92 8.06 14.01
C LEU A 835 11.09 6.54 13.91
N SER A 836 11.66 5.89 14.93
CA SER A 836 11.73 4.42 14.97
C SER A 836 10.34 3.79 15.06
N THR A 837 9.41 4.41 15.80
CA THR A 837 8.02 3.95 15.87
C THR A 837 7.26 4.18 14.57
N CYS A 838 7.49 5.29 13.86
CA CYS A 838 6.95 5.50 12.51
C CYS A 838 7.45 4.41 11.53
N CYS A 839 8.74 4.08 11.60
CA CYS A 839 9.32 3.00 10.80
C CYS A 839 8.65 1.65 11.12
N TRP A 840 8.41 1.35 12.40
CA TRP A 840 7.66 0.15 12.80
C TRP A 840 6.21 0.12 12.30
N ALA A 841 5.54 1.26 12.30
CA ALA A 841 4.18 1.38 11.74
C ALA A 841 4.18 1.09 10.22
N LEU A 842 5.19 1.60 9.49
CA LEU A 842 5.33 1.39 8.05
C LEU A 842 5.84 0.00 7.67
N ARG A 843 6.53 -0.70 8.57
CA ARG A 843 6.96 -2.09 8.35
C ARG A 843 5.78 -3.01 7.98
N GLN A 844 4.59 -2.71 8.50
CA GLN A 844 3.36 -3.46 8.22
C GLN A 844 2.58 -2.90 7.02
N SER A 845 3.03 -1.81 6.40
CA SER A 845 2.38 -1.19 5.25
C SER A 845 3.00 -1.67 3.93
N SER A 846 2.32 -1.40 2.83
CA SER A 846 2.83 -1.65 1.47
C SER A 846 3.87 -0.63 0.98
N GLN A 847 4.47 0.16 1.88
CA GLN A 847 5.37 1.27 1.54
C GLN A 847 6.81 1.06 2.09
N PRO A 848 7.57 0.08 1.54
CA PRO A 848 8.91 -0.25 2.04
C PRO A 848 9.92 0.89 1.87
N GLU A 849 9.78 1.72 0.83
CA GLU A 849 10.65 2.88 0.58
C GLU A 849 10.50 3.95 1.66
N LEU A 850 9.27 4.27 2.04
CA LEU A 850 9.00 5.22 3.11
C LEU A 850 9.51 4.70 4.45
N CYS A 851 9.31 3.41 4.72
CA CYS A 851 9.85 2.75 5.92
C CYS A 851 11.39 2.92 6.00
N LEU A 852 12.11 2.75 4.88
CA LEU A 852 13.56 2.95 4.82
C LEU A 852 13.97 4.43 5.03
N SER A 853 13.17 5.36 4.52
CA SER A 853 13.37 6.80 4.78
C SER A 853 13.27 7.13 6.27
N TYR A 854 12.24 6.65 6.96
CA TYR A 854 12.12 6.83 8.42
C TYR A 854 13.22 6.11 9.20
N PHE A 855 13.65 4.93 8.74
CA PHE A 855 14.79 4.23 9.33
C PHE A 855 16.06 5.09 9.29
N ASN A 856 16.36 5.71 8.14
CA ASN A 856 17.51 6.60 7.99
C ASN A 856 17.41 7.85 8.86
N ARG A 857 16.21 8.47 8.94
CA ARG A 857 15.95 9.62 9.83
C ARG A 857 16.12 9.24 11.30
N ALA A 858 15.62 8.07 11.72
CA ALA A 858 15.78 7.58 13.08
C ALA A 858 17.25 7.31 13.43
N MET A 859 18.03 6.75 12.50
CA MET A 859 19.48 6.60 12.68
C MET A 859 20.20 7.95 12.82
N LYS A 860 19.83 8.96 12.01
CA LYS A 860 20.36 10.32 12.09
C LYS A 860 20.04 10.96 13.45
N ALA A 861 18.81 10.81 13.93
CA ALA A 861 18.37 11.29 15.23
C ALA A 861 19.15 10.62 16.38
N LEU A 862 19.34 9.30 16.30
CA LEU A 862 20.12 8.55 17.27
C LEU A 862 21.58 9.03 17.35
N GLN A 863 22.21 9.31 16.22
CA GLN A 863 23.59 9.81 16.16
C GLN A 863 23.78 11.19 16.79
N ARG A 864 22.71 11.99 16.90
CA ARG A 864 22.73 13.32 17.52
C ARG A 864 22.18 13.35 18.94
N SER A 865 21.58 12.27 19.41
CA SER A 865 21.13 12.18 20.80
C SER A 865 22.32 12.12 21.76
N ASP A 866 22.16 12.62 22.99
CA ASP A 866 23.21 12.68 24.01
C ASP A 866 23.68 11.29 24.53
N MET A 867 23.11 10.20 24.00
CA MET A 867 23.42 8.80 24.34
C MET A 867 23.29 8.44 25.82
N ASP A 868 22.79 9.37 26.65
CA ASP A 868 22.47 9.12 28.05
C ASP A 868 21.41 8.00 28.14
N PRO A 869 21.67 6.94 28.92
CA PRO A 869 20.74 5.82 29.04
C PRO A 869 19.36 6.29 29.50
N SER A 870 18.34 6.00 28.70
CA SER A 870 16.93 6.27 29.02
C SER A 870 16.05 5.15 28.49
N LEU A 871 14.85 4.99 29.05
CA LEU A 871 13.91 3.95 28.63
C LEU A 871 13.51 4.13 27.15
N ASP A 872 13.25 5.37 26.74
CA ASP A 872 12.91 5.72 25.36
C ASP A 872 14.02 5.33 24.37
N LEU A 873 15.28 5.55 24.76
CA LEU A 873 16.43 5.20 23.93
C LEU A 873 16.62 3.68 23.84
N VAL A 874 16.39 2.94 24.93
CA VAL A 874 16.37 1.46 24.90
C VAL A 874 15.30 0.96 23.94
N ILE A 875 14.08 1.50 24.03
CA ILE A 875 12.96 1.14 23.13
C ILE A 875 13.34 1.42 21.68
N ALA A 876 13.83 2.62 21.38
CA ALA A 876 14.19 3.00 20.03
C ALA A 876 15.32 2.13 19.46
N CYS A 877 16.35 1.82 20.26
CA CYS A 877 17.44 0.93 19.85
C CYS A 877 16.95 -0.50 19.58
N ALA A 878 16.08 -1.05 20.43
CA ALA A 878 15.52 -2.38 20.23
C ALA A 878 14.61 -2.44 19.00
N GLN A 879 13.83 -1.38 18.76
CA GLN A 879 13.06 -1.21 17.53
C GLN A 879 13.95 -1.16 16.27
N LEU A 880 15.00 -0.34 16.30
CA LEU A 880 15.96 -0.24 15.19
C LEU A 880 16.72 -1.54 14.98
N CYS A 881 16.99 -2.31 16.02
CA CYS A 881 17.54 -3.67 15.91
C CYS A 881 16.62 -4.57 15.09
N GLY A 882 15.33 -4.64 15.43
CA GLY A 882 14.36 -5.44 14.69
C GLY A 882 14.27 -5.04 13.21
N LEU A 883 14.14 -3.74 12.94
CA LEU A 883 14.09 -3.20 11.57
C LEU A 883 15.37 -3.50 10.79
N ALA A 884 16.54 -3.34 11.42
CA ALA A 884 17.81 -3.66 10.78
C ALA A 884 17.91 -5.16 10.44
N ILE A 885 17.32 -6.07 11.22
CA ILE A 885 17.23 -7.49 10.87
C ILE A 885 16.37 -7.69 9.62
N ASP A 886 15.22 -7.01 9.53
CA ASP A 886 14.33 -7.11 8.36
C ASP A 886 14.98 -6.57 7.09
N TYR A 887 15.71 -5.46 7.21
CA TYR A 887 16.53 -4.89 6.14
C TYR A 887 17.85 -5.62 5.91
N SER A 888 18.06 -6.74 6.60
CA SER A 888 19.19 -7.62 6.35
C SER A 888 20.55 -7.02 6.65
N GLN A 889 20.55 -6.21 7.70
CA GLN A 889 21.68 -5.50 8.27
C GLN A 889 22.02 -6.03 9.67
N PRO A 890 22.27 -7.33 9.88
CA PRO A 890 22.43 -7.84 11.25
C PRO A 890 23.69 -7.36 11.95
N VAL A 891 24.72 -6.94 11.21
CA VAL A 891 25.87 -6.25 11.83
C VAL A 891 25.45 -4.91 12.42
N VAL A 892 24.53 -4.20 11.77
CA VAL A 892 23.96 -2.94 12.28
C VAL A 892 22.98 -3.24 13.42
N ALA A 893 22.10 -4.24 13.24
CA ALA A 893 21.17 -4.68 14.28
C ALA A 893 21.90 -5.04 15.59
N MET A 894 23.01 -5.79 15.47
CA MET A 894 23.85 -6.15 16.61
C MET A 894 24.38 -4.92 17.36
N LYS A 895 24.75 -3.84 16.66
CA LYS A 895 25.20 -2.61 17.32
C LYS A 895 24.08 -1.99 18.15
N PHE A 896 22.88 -1.90 17.59
CA PHE A 896 21.71 -1.39 18.31
C PHE A 896 21.32 -2.27 19.48
N LEU A 897 21.36 -3.59 19.32
CA LEU A 897 21.10 -4.54 20.40
C LEU A 897 22.12 -4.39 21.53
N VAL A 898 23.42 -4.40 21.24
CA VAL A 898 24.47 -4.22 22.25
C VAL A 898 24.30 -2.89 22.99
N MET A 899 23.90 -1.84 22.30
CA MET A 899 23.63 -0.53 22.90
C MET A 899 22.42 -0.56 23.83
N ALA A 900 21.30 -1.14 23.38
CA ALA A 900 20.11 -1.32 24.21
C ALA A 900 20.40 -2.16 25.48
N LEU A 901 21.15 -3.26 25.34
CA LEU A 901 21.50 -4.15 26.46
C LEU A 901 22.44 -3.46 27.47
N LYS A 902 23.37 -2.62 27.02
CA LYS A 902 24.19 -1.81 27.92
C LYS A 902 23.35 -0.80 28.69
N MET A 903 22.46 -0.09 28.02
CA MET A 903 21.53 0.84 28.66
C MET A 903 20.58 0.13 29.64
N ILE A 904 20.15 -1.09 29.35
CA ILE A 904 19.40 -1.93 30.30
C ILE A 904 20.19 -2.15 31.60
N ILE A 905 21.49 -2.45 31.51
CA ILE A 905 22.36 -2.63 32.68
C ILE A 905 22.55 -1.29 33.41
N ASP A 906 22.82 -0.21 32.68
CA ASP A 906 23.03 1.12 33.26
C ASP A 906 21.77 1.63 34.00
N LEU A 907 20.59 1.35 33.44
CA LEU A 907 19.29 1.64 34.05
C LEU A 907 18.84 0.62 35.11
N LYS A 908 19.66 -0.41 35.36
CA LYS A 908 19.38 -1.53 36.27
C LYS A 908 18.04 -2.23 35.99
N MET A 909 17.69 -2.37 34.71
CA MET A 909 16.48 -3.07 34.26
C MET A 909 16.65 -4.60 34.28
N ASP A 910 17.85 -5.10 34.55
CA ASP A 910 18.14 -6.51 34.86
C ASP A 910 17.81 -6.89 36.32
N ILE A 911 17.15 -5.99 37.05
CA ILE A 911 16.57 -6.17 38.38
C ILE A 911 15.10 -5.78 38.28
N ASP A 912 14.19 -6.58 38.84
CA ASP A 912 12.78 -6.25 38.79
C ASP A 912 12.54 -4.85 39.40
N PRO A 913 11.75 -3.99 38.75
CA PRO A 913 11.48 -2.66 39.26
C PRO A 913 10.62 -2.68 40.55
N ALA A 914 9.98 -3.79 40.91
CA ALA A 914 9.35 -3.95 42.23
C ALA A 914 10.38 -4.19 43.35
N ASP A 915 11.52 -4.78 43.03
CA ASP A 915 12.58 -5.12 43.99
C ASP A 915 13.65 -4.03 44.11
N SER A 916 13.53 -2.96 43.31
CA SER A 916 14.49 -1.86 43.21
C SER A 916 14.06 -0.66 44.08
N PRO A 917 14.67 -0.41 45.25
CA PRO A 917 14.21 0.64 46.18
C PRO A 917 14.23 2.05 45.57
N TRP A 918 15.17 2.32 44.64
CA TRP A 918 15.26 3.61 43.96
C TRP A 918 14.16 3.84 42.91
N LEU A 919 13.40 2.80 42.54
CA LEU A 919 12.28 2.88 41.59
C LEU A 919 10.91 2.79 42.29
N ILE A 920 10.85 2.99 43.61
CA ILE A 920 9.59 2.96 44.37
C ILE A 920 8.58 4.00 43.88
N HIS A 921 9.08 5.12 43.35
CA HIS A 921 8.29 6.23 42.82
C HIS A 921 7.60 5.91 41.48
N LEU A 922 7.99 4.84 40.79
CA LEU A 922 7.36 4.45 39.53
C LEU A 922 5.96 3.89 39.78
N THR A 923 5.02 4.29 38.92
CA THR A 923 3.68 3.72 38.88
C THR A 923 3.69 2.25 38.45
N LEU A 924 2.59 1.53 38.68
CA LEU A 924 2.47 0.14 38.23
C LEU A 924 2.64 0.02 36.71
N ARG A 925 2.06 0.95 35.93
CA ARG A 925 2.21 1.00 34.46
C ARG A 925 3.68 1.13 34.05
N GLU A 926 4.44 2.01 34.71
CA GLU A 926 5.87 2.24 34.42
C GLU A 926 6.78 1.07 34.81
N LYS A 927 6.49 0.43 35.94
CA LYS A 927 7.20 -0.80 36.35
C LYS A 927 6.96 -1.90 35.34
N GLU A 928 5.72 -2.05 34.89
CA GLU A 928 5.38 -3.07 33.90
C GLU A 928 6.00 -2.77 32.53
N GLU A 929 5.95 -1.52 32.05
CA GLU A 929 6.63 -1.08 30.83
C GLU A 929 8.11 -1.48 30.81
N ARG A 930 8.82 -1.27 31.92
CA ARG A 930 10.23 -1.69 32.06
C ARG A 930 10.43 -3.20 31.94
N ARG A 931 9.51 -4.03 32.48
CA ARG A 931 9.57 -5.49 32.33
C ARG A 931 9.38 -5.91 30.88
N HIS A 932 8.41 -5.32 30.19
CA HIS A 932 8.17 -5.57 28.76
C HIS A 932 9.39 -5.22 27.91
N VAL A 933 9.99 -4.04 28.12
CA VAL A 933 11.22 -3.63 27.41
C VAL A 933 12.38 -4.57 27.71
N PHE A 934 12.59 -4.97 28.97
CA PHE A 934 13.63 -5.93 29.34
C PHE A 934 13.45 -7.26 28.60
N TRP A 935 12.27 -7.88 28.71
CA TRP A 935 12.01 -9.19 28.12
C TRP A 935 12.05 -9.18 26.60
N TYR A 936 11.59 -8.09 25.96
CA TYR A 936 11.72 -7.91 24.52
C TYR A 936 13.19 -7.87 24.09
N CYS A 937 14.02 -7.06 24.76
CA CYS A 937 15.45 -6.98 24.46
C CYS A 937 16.17 -8.30 24.77
N PHE A 938 15.79 -8.98 25.86
CA PHE A 938 16.36 -10.25 26.27
C PHE A 938 16.01 -11.39 25.31
N GLN A 939 14.80 -11.37 24.73
CA GLN A 939 14.43 -12.30 23.64
C GLN A 939 15.31 -12.08 22.41
N HIS A 940 15.51 -10.84 21.96
CA HIS A 940 16.42 -10.53 20.84
C HIS A 940 17.86 -10.92 21.15
N TYR A 941 18.32 -10.69 22.38
CA TYR A 941 19.64 -11.11 22.86
C TYR A 941 19.82 -12.62 22.75
N THR A 942 18.93 -13.41 23.34
CA THR A 942 19.01 -14.87 23.34
C THR A 942 18.81 -15.46 21.95
N ALA A 943 17.89 -14.92 21.13
CA ALA A 943 17.73 -15.31 19.73
C ALA A 943 18.99 -15.02 18.90
N THR A 944 19.65 -13.88 19.14
CA THR A 944 20.91 -13.54 18.49
C THR A 944 22.04 -14.49 18.89
N LEU A 945 22.13 -14.87 20.17
CA LEU A 945 23.07 -15.89 20.64
C LEU A 945 22.82 -17.27 20.02
N ALA A 946 21.56 -17.65 19.83
CA ALA A 946 21.19 -18.90 19.17
C ALA A 946 21.57 -18.89 17.68
N ASN A 947 21.41 -17.75 17.01
CA ASN A 947 21.60 -17.60 15.57
C ASN A 947 23.02 -17.17 15.16
N SER A 948 23.85 -16.66 16.07
CA SER A 948 25.19 -16.14 15.76
C SER A 948 26.28 -16.84 16.55
N THR A 949 27.44 -17.05 15.93
CA THR A 949 28.67 -17.49 16.62
C THR A 949 29.38 -16.33 17.33
N ARG A 950 29.04 -15.07 16.98
CA ARG A 950 29.62 -13.89 17.61
C ARG A 950 29.07 -13.74 19.02
N GLN A 951 29.93 -13.96 20.00
CA GLN A 951 29.57 -13.80 21.40
C GLN A 951 29.37 -12.32 21.73
N ILE A 952 28.16 -11.99 22.17
CA ILE A 952 27.91 -10.74 22.91
C ILE A 952 28.36 -11.00 24.34
N GLN A 953 29.40 -10.30 24.79
CA GLN A 953 29.96 -10.47 26.14
C GLN A 953 29.17 -9.63 27.15
N LEU A 954 27.91 -9.96 27.39
CA LEU A 954 27.07 -9.33 28.42
C LEU A 954 26.43 -10.41 29.29
N THR A 955 26.51 -10.24 30.61
CA THR A 955 25.89 -11.15 31.57
C THR A 955 24.58 -10.54 32.05
N LEU A 956 23.47 -10.97 31.44
CA LEU A 956 22.12 -10.61 31.86
C LEU A 956 21.47 -11.83 32.52
N ASN A 957 20.84 -11.62 33.68
CA ASN A 957 20.14 -12.67 34.41
C ASN A 957 18.63 -12.42 34.36
N SER A 958 17.90 -13.25 33.61
CA SER A 958 16.45 -13.18 33.49
C SER A 958 15.71 -13.58 34.77
N ASP A 959 16.33 -14.35 35.67
CA ASP A 959 15.66 -14.84 36.89
C ASP A 959 15.44 -13.72 37.93
N ARG A 960 16.01 -12.54 37.69
CA ARG A 960 15.90 -11.36 38.56
C ARG A 960 14.80 -10.38 38.13
N VAL A 961 14.06 -10.68 37.06
CA VAL A 961 12.99 -9.83 36.53
C VAL A 961 11.72 -10.68 36.44
N HIS A 962 10.61 -10.21 37.01
CA HIS A 962 9.34 -10.89 36.90
C HIS A 962 8.89 -10.95 35.43
N TYR A 963 8.10 -11.96 35.10
CA TYR A 963 7.54 -12.09 33.76
C TYR A 963 6.60 -10.91 33.43
N PRO A 964 6.48 -10.52 32.15
CA PRO A 964 5.57 -9.46 31.77
C PRO A 964 4.12 -9.85 32.08
N SER A 965 3.40 -8.94 32.72
CA SER A 965 2.03 -9.09 33.21
C SER A 965 1.08 -8.08 32.56
N GLN A 966 -0.23 -8.31 32.72
CA GLN A 966 -1.25 -7.36 32.28
C GLN A 966 -1.44 -6.26 33.33
N VAL A 967 -1.52 -5.01 32.88
CA VAL A 967 -2.09 -3.91 33.67
C VAL A 967 -3.44 -3.51 33.06
N LEU A 968 -4.45 -3.36 33.91
CA LEU A 968 -5.82 -2.96 33.55
C LEU A 968 -6.07 -1.55 34.08
N ASP A 969 -6.35 -0.58 33.19
CA ASP A 969 -6.62 0.80 33.61
C ASP A 969 -7.35 1.64 32.53
N PRO A 970 -8.70 1.58 32.45
CA PRO A 970 -9.57 0.48 32.88
C PRO A 970 -9.49 -0.73 31.93
N GLU A 971 -8.90 -0.54 30.75
CA GLU A 971 -8.73 -1.55 29.71
C GLU A 971 -7.30 -2.14 29.75
N PRO A 972 -7.04 -3.27 29.08
CA PRO A 972 -5.70 -3.83 28.93
C PRO A 972 -4.71 -2.85 28.27
N ILE A 973 -3.68 -2.44 29.01
CA ILE A 973 -2.61 -1.55 28.53
C ILE A 973 -1.54 -2.30 27.73
N PHE A 974 -1.02 -3.39 28.31
CA PHE A 974 0.03 -4.22 27.71
C PHE A 974 -0.54 -5.51 27.11
N PHE A 975 0.31 -6.27 26.44
CA PHE A 975 0.00 -7.59 25.92
C PHE A 975 0.63 -8.67 26.79
N VAL A 976 -0.14 -9.67 27.25
CA VAL A 976 0.44 -10.78 28.05
C VAL A 976 1.21 -11.74 27.16
N ASN A 977 2.51 -11.90 27.39
CA ASN A 977 3.32 -12.90 26.70
C ASN A 977 4.12 -13.77 27.67
N ASN A 978 3.42 -14.61 28.42
CA ASN A 978 4.05 -15.49 29.40
C ASN A 978 5.01 -16.52 28.75
N ALA A 979 4.77 -16.86 27.47
CA ALA A 979 5.61 -17.78 26.70
C ALA A 979 7.02 -17.24 26.40
N ILE A 980 7.27 -15.93 26.58
CA ILE A 980 8.58 -15.32 26.28
C ILE A 980 9.69 -15.93 27.13
N THR A 981 9.42 -16.25 28.39
CA THR A 981 10.39 -16.82 29.32
C THR A 981 10.91 -18.18 28.83
N TYR A 982 9.99 -19.08 28.46
CA TYR A 982 10.33 -20.39 27.91
C TYR A 982 11.00 -20.27 26.54
N THR A 983 10.55 -19.33 25.70
CA THR A 983 11.17 -19.07 24.40
C THR A 983 12.64 -18.66 24.56
N THR A 984 12.95 -17.76 25.49
CA THR A 984 14.33 -17.34 25.75
C THR A 984 15.20 -18.46 26.32
N LYS A 985 14.65 -19.32 27.19
CA LYS A 985 15.33 -20.53 27.69
C LYS A 985 15.69 -21.51 26.58
N LEU A 986 14.77 -21.74 25.63
CA LEU A 986 15.04 -22.58 24.47
C LEU A 986 16.14 -21.98 23.58
N TYR A 987 16.13 -20.67 23.35
CA TYR A 987 17.21 -20.02 22.60
C TYR A 987 18.57 -20.12 23.30
N GLN A 988 18.61 -19.95 24.62
CA GLN A 988 19.83 -20.19 25.41
C GLN A 988 20.31 -21.63 25.27
N GLU A 989 19.41 -22.60 25.25
CA GLU A 989 19.78 -23.99 25.06
C GLU A 989 20.32 -24.26 23.66
N ILE A 990 19.71 -23.69 22.61
CA ILE A 990 20.25 -23.74 21.25
C ILE A 990 21.65 -23.11 21.21
N HIS A 991 21.87 -21.99 21.91
CA HIS A 991 23.18 -21.36 22.02
C HIS A 991 24.21 -22.29 22.71
N ASN A 992 23.83 -22.93 23.82
CA ASN A 992 24.68 -23.88 24.52
C ASN A 992 25.07 -25.06 23.62
N LEU A 993 24.10 -25.61 22.87
CA LEU A 993 24.34 -26.69 21.91
C LEU A 993 25.24 -26.21 20.77
N LYS A 994 25.03 -25.00 20.26
CA LYS A 994 25.89 -24.40 19.24
C LYS A 994 27.33 -24.22 19.72
N ILE A 995 27.54 -23.83 20.98
CA ILE A 995 28.88 -23.78 21.59
C ILE A 995 29.45 -25.18 21.73
N LEU A 996 28.67 -26.14 22.23
CA LEU A 996 29.10 -27.53 22.42
C LEU A 996 29.56 -28.15 21.09
N PHE A 997 28.83 -27.89 20.01
CA PHE A 997 29.11 -28.38 18.66
C PHE A 997 29.89 -27.39 17.79
N SER A 998 30.45 -26.33 18.38
CA SER A 998 31.27 -25.37 17.64
C SER A 998 32.53 -26.04 17.08
N TYR A 999 33.01 -27.13 17.67
CA TYR A 999 34.05 -27.95 17.09
C TYR A 999 33.59 -29.40 17.05
N PRO A 1000 33.91 -30.16 15.98
CA PRO A 1000 33.69 -31.60 16.01
C PRO A 1000 34.48 -32.20 17.17
N PRO A 1001 33.98 -33.27 17.81
CA PRO A 1001 34.80 -34.00 18.78
C PRO A 1001 36.03 -34.62 18.10
N SER A 1002 36.98 -35.10 18.90
CA SER A 1002 38.12 -35.85 18.36
C SER A 1002 37.74 -37.23 17.82
N SER A 1003 36.60 -37.79 18.21
CA SER A 1003 36.11 -39.07 17.70
C SER A 1003 34.57 -39.18 17.70
N PRO A 1004 33.99 -40.06 16.87
CA PRO A 1004 32.54 -40.34 16.86
C PRO A 1004 31.97 -40.83 18.19
N GLU A 1005 32.77 -41.54 18.99
CA GLU A 1005 32.34 -42.09 20.28
C GLU A 1005 32.01 -40.98 21.28
N LEU A 1006 32.79 -39.91 21.29
CA LEU A 1006 32.54 -38.76 22.17
C LEU A 1006 31.22 -38.06 21.82
N LEU A 1007 30.82 -38.02 20.55
CA LEU A 1007 29.49 -37.52 20.14
C LEU A 1007 28.37 -38.38 20.74
N LEU A 1008 28.58 -39.70 20.84
CA LEU A 1008 27.61 -40.64 21.41
C LEU A 1008 27.60 -40.65 22.95
N GLU A 1009 28.61 -40.05 23.58
CA GLU A 1009 28.68 -39.87 25.04
C GLU A 1009 27.93 -38.62 25.51
N ILE A 1010 27.70 -37.65 24.62
CA ILE A 1010 26.91 -36.45 24.92
C ILE A 1010 25.51 -36.89 25.36
N HIS A 1011 25.21 -36.70 26.65
CA HIS A 1011 23.96 -37.14 27.26
C HIS A 1011 22.75 -36.39 26.68
N SER A 1012 21.60 -37.08 26.65
CA SER A 1012 20.35 -36.50 26.19
C SER A 1012 19.93 -35.35 27.09
N ALA A 1013 19.77 -34.15 26.52
CA ALA A 1013 19.22 -32.98 27.21
C ALA A 1013 17.68 -33.13 27.37
N CYS A 1014 17.23 -34.27 27.89
CA CYS A 1014 15.81 -34.61 28.04
C CYS A 1014 15.08 -33.73 29.08
N SER A 1015 15.81 -32.86 29.79
CA SER A 1015 15.23 -31.91 30.74
C SER A 1015 14.49 -30.74 30.07
N ILE A 1016 14.69 -30.50 28.77
CA ILE A 1016 14.12 -29.33 28.09
C ILE A 1016 12.59 -29.43 28.04
N GLN A 1017 12.06 -30.54 27.52
CA GLN A 1017 10.62 -30.73 27.37
C GLN A 1017 9.90 -30.80 28.73
N THR A 1018 10.54 -31.42 29.73
CA THR A 1018 9.96 -31.53 31.08
C THR A 1018 9.96 -30.21 31.85
N SER A 1019 10.74 -29.21 31.41
CA SER A 1019 10.76 -27.86 32.00
C SER A 1019 9.60 -26.96 31.54
N LEU A 1020 8.93 -27.32 30.43
CA LEU A 1020 7.78 -26.58 29.92
C LEU A 1020 6.48 -27.12 30.53
N PRO A 1021 5.57 -26.25 31.02
CA PRO A 1021 4.26 -26.71 31.45
C PRO A 1021 3.50 -27.33 30.27
N ALA A 1022 2.79 -28.44 30.52
CA ALA A 1022 2.05 -29.17 29.48
C ALA A 1022 1.08 -28.27 28.70
N SER A 1023 0.53 -27.25 29.36
CA SER A 1023 -0.40 -26.29 28.75
C SER A 1023 0.23 -25.33 27.73
N TYR A 1024 1.56 -25.27 27.64
CA TYR A 1024 2.28 -24.50 26.62
C TYR A 1024 2.74 -25.36 25.44
N ILE A 1025 2.56 -26.68 25.53
CA ILE A 1025 2.96 -27.64 24.49
C ILE A 1025 1.75 -27.93 23.61
N LEU A 1026 1.88 -27.69 22.31
CA LEU A 1026 0.89 -28.07 21.30
C LEU A 1026 1.11 -29.55 20.97
N GLN A 1027 0.53 -30.42 21.80
CA GLN A 1027 0.68 -31.87 21.68
C GLN A 1027 -0.25 -32.43 20.60
N PHE A 1028 0.24 -33.38 19.81
CA PHE A 1028 -0.58 -34.15 18.86
C PHE A 1028 0.09 -35.51 18.59
N SER A 1029 -0.72 -36.54 18.38
CA SER A 1029 -0.26 -37.93 18.38
C SER A 1029 0.54 -38.29 17.13
N ASN A 1030 0.07 -37.85 15.94
CA ASN A 1030 0.73 -38.16 14.68
C ASN A 1030 1.68 -37.01 14.29
N PRO A 1031 3.01 -37.22 14.23
CA PRO A 1031 3.97 -36.15 13.95
C PRO A 1031 3.74 -35.47 12.59
N SER A 1032 3.18 -36.18 11.60
CA SER A 1032 3.01 -35.69 10.23
C SER A 1032 1.66 -35.01 9.97
N SER A 1033 0.71 -35.09 10.91
CA SER A 1033 -0.62 -34.51 10.72
C SER A 1033 -1.24 -33.96 12.00
N ILE A 1034 -1.80 -32.76 11.88
CA ILE A 1034 -2.66 -32.14 12.88
C ILE A 1034 -4.10 -32.43 12.47
N THR A 1035 -4.86 -33.08 13.34
CA THR A 1035 -6.27 -33.38 13.06
C THR A 1035 -7.13 -32.12 13.13
N PRO A 1036 -8.34 -32.12 12.56
CA PRO A 1036 -9.28 -31.01 12.75
C PRO A 1036 -9.58 -30.73 14.24
N SER A 1037 -9.68 -31.77 15.07
CA SER A 1037 -9.83 -31.62 16.52
C SER A 1037 -8.60 -30.99 17.19
N ASP A 1038 -7.40 -31.34 16.76
CA ASP A 1038 -6.17 -30.68 17.25
C ASP A 1038 -6.13 -29.22 16.84
N THR A 1039 -6.57 -28.89 15.61
CA THR A 1039 -6.63 -27.51 15.10
C THR A 1039 -7.51 -26.63 15.99
N ILE A 1040 -8.71 -27.11 16.33
CA ILE A 1040 -9.63 -26.39 17.24
C ILE A 1040 -9.00 -26.24 18.62
N ARG A 1041 -8.44 -27.33 19.18
CA ARG A 1041 -7.77 -27.30 20.49
C ARG A 1041 -6.59 -26.31 20.50
N PHE A 1042 -5.79 -26.26 19.44
CA PHE A 1042 -4.63 -25.37 19.37
C PHE A 1042 -5.02 -23.90 19.25
N ILE A 1043 -6.09 -23.59 18.51
CA ILE A 1043 -6.65 -22.24 18.46
C ILE A 1043 -7.14 -21.86 19.86
N GLU A 1044 -7.94 -22.71 20.51
CA GLU A 1044 -8.45 -22.45 21.87
C GLU A 1044 -7.32 -22.29 22.89
N GLN A 1045 -6.32 -23.17 22.86
CA GLN A 1045 -5.15 -23.11 23.73
C GLN A 1045 -4.35 -21.82 23.50
N THR A 1046 -4.09 -21.45 22.25
CA THR A 1046 -3.35 -20.22 21.89
C THR A 1046 -4.11 -18.96 22.30
N SER A 1047 -5.43 -18.92 22.08
CA SER A 1047 -6.27 -17.81 22.50
C SER A 1047 -6.40 -17.71 24.03
N THR A 1048 -6.44 -18.84 24.75
CA THR A 1048 -6.51 -18.88 26.22
C THR A 1048 -5.27 -18.32 26.88
N PHE A 1049 -4.07 -18.69 26.41
CA PHE A 1049 -2.81 -18.20 26.98
C PHE A 1049 -2.42 -16.81 26.48
N GLU A 1050 -3.18 -16.28 25.53
CA GLU A 1050 -2.88 -15.05 24.81
C GLU A 1050 -1.41 -14.96 24.36
N SER A 1051 -0.75 -16.07 24.06
CA SER A 1051 0.70 -16.13 23.83
C SER A 1051 1.00 -16.75 22.46
N ASN A 1052 2.20 -16.51 21.94
CA ASN A 1052 2.64 -17.09 20.67
C ASN A 1052 3.11 -18.55 20.85
N LEU A 1053 2.16 -19.45 21.11
CA LEU A 1053 2.46 -20.87 21.33
C LEU A 1053 3.00 -21.56 20.08
N GLY A 1054 2.63 -21.09 18.89
CA GLY A 1054 3.18 -21.55 17.62
C GLY A 1054 4.70 -21.39 17.57
N GLN A 1055 5.20 -20.17 17.84
CA GLN A 1055 6.63 -19.89 17.91
C GLN A 1055 7.33 -20.78 18.94
N LEU A 1056 6.80 -20.86 20.16
CA LEU A 1056 7.39 -21.63 21.24
C LEU A 1056 7.58 -23.11 20.84
N ASN A 1057 6.56 -23.71 20.25
CA ASN A 1057 6.58 -25.12 19.86
C ASN A 1057 7.48 -25.38 18.63
N LEU A 1058 7.55 -24.45 17.68
CA LEU A 1058 8.52 -24.53 16.58
C LEU A 1058 9.97 -24.52 17.10
N ILE A 1059 10.28 -23.63 18.04
CA ILE A 1059 11.62 -23.54 18.64
C ILE A 1059 11.91 -24.76 19.51
N LEU A 1060 10.92 -25.28 20.27
CA LEU A 1060 11.06 -26.51 21.05
C LEU A 1060 11.47 -27.68 20.14
N GLN A 1061 10.74 -27.90 19.05
CA GLN A 1061 11.05 -28.98 18.11
C GLN A 1061 12.40 -28.77 17.42
N ALA A 1062 12.74 -27.52 17.05
CA ALA A 1062 14.06 -27.23 16.51
C ALA A 1062 15.17 -27.53 17.53
N THR A 1063 14.99 -27.20 18.80
CA THR A 1063 15.97 -27.47 19.87
C THR A 1063 16.22 -28.97 20.04
N LEU A 1064 15.14 -29.78 20.04
CA LEU A 1064 15.24 -31.24 20.10
C LEU A 1064 15.97 -31.82 18.88
N SER A 1065 15.67 -31.31 17.67
CA SER A 1065 16.37 -31.70 16.44
C SER A 1065 17.86 -31.34 16.49
N ILE A 1066 18.18 -30.10 16.86
CA ILE A 1066 19.55 -29.58 16.93
C ILE A 1066 20.42 -30.39 17.90
N HIS A 1067 19.87 -30.77 19.05
CA HIS A 1067 20.55 -31.63 20.02
C HIS A 1067 20.93 -32.99 19.42
N SER A 1068 19.99 -33.62 18.71
CA SER A 1068 20.17 -34.98 18.18
C SER A 1068 20.86 -35.04 16.80
N ARG A 1069 20.87 -33.93 16.05
CA ARG A 1069 21.31 -33.92 14.65
C ARG A 1069 22.76 -34.34 14.44
N PRO A 1070 23.77 -33.89 15.20
CA PRO A 1070 25.14 -34.36 15.04
C PRO A 1070 25.29 -35.87 15.22
N ILE A 1071 24.49 -36.47 16.11
CA ILE A 1071 24.44 -37.92 16.33
C ILE A 1071 23.72 -38.60 15.16
N MET A 1072 22.62 -38.02 14.66
CA MET A 1072 21.97 -38.48 13.44
C MET A 1072 22.95 -38.50 12.26
N PHE A 1073 23.83 -37.49 12.13
CA PHE A 1073 24.80 -37.41 11.03
C PHE A 1073 25.81 -38.56 10.99
N LEU A 1074 26.04 -39.27 12.10
CA LEU A 1074 26.84 -40.50 12.12
C LEU A 1074 26.24 -41.62 11.26
N SER A 1075 24.95 -41.56 10.94
CA SER A 1075 24.30 -42.53 10.06
C SER A 1075 24.69 -42.40 8.58
N MET A 1076 25.54 -41.44 8.20
CA MET A 1076 26.22 -41.49 6.89
C MET A 1076 27.16 -42.69 6.77
N ALA A 1077 27.68 -43.18 7.90
CA ALA A 1077 28.53 -44.36 7.94
C ALA A 1077 27.67 -45.64 7.95
N PRO A 1078 28.16 -46.74 7.35
CA PRO A 1078 27.48 -48.03 7.37
C PRO A 1078 27.20 -48.52 8.80
N LEU A 1079 26.07 -49.21 8.98
CA LEU A 1079 25.60 -49.71 10.27
C LEU A 1079 26.66 -50.56 11.01
N GLU A 1080 27.43 -51.35 10.26
CA GLU A 1080 28.42 -52.30 10.74
C GLU A 1080 29.62 -51.63 11.42
N LYS A 1081 29.85 -50.34 11.15
CA LYS A 1081 30.93 -49.57 11.81
C LYS A 1081 30.65 -49.30 13.29
N PHE A 1082 29.41 -49.44 13.74
CA PHE A 1082 29.01 -49.09 15.10
C PHE A 1082 28.62 -50.32 15.91
N SER A 1083 28.97 -50.33 17.21
CA SER A 1083 28.47 -51.35 18.14
C SER A 1083 26.94 -51.28 18.27
N ILE A 1084 26.29 -52.39 18.65
CA ILE A 1084 24.83 -52.46 18.81
C ILE A 1084 24.31 -51.37 19.76
N ASN A 1085 25.06 -51.04 20.82
CA ASN A 1085 24.68 -49.96 21.74
C ASN A 1085 24.75 -48.59 21.07
N ASN A 1086 25.79 -48.34 20.29
CA ASN A 1086 25.94 -47.10 19.52
C ASN A 1086 24.88 -46.99 18.42
N GLN A 1087 24.56 -48.11 17.75
CA GLN A 1087 23.45 -48.17 16.78
C GLN A 1087 22.11 -47.78 17.41
N ARG A 1088 21.85 -48.21 18.66
CA ARG A 1088 20.63 -47.81 19.39
C ARG A 1088 20.56 -46.30 19.62
N LYS A 1089 21.68 -45.67 19.98
CA LYS A 1089 21.77 -44.22 20.19
C LYS A 1089 21.56 -43.46 18.87
N ILE A 1090 22.22 -43.88 17.79
CA ILE A 1090 22.07 -43.29 16.46
C ILE A 1090 20.62 -43.43 15.98
N ARG A 1091 20.02 -44.62 16.13
CA ARG A 1091 18.60 -44.87 15.82
C ARG A 1091 17.67 -43.94 16.59
N HIS A 1092 17.91 -43.75 17.88
CA HIS A 1092 17.11 -42.83 18.69
C HIS A 1092 17.23 -41.39 18.17
N ALA A 1093 18.44 -40.93 17.85
CA ALA A 1093 18.68 -39.61 17.28
C ALA A 1093 17.99 -39.41 15.91
N ILE A 1094 18.05 -40.42 15.03
CA ILE A 1094 17.33 -40.40 13.74
C ILE A 1094 15.83 -40.20 13.98
N ASN A 1095 15.23 -40.99 14.87
CA ASN A 1095 13.79 -40.91 15.15
C ASN A 1095 13.42 -39.58 15.82
N GLN A 1096 14.25 -39.05 16.73
CA GLN A 1096 14.00 -37.77 17.38
C GLN A 1096 14.05 -36.61 16.38
N CYS A 1097 15.07 -36.55 15.53
CA CYS A 1097 15.17 -35.52 14.47
C CYS A 1097 14.00 -35.62 13.50
N LEU A 1098 13.65 -36.84 13.05
CA LEU A 1098 12.56 -37.06 12.10
C LEU A 1098 11.19 -36.69 12.70
N ASP A 1099 10.91 -37.09 13.95
CA ASP A 1099 9.69 -36.69 14.68
C ASP A 1099 9.60 -35.17 14.80
N SER A 1100 10.69 -34.53 15.24
CA SER A 1100 10.74 -33.07 15.37
C SER A 1100 10.56 -32.34 14.04
N ALA A 1101 11.17 -32.83 12.95
CA ALA A 1101 11.01 -32.24 11.62
C ALA A 1101 9.56 -32.35 11.13
N TRP A 1102 8.92 -33.51 11.27
CA TRP A 1102 7.51 -33.67 10.93
C TRP A 1102 6.61 -32.77 11.77
N ARG A 1103 6.88 -32.65 13.07
CA ARG A 1103 6.11 -31.73 13.94
C ARG A 1103 6.29 -30.27 13.54
N ILE A 1104 7.51 -29.85 13.16
CA ILE A 1104 7.75 -28.52 12.61
C ILE A 1104 6.92 -28.32 11.34
N TYR A 1105 6.94 -29.27 10.40
CA TYR A 1105 6.16 -29.21 9.17
C TYR A 1105 4.66 -29.05 9.45
N SER A 1106 4.09 -29.91 10.31
CA SER A 1106 2.66 -29.87 10.63
C SER A 1106 2.28 -28.57 11.34
N LEU A 1107 3.09 -28.10 12.29
CA LEU A 1107 2.86 -26.81 12.96
C LEU A 1107 2.93 -25.65 11.95
N TYR A 1108 3.90 -25.66 11.04
CA TYR A 1108 4.00 -24.66 9.97
C TYR A 1108 2.75 -24.64 9.09
N LYS A 1109 2.30 -25.81 8.66
CA LYS A 1109 1.07 -25.96 7.87
C LYS A 1109 -0.15 -25.46 8.64
N PHE A 1110 -0.26 -25.77 9.92
CA PHE A 1110 -1.34 -25.27 10.79
C PHE A 1110 -1.32 -23.74 10.88
N LEU A 1111 -0.17 -23.14 11.22
CA LEU A 1111 -0.02 -21.69 11.33
C LEU A 1111 -0.37 -21.00 10.01
N PHE A 1112 0.17 -21.51 8.89
CA PHE A 1112 -0.14 -21.01 7.56
C PHE A 1112 -1.64 -21.11 7.24
N THR A 1113 -2.26 -22.26 7.51
CA THR A 1113 -3.70 -22.48 7.25
C THR A 1113 -4.56 -21.53 8.09
N VAL A 1114 -4.30 -21.40 9.38
CA VAL A 1114 -5.05 -20.50 10.26
C VAL A 1114 -4.89 -19.04 9.81
N SER A 1115 -3.68 -18.64 9.41
CA SER A 1115 -3.39 -17.28 8.97
C SER A 1115 -4.03 -16.90 7.62
N THR A 1116 -4.30 -17.89 6.76
CA THR A 1116 -4.80 -17.66 5.39
C THR A 1116 -6.27 -17.98 5.21
N ALA A 1117 -6.82 -18.90 6.01
CA ALA A 1117 -8.21 -19.35 5.90
C ALA A 1117 -9.18 -18.55 6.79
N GLU A 1118 -8.74 -17.42 7.36
CA GLU A 1118 -9.55 -16.54 8.22
C GLU A 1118 -10.29 -17.30 9.35
N LEU A 1119 -9.68 -18.37 9.87
CA LEU A 1119 -10.26 -19.21 10.94
C LEU A 1119 -10.28 -18.51 12.30
N VAL A 1120 -9.50 -17.44 12.43
CA VAL A 1120 -9.38 -16.62 13.63
C VAL A 1120 -9.68 -15.17 13.27
N GLU A 1121 -10.07 -14.38 14.27
CA GLU A 1121 -10.25 -12.95 14.06
C GLU A 1121 -8.95 -12.32 13.54
N ILE A 1122 -9.07 -11.33 12.64
CA ILE A 1122 -7.92 -10.70 11.96
C ILE A 1122 -6.86 -10.19 12.94
N ASN A 1123 -7.30 -9.71 14.11
CA ASN A 1123 -6.43 -9.24 15.20
C ASN A 1123 -5.67 -10.36 15.95
N GLU A 1124 -6.00 -11.63 15.76
CA GLU A 1124 -5.28 -12.78 16.31
C GLU A 1124 -4.31 -13.39 15.28
N LEU A 1125 -4.41 -13.04 13.99
CA LEU A 1125 -3.61 -13.62 12.91
C LEU A 1125 -2.11 -13.55 13.16
N TRP A 1126 -1.63 -12.47 13.79
CA TRP A 1126 -0.20 -12.30 14.08
C TRP A 1126 0.35 -13.39 15.02
N ARG A 1127 -0.49 -14.00 15.88
CA ARG A 1127 -0.09 -15.14 16.73
C ARG A 1127 0.12 -16.42 15.93
N TYR A 1128 -0.43 -16.46 14.71
CA TYR A 1128 -0.36 -17.59 13.79
C TYR A 1128 0.54 -17.29 12.59
N ASP A 1129 1.27 -16.18 12.59
CA ASP A 1129 2.18 -15.82 11.50
C ASP A 1129 3.42 -16.74 11.51
N PRO A 1130 3.62 -17.61 10.50
CA PRO A 1130 4.74 -18.53 10.44
C PRO A 1130 6.04 -17.88 9.91
N TYR A 1131 5.99 -16.65 9.38
CA TYR A 1131 7.06 -16.04 8.58
C TYR A 1131 8.29 -15.63 9.39
N TYR A 1132 8.13 -15.42 10.70
CA TYR A 1132 9.24 -15.02 11.59
C TYR A 1132 10.15 -16.19 12.01
N TYR A 1133 9.85 -17.45 11.67
CA TYR A 1133 10.57 -18.62 12.20
C TYR A 1133 11.39 -19.39 11.16
N ALA A 1134 12.09 -18.66 10.28
CA ALA A 1134 12.86 -19.27 9.20
C ALA A 1134 13.93 -20.29 9.67
N CYS A 1135 14.50 -20.13 10.88
CA CYS A 1135 15.49 -21.08 11.42
C CYS A 1135 14.90 -22.46 11.76
N PRO A 1136 13.77 -22.58 12.51
CA PRO A 1136 13.07 -23.87 12.65
C PRO A 1136 12.68 -24.50 11.31
N PHE A 1137 12.21 -23.71 10.35
CA PHE A 1137 11.86 -24.22 9.02
C PHE A 1137 13.08 -24.80 8.29
N LEU A 1138 14.20 -24.08 8.31
CA LEU A 1138 15.47 -24.54 7.76
C LEU A 1138 15.95 -25.85 8.41
N GLU A 1139 15.82 -25.95 9.74
CA GLU A 1139 16.17 -27.16 10.49
C GLU A 1139 15.40 -28.39 10.00
N MET A 1140 14.08 -28.26 9.83
CA MET A 1140 13.24 -29.32 9.27
C MET A 1140 13.68 -29.74 7.86
N VAL A 1141 13.93 -28.77 6.96
CA VAL A 1141 14.41 -29.09 5.60
C VAL A 1141 15.74 -29.84 5.65
N PHE A 1142 16.68 -29.44 6.51
CA PHE A 1142 17.95 -30.13 6.67
C PHE A 1142 17.80 -31.57 7.15
N VAL A 1143 16.86 -31.86 8.07
CA VAL A 1143 16.60 -33.23 8.51
C VAL A 1143 16.03 -34.08 7.36
N PHE A 1144 15.00 -33.60 6.67
CA PHE A 1144 14.40 -34.34 5.55
C PHE A 1144 15.41 -34.59 4.41
N TRP A 1145 16.18 -33.56 4.06
CA TRP A 1145 17.25 -33.65 3.09
C TRP A 1145 18.31 -34.68 3.51
N PHE A 1146 18.80 -34.61 4.75
CA PHE A 1146 19.84 -35.52 5.22
C PHE A 1146 19.39 -36.98 5.20
N ILE A 1147 18.20 -37.27 5.74
CA ILE A 1147 17.65 -38.64 5.80
C ILE A 1147 17.45 -39.22 4.39
N SER A 1148 16.96 -38.40 3.46
CA SER A 1148 16.72 -38.84 2.08
C SER A 1148 18.01 -39.01 1.28
N CYS A 1149 18.92 -38.06 1.40
CA CYS A 1149 20.02 -37.89 0.44
C CYS A 1149 21.39 -38.36 0.98
N ARG A 1150 21.60 -38.35 2.30
CA ARG A 1150 22.94 -38.54 2.91
C ARG A 1150 23.06 -39.74 3.84
N MET A 1151 22.01 -40.08 4.59
CA MET A 1151 22.03 -41.21 5.54
C MET A 1151 22.21 -42.56 4.83
N ASP A 1152 23.14 -43.41 5.23
CA ASP A 1152 23.35 -44.73 4.62
C ASP A 1152 22.04 -45.57 4.58
N PRO A 1153 21.73 -46.27 3.47
CA PRO A 1153 20.44 -46.96 3.31
C PRO A 1153 20.16 -48.03 4.36
N GLY A 1154 21.19 -48.64 4.98
CA GLY A 1154 21.01 -49.62 6.05
C GLY A 1154 20.22 -49.06 7.23
N TRP A 1155 20.42 -47.78 7.55
CA TRP A 1155 19.70 -47.09 8.62
C TRP A 1155 18.23 -46.83 8.30
N MET A 1156 17.88 -46.74 7.01
CA MET A 1156 16.48 -46.51 6.60
C MET A 1156 15.57 -47.60 7.12
N THR A 1157 16.05 -48.82 7.34
CA THR A 1157 15.24 -49.92 7.91
C THR A 1157 14.68 -49.62 9.31
N PHE A 1158 15.27 -48.66 10.03
CA PHE A 1158 14.88 -48.31 11.40
C PHE A 1158 13.93 -47.13 11.53
N THR A 1159 13.65 -46.41 10.44
CA THR A 1159 12.71 -45.28 10.42
C THR A 1159 11.29 -45.75 10.14
N ASP A 1160 10.27 -45.03 10.60
CA ASP A 1160 8.87 -45.35 10.27
C ASP A 1160 8.64 -45.14 8.76
N PRO A 1161 8.18 -46.17 8.01
CA PRO A 1161 7.88 -46.05 6.58
C PRO A 1161 6.89 -44.94 6.24
N THR A 1162 5.93 -44.66 7.12
CA THR A 1162 4.90 -43.62 6.92
C THR A 1162 5.51 -42.22 6.90
N LEU A 1163 6.67 -42.04 7.54
CA LEU A 1163 7.40 -40.77 7.65
C LEU A 1163 8.44 -40.59 6.55
N ARG A 1164 8.53 -41.51 5.56
CA ARG A 1164 9.51 -41.47 4.46
C ARG A 1164 8.99 -40.85 3.17
N ASN A 1165 7.72 -40.44 3.12
CA ASN A 1165 7.13 -39.88 1.91
C ASN A 1165 7.47 -38.40 1.74
N PHE A 1166 8.74 -38.12 1.44
CA PHE A 1166 9.24 -36.76 1.34
C PHE A 1166 8.85 -36.05 0.04
N VAL A 1167 8.40 -36.80 -0.98
CA VAL A 1167 7.93 -36.21 -2.26
C VAL A 1167 6.65 -35.42 -2.04
N GLU A 1168 5.71 -35.98 -1.29
CA GLU A 1168 4.41 -35.33 -1.05
C GLU A 1168 4.52 -34.00 -0.30
N ILE A 1169 5.61 -33.77 0.43
CA ILE A 1169 5.83 -32.51 1.16
C ILE A 1169 6.59 -31.47 0.34
N SER A 1170 7.34 -31.87 -0.70
CA SER A 1170 8.17 -30.95 -1.49
C SER A 1170 7.37 -29.80 -2.11
N ALA A 1171 6.29 -30.12 -2.84
CA ALA A 1171 5.42 -29.14 -3.47
C ALA A 1171 4.69 -28.22 -2.45
N PRO A 1172 4.10 -28.73 -1.36
CA PRO A 1172 3.57 -27.88 -0.29
C PRO A 1172 4.63 -26.97 0.35
N LEU A 1173 5.85 -27.47 0.58
CA LEU A 1173 6.96 -26.69 1.12
C LEU A 1173 7.36 -25.56 0.18
N GLN A 1174 7.55 -25.85 -1.11
CA GLN A 1174 7.82 -24.85 -2.14
C GLN A 1174 6.68 -23.84 -2.24
N HIS A 1175 5.43 -24.28 -2.15
CA HIS A 1175 4.27 -23.40 -2.15
C HIS A 1175 4.31 -22.43 -0.96
N MET A 1176 4.53 -22.93 0.26
CA MET A 1176 4.67 -22.09 1.45
C MET A 1176 5.84 -21.12 1.34
N MET A 1177 6.96 -21.53 0.73
CA MET A 1177 8.10 -20.66 0.45
C MET A 1177 7.77 -19.56 -0.57
N SER A 1178 7.03 -19.90 -1.63
CA SER A 1178 6.65 -18.97 -2.71
C SER A 1178 5.61 -17.93 -2.30
N LYS A 1179 4.75 -18.27 -1.32
CA LYS A 1179 3.72 -17.36 -0.80
C LYS A 1179 4.26 -16.30 0.14
N ARG A 1180 5.52 -16.41 0.55
CA ARG A 1180 6.18 -15.35 1.30
C ARG A 1180 6.37 -14.15 0.37
N PRO A 1181 5.81 -12.97 0.69
CA PRO A 1181 6.18 -11.77 -0.04
C PRO A 1181 7.69 -11.59 0.10
N MET A 1182 8.44 -11.82 -0.97
CA MET A 1182 9.88 -11.50 -1.08
C MET A 1182 10.10 -9.98 -1.12
N THR A 1183 9.22 -9.19 -0.51
CA THR A 1183 9.22 -7.72 -0.60
C THR A 1183 10.48 -7.06 -0.04
N PHE A 1184 11.38 -7.84 0.58
CA PHE A 1184 12.74 -7.44 0.87
C PHE A 1184 13.73 -8.35 0.12
N ASP A 1185 13.95 -8.06 -1.17
CA ASP A 1185 14.86 -8.76 -2.09
C ASP A 1185 16.34 -8.84 -1.63
N GLY A 1186 16.68 -8.38 -0.42
CA GLY A 1186 18.04 -8.36 0.15
C GLY A 1186 18.22 -9.14 1.47
N GLY A 1187 17.25 -9.98 1.84
CA GLY A 1187 17.09 -10.75 3.10
C GLY A 1187 18.31 -11.44 3.78
N VAL A 1188 18.41 -11.42 5.12
CA VAL A 1188 19.15 -12.44 5.95
C VAL A 1188 18.64 -13.85 5.62
N THR A 1189 17.39 -13.93 5.21
CA THR A 1189 16.68 -15.14 4.84
C THR A 1189 16.98 -15.61 3.42
N VAL A 1190 17.59 -14.78 2.55
CA VAL A 1190 17.91 -15.18 1.17
C VAL A 1190 18.80 -16.42 1.13
N PRO A 1191 19.94 -16.48 1.87
CA PRO A 1191 20.73 -17.71 1.96
C PRO A 1191 19.92 -18.92 2.46
N PHE A 1192 18.89 -18.71 3.29
CA PHE A 1192 18.06 -19.79 3.82
C PHE A 1192 17.15 -20.33 2.72
N PHE A 1193 16.49 -19.45 1.98
CA PHE A 1193 15.64 -19.85 0.87
C PHE A 1193 16.41 -20.53 -0.25
N THR A 1194 17.59 -20.01 -0.59
CA THR A 1194 18.49 -20.65 -1.56
C THR A 1194 18.88 -22.05 -1.11
N VAL A 1195 19.35 -22.21 0.12
CA VAL A 1195 19.77 -23.53 0.61
C VAL A 1195 18.60 -24.50 0.73
N MET A 1196 17.42 -24.02 1.16
CA MET A 1196 16.22 -24.86 1.27
C MET A 1196 15.74 -25.32 -0.10
N ASN A 1197 15.68 -24.42 -1.09
CA ASN A 1197 15.29 -24.78 -2.46
C ASN A 1197 16.21 -25.85 -3.04
N CYS A 1198 17.53 -25.68 -2.88
CA CYS A 1198 18.49 -26.64 -3.38
C CYS A 1198 18.43 -27.98 -2.63
N ALA A 1199 18.19 -27.97 -1.31
CA ALA A 1199 17.99 -29.18 -0.53
C ALA A 1199 16.72 -29.94 -0.96
N LEU A 1200 15.63 -29.22 -1.25
CA LEU A 1200 14.38 -29.80 -1.77
C LEU A 1200 14.55 -30.35 -3.19
N GLN A 1201 15.30 -29.68 -4.05
CA GLN A 1201 15.63 -30.18 -5.39
C GLN A 1201 16.45 -31.48 -5.35
N GLU A 1202 17.48 -31.56 -4.48
CA GLU A 1202 18.25 -32.80 -4.30
C GLU A 1202 17.35 -33.92 -3.77
N LEU A 1203 16.44 -33.61 -2.85
CA LEU A 1203 15.48 -34.56 -2.31
C LEU A 1203 14.52 -35.10 -3.38
N GLU A 1204 13.98 -34.23 -4.23
CA GLU A 1204 13.13 -34.62 -5.36
C GLU A 1204 13.90 -35.49 -6.37
N GLU A 1205 15.14 -35.15 -6.68
CA GLU A 1205 15.98 -35.92 -7.60
C GLU A 1205 16.29 -37.31 -7.05
N VAL A 1206 16.69 -37.40 -5.78
CA VAL A 1206 16.97 -38.68 -5.11
C VAL A 1206 15.71 -39.53 -5.08
N SER A 1207 14.55 -38.94 -4.79
CA SER A 1207 13.31 -39.71 -4.78
C SER A 1207 12.87 -40.18 -6.17
N ARG A 1208 13.13 -39.39 -7.22
CA ARG A 1208 12.79 -39.77 -8.60
C ARG A 1208 13.72 -40.85 -9.15
N THR A 1209 15.00 -40.75 -8.85
CA THR A 1209 16.04 -41.60 -9.45
C THR A 1209 16.42 -42.80 -8.58
N ASN A 1210 16.09 -42.77 -7.29
CA ASN A 1210 16.66 -43.63 -6.26
C ASN A 1210 18.21 -43.61 -6.22
N LYS A 1211 18.84 -42.62 -6.84
CA LYS A 1211 20.29 -42.46 -6.87
C LYS A 1211 20.69 -41.20 -6.11
N ARG A 1212 21.69 -41.34 -5.25
CA ARG A 1212 22.29 -40.24 -4.48
C ARG A 1212 23.40 -39.57 -5.29
N HIS A 1213 23.04 -39.09 -6.47
CA HIS A 1213 23.90 -38.20 -7.23
C HIS A 1213 23.62 -36.77 -6.78
N GLY A 1214 24.65 -35.95 -6.61
CA GLY A 1214 24.43 -34.53 -6.42
C GLY A 1214 23.75 -33.96 -7.66
N PHE A 1215 22.81 -33.03 -7.51
CA PHE A 1215 22.13 -32.44 -8.65
C PHE A 1215 23.09 -31.63 -9.53
N HIS A 1216 22.89 -31.70 -10.84
CA HIS A 1216 23.64 -30.90 -11.80
C HIS A 1216 23.06 -29.49 -11.88
N LEU A 1217 23.62 -28.51 -11.15
CA LEU A 1217 23.50 -27.11 -11.57
C LEU A 1217 24.14 -26.98 -12.97
N GLU A 1218 23.50 -26.26 -13.89
CA GLU A 1218 23.97 -26.08 -15.28
C GLU A 1218 25.49 -25.78 -15.34
N GLU A 1219 26.19 -26.39 -16.31
CA GLU A 1219 27.66 -26.52 -16.35
C GLU A 1219 28.47 -25.21 -16.41
N ASN A 1220 27.81 -24.06 -16.56
CA ASN A 1220 28.49 -22.77 -16.67
C ASN A 1220 29.05 -22.22 -15.34
N ASP A 1221 28.66 -22.78 -14.19
CA ASP A 1221 29.22 -22.42 -12.88
C ASP A 1221 30.04 -23.58 -12.28
N ALA A 1222 31.30 -23.69 -12.70
CA ALA A 1222 32.26 -24.62 -12.09
C ALA A 1222 32.61 -24.25 -10.63
N ASN A 1223 32.08 -23.14 -10.10
CA ASN A 1223 32.39 -22.63 -8.78
C ASN A 1223 31.40 -23.17 -7.73
N ILE A 1224 31.97 -23.62 -6.61
CA ILE A 1224 31.19 -24.02 -5.42
C ILE A 1224 30.52 -22.76 -4.85
N LEU A 1225 29.19 -22.78 -4.79
CA LEU A 1225 28.38 -21.73 -4.20
C LEU A 1225 28.52 -21.79 -2.67
N GLU A 1226 29.32 -20.89 -2.12
CA GLU A 1226 29.43 -20.71 -0.67
C GLU A 1226 28.33 -19.74 -0.19
N LEU A 1227 27.31 -20.27 0.47
CA LEU A 1227 26.21 -19.51 1.04
C LEU A 1227 26.64 -18.86 2.34
N GLY A 1228 26.90 -17.57 2.25
CA GLY A 1228 27.01 -16.68 3.40
C GLY A 1228 26.04 -15.52 3.23
N MET A 1229 25.96 -14.70 4.27
CA MET A 1229 25.24 -13.46 4.24
C MET A 1229 26.14 -12.36 3.69
N ARG A 1230 25.66 -11.64 2.67
CA ARG A 1230 26.32 -10.44 2.17
C ARG A 1230 25.95 -9.25 3.06
N VAL A 1231 26.96 -8.55 3.57
CA VAL A 1231 26.74 -7.30 4.31
C VAL A 1231 26.78 -6.14 3.32
N MET A 1232 25.62 -5.62 2.97
CA MET A 1232 25.50 -4.44 2.10
C MET A 1232 25.42 -3.17 2.96
N PRO A 1233 26.19 -2.11 2.68
CA PRO A 1233 25.95 -0.81 3.33
C PRO A 1233 24.56 -0.28 2.96
N LEU A 1234 23.84 0.28 3.94
CA LEU A 1234 22.55 0.94 3.69
C LEU A 1234 22.71 2.06 2.64
N GLY A 1235 21.97 1.96 1.54
CA GLY A 1235 21.91 2.99 0.49
C GLY A 1235 22.99 2.92 -0.59
N GLN A 1236 23.88 1.93 -0.59
CA GLN A 1236 24.83 1.73 -1.70
C GLN A 1236 24.32 0.66 -2.68
N LYS A 1237 24.38 0.98 -3.98
CA LYS A 1237 24.11 0.01 -5.06
C LYS A 1237 25.23 -1.04 -5.11
N ASP A 1238 24.88 -2.24 -5.57
CA ASP A 1238 25.58 -3.53 -5.39
C ASP A 1238 26.94 -3.67 -6.14
N ASP A 1239 27.68 -2.58 -6.36
CA ASP A 1239 28.83 -2.55 -7.28
C ASP A 1239 30.16 -3.02 -6.63
N GLN A 1240 30.19 -3.29 -5.32
CA GLN A 1240 31.40 -3.78 -4.64
C GLN A 1240 31.17 -5.17 -4.02
N ALA A 1241 32.13 -6.08 -4.26
CA ALA A 1241 32.16 -7.43 -3.70
C ALA A 1241 32.13 -7.38 -2.16
N SER A 1242 30.93 -7.40 -1.59
CA SER A 1242 30.70 -7.38 -0.15
C SER A 1242 31.25 -8.65 0.49
N GLN A 1243 31.88 -8.50 1.65
CA GLN A 1243 32.43 -9.63 2.39
C GLN A 1243 31.29 -10.58 2.80
N LEU A 1244 31.38 -11.84 2.38
CA LEU A 1244 30.50 -12.91 2.85
C LEU A 1244 30.81 -13.21 4.33
N VAL A 1245 29.78 -13.12 5.16
CA VAL A 1245 29.83 -13.40 6.59
C VAL A 1245 28.97 -14.63 6.89
N GLU A 1246 29.22 -15.29 8.02
CA GLU A 1246 28.39 -16.40 8.48
C GLU A 1246 26.91 -15.97 8.60
N SER A 1247 26.03 -16.77 8.01
CA SER A 1247 24.59 -16.55 8.01
C SER A 1247 23.99 -16.80 9.40
N MET A 1248 23.00 -16.00 9.80
CA MET A 1248 22.39 -16.06 11.13
C MET A 1248 21.44 -17.26 11.36
N CYS A 1249 21.97 -18.47 11.29
CA CYS A 1249 21.22 -19.71 11.53
C CYS A 1249 21.67 -20.42 12.82
N TYR A 1250 20.97 -21.49 13.20
CA TYR A 1250 21.35 -22.32 14.35
C TYR A 1250 22.74 -22.97 14.19
N MET A 1251 22.86 -24.18 13.62
CA MET A 1251 24.16 -24.87 13.49
C MET A 1251 24.68 -24.99 12.05
N GLY A 1252 23.98 -24.45 11.05
CA GLY A 1252 24.38 -24.57 9.64
C GLY A 1252 24.31 -26.01 9.13
N LEU A 1253 25.24 -26.38 8.24
CA LEU A 1253 25.33 -27.72 7.63
C LEU A 1253 26.33 -28.63 8.35
N LEU A 1254 27.09 -28.11 9.31
CA LEU A 1254 28.13 -28.85 10.02
C LEU A 1254 29.08 -29.56 9.06
N GLY A 1255 29.61 -28.85 8.06
CA GLY A 1255 30.60 -29.35 7.11
C GLY A 1255 30.03 -30.16 5.93
N LEU A 1256 28.75 -30.53 5.97
CA LEU A 1256 28.07 -31.19 4.85
C LEU A 1256 27.83 -30.22 3.69
N GLN A 1257 27.57 -30.78 2.50
CA GLN A 1257 27.35 -30.02 1.26
C GLN A 1257 26.07 -30.49 0.58
N ILE A 1258 25.32 -29.56 0.01
CA ILE A 1258 24.10 -29.84 -0.77
C ILE A 1258 24.50 -29.90 -2.25
N GLY A 1259 24.11 -30.98 -2.93
CA GLY A 1259 24.43 -31.24 -4.34
C GLY A 1259 25.91 -31.24 -4.70
N ASN A 1260 26.83 -31.41 -3.75
CA ASN A 1260 28.29 -31.22 -3.91
C ASN A 1260 28.72 -29.83 -4.43
N LYS A 1261 27.80 -28.88 -4.56
CA LYS A 1261 28.04 -27.55 -5.12
C LYS A 1261 27.77 -26.44 -4.13
N ILE A 1262 27.01 -26.71 -3.08
CA ILE A 1262 26.58 -25.70 -2.12
C ILE A 1262 27.23 -25.96 -0.77
N ARG A 1263 27.97 -24.96 -0.28
CA ARG A 1263 28.59 -24.96 1.04
C ARG A 1263 27.96 -23.90 1.91
N TRP A 1264 27.91 -24.15 3.20
CA TRP A 1264 27.56 -23.13 4.18
C TRP A 1264 28.81 -22.37 4.62
N LYS A 1265 28.73 -21.03 4.67
CA LYS A 1265 29.79 -20.21 5.27
C LYS A 1265 29.64 -20.23 6.78
N GLY A 1266 30.60 -20.84 7.47
CA GLY A 1266 30.67 -20.81 8.94
C GLY A 1266 32.10 -20.94 9.42
N ILE A 1267 32.38 -20.41 10.62
CA ILE A 1267 33.74 -20.42 11.21
C ILE A 1267 34.28 -21.85 11.39
N VAL A 1268 33.38 -22.82 11.55
CA VAL A 1268 33.69 -24.17 12.01
C VAL A 1268 33.36 -25.26 10.99
N GLU A 1269 32.77 -24.86 9.86
CA GLU A 1269 32.30 -25.76 8.79
C GLU A 1269 33.44 -26.60 8.19
N ASP A 1270 34.63 -26.04 8.03
CA ASP A 1270 35.79 -26.76 7.50
C ASP A 1270 36.32 -27.84 8.46
N SER A 1271 36.30 -27.58 9.77
CA SER A 1271 36.69 -28.56 10.79
C SER A 1271 35.72 -29.75 10.78
N TRP A 1272 34.42 -29.48 10.75
CA TRP A 1272 33.40 -30.52 10.64
C TRP A 1272 33.51 -31.31 9.33
N ARG A 1273 33.81 -30.64 8.21
CA ARG A 1273 34.03 -31.31 6.93
C ARG A 1273 35.22 -32.26 6.98
N LEU A 1274 36.30 -31.88 7.66
CA LEU A 1274 37.44 -32.78 7.89
C LEU A 1274 37.03 -33.97 8.76
N PHE A 1275 36.28 -33.73 9.84
CA PHE A 1275 35.77 -34.79 10.72
C PHE A 1275 34.97 -35.85 9.95
N TRP A 1276 34.03 -35.43 9.09
CA TRP A 1276 33.24 -36.37 8.29
C TRP A 1276 34.04 -37.12 7.22
N LYS A 1277 35.14 -36.54 6.73
CA LYS A 1277 36.04 -37.22 5.78
C LYS A 1277 36.90 -38.30 6.44
N LEU A 1278 37.12 -38.20 7.74
CA LEU A 1278 37.91 -39.16 8.51
C LEU A 1278 37.08 -40.35 9.03
N LEU A 1279 35.74 -40.22 9.02
CA LEU A 1279 34.78 -41.28 9.37
C LEU A 1279 34.61 -42.28 8.21
#